data_AF-A0A2G5TPB6-F1
#
_entry.id   AF-A0A2G5TPB6-F1
#
_cell.length_a   1.000
_cell.length_b   1.000
_cell.length_c   1.000
_cell.angle_alpha   90.00
_cell.angle_beta   90.00
_cell.angle_gamma   90.00
#
_symmetry.space_group_name_H-M   'P 1'
#
loop_
_entity.id
_entity.type
_entity.pdbx_description
1 polymer ?
#
loop_
_entity_poly.entity_id
_entity_poly.type
_entity_poly.pdbx_seq_one_letter_code
_entity_poly.pdbx_strand_id
1 'polypeptide(L)'
;MVNFYQILCSSQKLQKTLVLVFQNKNLSKEKSKKLYANMHTVQFITVFSLVFASVSTVGTASNGGNQEPSDFKKIIEEFRILARVTNAISLHVAAISRKISVEDVLSELFQVDPIPYRKMVLFSIANATAELERMQKTYALAKNPSIFRVALPGVNISNYFKGLPAELNHALSFYVNLPRLMDQLNEARNIPKDNLLIAARTARGLSKTPCFNISYDDINKFVVYFGDDTTNYVERDRDETVATLERFNSQRKLVAECLTQIPKLEEEIKNMGLKKAYEDHKMVMRSRKIVLELAVVSNVGRHLGVLLKDLNEGLNLTSFIWHSQPPKETFQVISQLNDSMFETDFYNYDYSDMEFSITAGFTETKDLLKVFDDLESPWFKSKVARGASTAKLAKALQPYRKISEIMLSLKEAWDNWTEASIDLLTTDVLTAAETLLIIKKFDLDSVKIFRSIDSLGKDFNKCGQPKIDVISNLLNTFDTEQLPAEKVALEFQDVTKSVSKIKSRSKSLKSTRGNGTKLVEQLFATIDKPVTSLNPRSNVPLVMQTIEIKIDSIGPESVDLFYLLKRVSMLAESLQKLDNLTEQVPQQSASVSFQEILEQSTISEMSQCVEKLKIPLNDTINGLRVYQAFDRFPNSTMFDNINQYLAKLSKVQLELKNIQKLVLTIRKSNQKAGKLDSFILTLQNPNHLTENLGRSIHILEDLYEVKNKEEQFGRDPDFSQDVIEEIADKGLEEWRRPYKKLQGLIEGVDELDKVARRIRNSSLVNMTEIFERATQFQGIPGSREKLNDVYESLSEHMGNEEEEAVKFFESARDLDLDFAKHNLRLKTVRVTVTTLKQYFDEIFGHVKPKTVTVEKHIEPAVSWKLILILCIAFVLFLIIAFFGIYGLTENGRAWYKNVYLYWFGSAEDFEKRWRYSSFMDTIDGKNSVLDAVREGNKTSLLKALKNGAYIDAYNKYGNTALHVATKFALPDHVELLIRYGADRSLLNYKNLTPMQYILPDFEKKYPERVENYEKIRKIYGKYEKKGFRSSVPHAFPDSSFHIWMDDATDVKLCNRFMDRFRSITSDEAMPTTTHCVVRVDANGMLETDRLDLLLWVFHGVIIVKEQWMADCLDNPKLIGRDVDYLVENVKFNGQVYKTVLTWSEAMAKSEMPYLLGAYVAVVATDYKNLLTLSSIVTTHGGVMMNTFPLKEHFNKGSHPYLHAHLGPLFLIHDGSMDLSVYKNDVDKMYTLFTEEEFIVFMLKREINRDSRVNPVAVMIGDE
;
A
#
# COMPACT_ATOMS: atom_id res chain seq x y z
N MET A 1 -5.50 36.53 -27.05
CA MET A 1 -4.17 37.16 -27.05
C MET A 1 -3.87 38.10 -28.23
N VAL A 2 -4.73 38.24 -29.24
CA VAL A 2 -4.50 39.19 -30.36
C VAL A 2 -5.01 40.61 -30.08
N ASN A 3 -6.01 40.79 -29.21
CA ASN A 3 -6.53 42.13 -28.85
C ASN A 3 -5.74 42.86 -27.74
N PHE A 4 -4.87 42.17 -27.00
CA PHE A 4 -4.02 42.82 -25.98
C PHE A 4 -2.74 43.43 -26.58
N TYR A 5 -2.33 42.95 -27.76
CA TYR A 5 -1.18 43.50 -28.51
C TYR A 5 -1.50 44.78 -29.29
N GLN A 6 -2.78 45.07 -29.58
CA GLN A 6 -3.18 46.28 -30.30
C GLN A 6 -3.33 47.53 -29.40
N ILE A 7 -3.53 47.35 -28.09
CA ILE A 7 -3.68 48.47 -27.15
C ILE A 7 -2.31 49.01 -26.69
N LEU A 8 -1.26 48.18 -26.70
CA LEU A 8 0.11 48.61 -26.37
C LEU A 8 0.81 49.39 -27.50
N CYS A 9 0.26 49.42 -28.71
CA CYS A 9 0.87 50.06 -29.89
C CYS A 9 0.36 51.47 -30.22
N SER A 10 -0.52 52.10 -29.42
CA SER A 10 -1.09 53.43 -29.76
C SER A 10 -0.76 54.58 -28.79
N SER A 11 0.08 54.37 -27.76
CA SER A 11 0.52 55.44 -26.86
C SER A 11 1.89 56.03 -27.26
N GLN A 12 1.90 56.85 -28.32
CA GLN A 12 3.07 57.67 -28.73
C GLN A 12 3.56 58.68 -27.67
N LYS A 13 2.83 58.85 -26.55
CA LYS A 13 3.16 59.79 -25.48
C LYS A 13 4.05 59.18 -24.38
N LEU A 14 4.02 57.86 -24.16
CA LEU A 14 4.89 57.21 -23.16
C LEU A 14 6.34 57.01 -23.68
N GLN A 15 6.53 56.79 -24.98
CA GLN A 15 7.85 56.58 -25.58
C GLN A 15 8.74 57.83 -25.58
N LYS A 16 8.17 59.05 -25.63
CA LYS A 16 8.98 60.30 -25.60
C LYS A 16 9.47 60.70 -24.21
N THR A 17 8.81 60.28 -23.13
CA THR A 17 9.20 60.63 -21.76
C THR A 17 10.26 59.67 -21.20
N LEU A 18 10.26 58.40 -21.63
CA LEU A 18 11.26 57.41 -21.23
C LEU A 18 12.64 57.63 -21.86
N VAL A 19 12.72 58.23 -23.06
CA VAL A 19 14.00 58.53 -23.74
C VAL A 19 14.75 59.71 -23.10
N LEU A 20 14.05 60.67 -22.49
CA LEU A 20 14.67 61.83 -21.84
C LEU A 20 15.27 61.53 -20.45
N VAL A 21 14.83 60.45 -19.79
CA VAL A 21 15.38 60.02 -18.49
C VAL A 21 16.67 59.22 -18.65
N PHE A 22 16.87 58.55 -19.79
CA PHE A 22 18.04 57.70 -20.04
C PHE A 22 19.27 58.40 -20.63
N GLN A 23 19.22 59.71 -20.89
CA GLN A 23 20.33 60.43 -21.55
C GLN A 23 21.04 61.52 -20.74
N ASN A 24 20.76 61.72 -19.44
CA ASN A 24 21.52 62.71 -18.65
C ASN A 24 22.17 62.12 -17.39
N LYS A 25 23.43 61.68 -17.55
CA LYS A 25 24.38 61.42 -16.47
C LYS A 25 24.83 62.75 -15.88
N ASN A 26 24.15 63.21 -14.82
CA ASN A 26 24.64 64.04 -13.70
C ASN A 26 23.50 64.93 -13.17
N LEU A 27 22.71 64.41 -12.24
CA LEU A 27 21.83 65.20 -11.39
C LEU A 27 21.87 64.65 -9.96
N SER A 28 22.16 65.53 -9.00
CA SER A 28 22.37 65.17 -7.60
C SER A 28 21.06 64.70 -6.93
N LYS A 29 21.22 63.84 -5.91
CA LYS A 29 20.20 63.09 -5.15
C LYS A 29 19.02 63.92 -4.59
N GLU A 30 19.08 65.25 -4.63
CA GLU A 30 18.09 66.13 -4.02
C GLU A 30 17.03 66.67 -5.01
N LYS A 31 17.32 66.70 -6.32
CA LYS A 31 16.35 67.12 -7.35
C LYS A 31 15.44 65.98 -7.86
N SER A 32 15.83 64.72 -7.75
CA SER A 32 14.95 63.58 -8.13
C SER A 32 13.79 63.38 -7.16
N LYS A 33 14.00 63.66 -5.86
CA LYS A 33 12.96 63.58 -4.83
C LYS A 33 11.81 64.58 -5.01
N LYS A 34 12.06 65.74 -5.64
CA LYS A 34 11.04 66.77 -5.86
C LYS A 34 10.22 66.58 -7.14
N LEU A 35 10.74 65.87 -8.16
CA LEU A 35 9.98 65.54 -9.37
C LEU A 35 9.03 64.35 -9.17
N TYR A 36 9.44 63.35 -8.37
CA TYR A 36 8.61 62.19 -8.03
C TYR A 36 7.40 62.53 -7.15
N ALA A 37 7.49 63.56 -6.31
CA ALA A 37 6.42 63.96 -5.41
C ALA A 37 5.24 64.69 -6.10
N ASN A 38 5.47 65.33 -7.26
CA ASN A 38 4.44 66.12 -7.94
C ASN A 38 3.71 65.39 -9.08
N MET A 39 4.18 64.21 -9.52
CA MET A 39 3.46 63.38 -10.48
C MET A 39 2.35 62.52 -9.82
N HIS A 40 2.48 62.25 -8.52
CA HIS A 40 1.53 61.41 -7.78
C HIS A 40 0.24 62.13 -7.38
N THR A 41 0.15 63.46 -7.43
CA THR A 41 -1.02 64.17 -6.88
C THR A 41 -2.07 64.53 -7.92
N VAL A 42 -1.68 64.63 -9.21
CA VAL A 42 -2.59 65.12 -10.28
C VAL A 42 -3.12 64.00 -11.18
N GLN A 43 -2.50 62.81 -11.21
CA GLN A 43 -3.12 61.60 -11.75
C GLN A 43 -4.02 60.88 -10.73
N PHE A 44 -3.87 61.16 -9.44
CA PHE A 44 -4.64 60.48 -8.39
C PHE A 44 -6.10 60.92 -8.32
N ILE A 45 -6.47 62.10 -8.83
CA ILE A 45 -7.82 62.66 -8.64
C ILE A 45 -8.72 62.48 -9.88
N THR A 46 -8.14 62.42 -11.07
CA THR A 46 -8.87 62.15 -12.32
C THR A 46 -8.97 60.66 -12.67
N VAL A 47 -8.05 59.81 -12.18
CA VAL A 47 -8.20 58.34 -12.30
C VAL A 47 -9.18 57.80 -11.25
N PHE A 48 -9.23 58.36 -10.04
CA PHE A 48 -10.17 57.92 -8.99
C PHE A 48 -11.65 58.12 -9.36
N SER A 49 -11.96 59.12 -10.17
CA SER A 49 -13.35 59.48 -10.52
C SER A 49 -13.85 58.78 -11.78
N LEU A 50 -12.95 58.22 -12.61
CA LEU A 50 -13.31 57.42 -13.79
C LEU A 50 -13.22 55.90 -13.53
N VAL A 51 -12.44 55.45 -12.54
CA VAL A 51 -12.40 54.04 -12.13
C VAL A 51 -13.65 53.62 -11.34
N PHE A 52 -14.31 54.54 -10.62
CA PHE A 52 -15.56 54.21 -9.92
C PHE A 52 -16.83 54.25 -10.79
N ALA A 53 -16.72 54.64 -12.08
CA ALA A 53 -17.82 54.53 -13.04
C ALA A 53 -17.67 53.36 -14.02
N SER A 54 -16.60 52.54 -13.88
CA SER A 54 -16.36 51.36 -14.73
C SER A 54 -15.97 50.09 -13.96
N VAL A 55 -16.10 50.05 -12.63
CA VAL A 55 -15.98 48.82 -11.81
C VAL A 55 -17.35 48.39 -11.28
N SER A 56 -18.36 48.46 -12.14
CA SER A 56 -19.64 47.77 -11.94
C SER A 56 -19.91 46.70 -13.01
N THR A 57 -18.91 46.33 -13.82
CA THR A 57 -19.03 45.21 -14.78
C THR A 57 -17.65 44.71 -15.24
N VAL A 58 -16.99 43.79 -14.52
CA VAL A 58 -16.25 42.66 -15.12
C VAL A 58 -16.18 41.54 -14.08
N GLY A 59 -16.88 40.45 -14.37
CA GLY A 59 -16.87 39.23 -13.58
C GLY A 59 -17.93 38.24 -14.01
N THR A 60 -18.22 38.13 -15.31
CA THR A 60 -18.99 37.01 -15.88
C THR A 60 -18.36 36.60 -17.22
N ALA A 61 -17.68 35.46 -17.16
CA ALA A 61 -17.61 34.36 -18.13
C ALA A 61 -17.29 34.63 -19.62
N SER A 62 -16.35 33.84 -20.12
CA SER A 62 -16.48 33.16 -21.40
C SER A 62 -17.87 32.53 -21.53
N ASN A 63 -18.65 32.96 -22.53
CA ASN A 63 -19.88 32.35 -23.03
C ASN A 63 -20.67 31.46 -22.05
N GLY A 64 -21.35 32.10 -21.10
CA GLY A 64 -22.47 31.54 -20.34
C GLY A 64 -23.35 32.71 -19.94
N GLY A 65 -24.64 32.68 -20.27
CA GLY A 65 -25.53 33.83 -20.13
C GLY A 65 -25.57 34.40 -18.71
N ASN A 66 -25.69 35.73 -18.60
CA ASN A 66 -26.04 36.42 -17.36
C ASN A 66 -27.37 35.90 -16.80
N GLN A 67 -27.31 34.82 -16.03
CA GLN A 67 -28.37 34.39 -15.13
C GLN A 67 -28.08 34.98 -13.75
N GLU A 68 -29.09 35.59 -13.12
CA GLU A 68 -28.99 35.94 -11.70
C GLU A 68 -28.54 34.71 -10.90
N PRO A 69 -27.66 34.89 -9.89
CA PRO A 69 -27.23 33.77 -9.06
C PRO A 69 -28.44 33.07 -8.45
N SER A 70 -28.41 31.74 -8.52
CA SER A 70 -29.45 30.86 -7.97
C SER A 70 -29.70 31.19 -6.49
N ASP A 71 -30.91 30.93 -6.02
CA ASP A 71 -31.25 31.13 -4.62
C ASP A 71 -30.49 30.20 -3.69
N PHE A 72 -30.13 29.02 -4.17
CA PHE A 72 -29.22 28.13 -3.47
C PHE A 72 -27.85 28.77 -3.27
N LYS A 73 -27.23 29.33 -4.32
CA LYS A 73 -25.94 30.03 -4.20
C LYS A 73 -26.02 31.27 -3.30
N LYS A 74 -27.14 32.00 -3.34
CA LYS A 74 -27.39 33.14 -2.43
C LYS A 74 -27.42 32.70 -0.97
N ILE A 75 -28.13 31.62 -0.62
CA ILE A 75 -28.14 31.09 0.76
C ILE A 75 -26.75 30.60 1.19
N ILE A 76 -25.98 29.95 0.30
CA ILE A 76 -24.58 29.56 0.58
C ILE A 76 -23.76 30.79 0.97
N GLU A 77 -23.83 31.88 0.19
CA GLU A 77 -23.09 33.11 0.49
C GLU A 77 -23.56 33.76 1.80
N GLU A 78 -24.86 33.74 2.08
CA GLU A 78 -25.43 34.26 3.34
C GLU A 78 -24.89 33.49 4.56
N PHE A 79 -24.77 32.17 4.49
CA PHE A 79 -24.11 31.39 5.54
C PHE A 79 -22.58 31.58 5.56
N ARG A 80 -21.92 31.87 4.43
CA ARG A 80 -20.51 32.27 4.40
C ARG A 80 -20.24 33.55 5.17
N ILE A 81 -21.10 34.56 5.04
CA ILE A 81 -21.03 35.79 5.84
C ILE A 81 -21.02 35.45 7.34
N LEU A 82 -21.94 34.58 7.78
CA LEU A 82 -22.01 34.14 9.17
C LEU A 82 -20.75 33.36 9.60
N ALA A 83 -20.24 32.47 8.75
CA ALA A 83 -19.05 31.68 8.99
C ALA A 83 -17.79 32.55 9.12
N ARG A 84 -17.54 33.46 8.18
CA ARG A 84 -16.39 34.39 8.18
C ARG A 84 -16.37 35.25 9.45
N VAL A 85 -17.51 35.85 9.82
CA VAL A 85 -17.62 36.68 11.04
C VAL A 85 -17.36 35.84 12.30
N THR A 86 -17.92 34.63 12.37
CA THR A 86 -17.72 33.72 13.51
C THR A 86 -16.27 33.26 13.61
N ASN A 87 -15.64 32.92 12.48
CA ASN A 87 -14.25 32.47 12.42
C ASN A 87 -13.27 33.60 12.79
N ALA A 88 -13.57 34.85 12.40
CA ALA A 88 -12.80 36.02 12.83
C ALA A 88 -12.85 36.24 14.34
N ILE A 89 -14.02 36.06 14.97
CA ILE A 89 -14.18 36.08 16.42
C ILE A 89 -13.36 34.96 17.06
N SER A 90 -13.43 33.74 16.52
CA SER A 90 -12.67 32.58 17.01
C SER A 90 -11.15 32.82 16.98
N LEU A 91 -10.62 33.26 15.83
CA LEU A 91 -9.19 33.57 15.66
C LEU A 91 -8.74 34.70 16.59
N HIS A 92 -9.57 35.72 16.79
CA HIS A 92 -9.27 36.80 17.72
C HIS A 92 -9.18 36.28 19.17
N VAL A 93 -10.12 35.43 19.59
CA VAL A 93 -10.11 34.80 20.93
C VAL A 93 -8.92 33.85 21.09
N ALA A 94 -8.57 33.09 20.05
CA ALA A 94 -7.40 32.21 20.04
C ALA A 94 -6.08 33.00 20.19
N ALA A 95 -5.95 34.12 19.47
CA ALA A 95 -4.78 34.99 19.54
C ALA A 95 -4.53 35.53 20.96
N ILE A 96 -5.61 35.80 21.71
CA ILE A 96 -5.57 36.24 23.11
C ILE A 96 -5.29 35.08 24.08
N SER A 97 -5.98 33.95 23.92
CA SER A 97 -6.02 32.86 24.90
C SER A 97 -4.82 31.89 24.86
N ARG A 98 -3.91 32.03 23.88
CA ARG A 98 -2.75 31.14 23.64
C ARG A 98 -3.11 29.67 23.38
N LYS A 99 -4.36 29.38 23.02
CA LYS A 99 -4.84 28.02 22.76
C LYS A 99 -4.39 27.46 21.41
N ILE A 100 -4.04 28.32 20.45
CA ILE A 100 -3.63 27.96 19.07
C ILE A 100 -2.34 28.73 18.73
N SER A 101 -1.37 28.07 18.09
CA SER A 101 -0.14 28.73 17.63
C SER A 101 -0.36 29.47 16.30
N VAL A 102 0.52 30.41 15.97
CA VAL A 102 0.42 31.12 14.68
C VAL A 102 0.74 30.15 13.55
N GLU A 103 1.67 29.24 13.82
CA GLU A 103 2.15 28.21 12.90
C GLU A 103 1.03 27.24 12.51
N ASP A 104 0.16 26.83 13.43
CA ASP A 104 -0.97 25.93 13.12
C ASP A 104 -2.03 26.62 12.23
N VAL A 105 -2.23 27.93 12.41
CA VAL A 105 -3.14 28.71 11.54
C VAL A 105 -2.54 28.88 10.15
N LEU A 106 -1.23 29.13 10.07
CA LEU A 106 -0.51 29.30 8.80
C LEU A 106 -0.41 28.00 8.02
N SER A 107 -0.13 26.88 8.70
CA SER A 107 -0.06 25.57 8.07
C SER A 107 -1.42 25.19 7.44
N GLU A 108 -2.52 25.44 8.15
CA GLU A 108 -3.88 25.20 7.61
C GLU A 108 -4.25 26.16 6.46
N LEU A 109 -3.91 27.45 6.57
CA LEU A 109 -4.16 28.43 5.50
C LEU A 109 -3.33 28.18 4.23
N PHE A 110 -2.13 27.63 4.37
CA PHE A 110 -1.25 27.26 3.25
C PHE A 110 -1.48 25.83 2.77
N GLN A 111 -2.34 25.06 3.47
CA GLN A 111 -2.62 23.66 3.19
C GLN A 111 -1.34 22.80 3.21
N VAL A 112 -0.48 22.99 4.22
CA VAL A 112 0.79 22.26 4.41
C VAL A 112 0.78 21.63 5.79
N ASP A 113 1.21 20.38 5.91
CA ASP A 113 1.29 19.74 7.23
C ASP A 113 2.22 20.50 8.19
N PRO A 114 1.90 20.59 9.50
CA PRO A 114 2.67 21.40 10.45
C PRO A 114 4.15 20.99 10.60
N ILE A 115 4.48 19.72 10.35
CA ILE A 115 5.85 19.20 10.46
C ILE A 115 6.70 19.56 9.21
N PRO A 116 6.29 19.22 7.97
CA PRO A 116 6.90 19.72 6.75
C PRO A 116 7.03 21.25 6.72
N TYR A 117 5.96 21.96 7.05
CA TYR A 117 5.95 23.43 7.10
C TYR A 117 7.11 23.99 7.94
N ARG A 118 7.37 23.41 9.11
CA ARG A 118 8.48 23.85 9.98
C ARG A 118 9.84 23.59 9.35
N LYS A 119 10.05 22.44 8.71
CA LYS A 119 11.31 22.14 8.03
C LYS A 119 11.54 23.06 6.83
N MET A 120 10.49 23.37 6.09
CA MET A 120 10.53 24.29 4.94
C MET A 120 11.01 25.69 5.34
N VAL A 121 10.47 26.26 6.44
CA VAL A 121 10.69 27.68 6.76
C VAL A 121 11.56 27.97 7.98
N LEU A 122 11.88 27.01 8.86
CA LEU A 122 12.56 27.29 10.14
C LEU A 122 14.06 26.95 10.12
N PHE A 123 14.86 27.72 9.37
CA PHE A 123 16.32 27.68 9.44
C PHE A 123 16.97 29.04 9.11
N SER A 124 18.27 29.17 9.40
CA SER A 124 19.00 30.42 9.15
C SER A 124 19.47 30.52 7.70
N ILE A 125 18.69 31.24 6.88
CA ILE A 125 19.05 31.53 5.48
C ILE A 125 20.40 32.24 5.40
N ALA A 126 20.65 33.23 6.29
CA ALA A 126 21.90 33.99 6.28
C ALA A 126 23.12 33.09 6.52
N ASN A 127 23.03 32.13 7.45
CA ASN A 127 24.13 31.19 7.70
C ASN A 127 24.29 30.20 6.54
N ALA A 128 23.18 29.76 5.92
CA ALA A 128 23.21 28.85 4.79
C ALA A 128 23.89 29.51 3.58
N THR A 129 23.47 30.72 3.22
CA THR A 129 24.08 31.50 2.14
C THR A 129 25.57 31.74 2.39
N ALA A 130 25.96 32.11 3.62
CA ALA A 130 27.38 32.34 3.95
C ALA A 130 28.24 31.08 3.76
N GLU A 131 27.74 29.91 4.16
CA GLU A 131 28.48 28.65 4.01
C GLU A 131 28.50 28.18 2.54
N LEU A 132 27.40 28.34 1.79
CA LEU A 132 27.35 28.06 0.35
C LEU A 132 28.34 28.93 -0.43
N GLU A 133 28.37 30.24 -0.17
CA GLU A 133 29.32 31.16 -0.80
C GLU A 133 30.77 30.79 -0.46
N ARG A 134 31.05 30.40 0.79
CA ARG A 134 32.37 29.92 1.22
C ARG A 134 32.78 28.67 0.42
N MET A 135 31.91 27.67 0.36
CA MET A 135 32.16 26.40 -0.35
C MET A 135 32.34 26.63 -1.86
N GLN A 136 31.49 27.44 -2.48
CA GLN A 136 31.58 27.79 -3.90
C GLN A 136 32.88 28.52 -4.22
N LYS A 137 33.23 29.54 -3.44
CA LYS A 137 34.46 30.34 -3.64
C LYS A 137 35.71 29.50 -3.47
N THR A 138 35.75 28.66 -2.43
CA THR A 138 36.90 27.79 -2.15
C THR A 138 37.09 26.73 -3.25
N TYR A 139 36.01 26.10 -3.71
CA TYR A 139 36.07 25.15 -4.82
C TYR A 139 36.52 25.82 -6.14
N ALA A 140 36.00 27.01 -6.46
CA ALA A 140 36.41 27.77 -7.64
C ALA A 140 37.91 28.12 -7.64
N LEU A 141 38.46 28.47 -6.48
CA LEU A 141 39.90 28.70 -6.30
C LEU A 141 40.71 27.41 -6.52
N ALA A 142 40.24 26.27 -6.01
CA ALA A 142 40.88 24.96 -6.18
C ALA A 142 40.98 24.52 -7.65
N LYS A 143 39.97 24.87 -8.46
CA LYS A 143 39.89 24.47 -9.87
C LYS A 143 40.73 25.35 -10.81
N ASN A 144 41.19 26.54 -10.37
CA ASN A 144 42.01 27.44 -11.18
C ASN A 144 43.51 27.22 -10.93
N PRO A 145 44.25 26.53 -11.83
CA PRO A 145 45.64 26.14 -11.58
C PRO A 145 46.60 27.33 -11.44
N SER A 146 46.27 28.46 -12.07
CA SER A 146 47.08 29.68 -12.11
C SER A 146 47.02 30.44 -10.79
N ILE A 147 45.83 30.51 -10.18
CA ILE A 147 45.57 31.22 -8.92
C ILE A 147 45.98 30.36 -7.73
N PHE A 148 45.72 29.05 -7.80
CA PHE A 148 46.05 28.13 -6.71
C PHE A 148 47.56 27.95 -6.51
N ARG A 149 48.35 27.95 -7.60
CA ARG A 149 49.83 27.92 -7.54
C ARG A 149 50.46 29.10 -6.80
N VAL A 150 49.75 30.24 -6.71
CA VAL A 150 50.21 31.43 -5.97
C VAL A 150 49.93 31.28 -4.47
N ALA A 151 48.86 30.58 -4.09
CA ALA A 151 48.49 30.34 -2.69
C ALA A 151 49.26 29.16 -2.05
N LEU A 152 49.57 28.12 -2.85
CA LEU A 152 50.37 26.96 -2.44
C LEU A 152 51.35 26.58 -3.58
N PRO A 153 52.60 27.08 -3.54
CA PRO A 153 53.58 26.82 -4.61
C PRO A 153 53.92 25.32 -4.71
N GLY A 154 53.66 24.71 -5.87
CA GLY A 154 54.10 23.34 -6.20
C GLY A 154 52.99 22.28 -6.30
N VAL A 155 51.73 22.58 -5.93
CA VAL A 155 50.62 21.61 -5.95
C VAL A 155 49.69 21.85 -7.15
N ASN A 156 49.45 20.83 -7.99
CA ASN A 156 48.49 20.89 -9.10
C ASN A 156 47.26 19.99 -8.82
N ILE A 157 46.22 20.58 -8.22
CA ILE A 157 44.99 19.88 -7.82
C ILE A 157 44.22 19.30 -9.02
N SER A 158 44.37 19.86 -10.23
CA SER A 158 43.68 19.36 -11.43
C SER A 158 44.07 17.92 -11.82
N ASN A 159 45.22 17.43 -11.36
CA ASN A 159 45.61 16.03 -11.54
C ASN A 159 44.93 15.08 -10.54
N TYR A 160 44.50 15.57 -9.37
CA TYR A 160 43.79 14.75 -8.39
C TYR A 160 42.31 14.59 -8.75
N PHE A 161 41.72 15.49 -9.54
CA PHE A 161 40.40 15.25 -10.15
C PHE A 161 40.43 14.30 -11.37
N LYS A 162 41.59 13.71 -11.72
CA LYS A 162 41.71 12.73 -12.82
C LYS A 162 41.27 11.30 -12.43
N GLY A 163 40.73 11.13 -11.23
CA GLY A 163 39.93 9.98 -10.83
C GLY A 163 40.74 8.88 -10.16
N LEU A 164 40.26 8.45 -8.99
CA LEU A 164 40.50 7.08 -8.54
C LEU A 164 39.72 6.13 -9.45
N PRO A 165 40.23 4.93 -9.76
CA PRO A 165 39.50 3.94 -10.55
C PRO A 165 38.12 3.69 -9.93
N ALA A 166 37.06 3.67 -10.74
CA ALA A 166 35.70 3.36 -10.26
C ALA A 166 35.66 1.98 -9.58
N GLU A 167 36.53 1.09 -10.03
CA GLU A 167 36.75 -0.26 -9.55
C GLU A 167 37.32 -0.29 -8.12
N LEU A 168 37.87 0.81 -7.60
CA LEU A 168 38.32 0.91 -6.20
C LEU A 168 37.17 0.76 -5.21
N ASN A 169 36.03 1.42 -5.48
CA ASN A 169 34.86 1.30 -4.62
C ASN A 169 34.30 -0.14 -4.66
N HIS A 170 34.28 -0.74 -5.85
CA HIS A 170 33.84 -2.11 -6.06
C HIS A 170 34.75 -3.11 -5.33
N ALA A 171 36.08 -2.94 -5.44
CA ALA A 171 37.06 -3.78 -4.77
C ALA A 171 36.96 -3.69 -3.24
N LEU A 172 36.90 -2.47 -2.68
CA LEU A 172 36.73 -2.27 -1.23
C LEU A 172 35.43 -2.92 -0.74
N SER A 173 34.33 -2.75 -1.48
CA SER A 173 33.03 -3.35 -1.14
C SER A 173 33.06 -4.88 -1.23
N PHE A 174 33.74 -5.44 -2.22
CA PHE A 174 33.93 -6.88 -2.36
C PHE A 174 34.70 -7.45 -1.16
N TYR A 175 35.84 -6.85 -0.80
CA TYR A 175 36.64 -7.31 0.35
C TYR A 175 35.91 -7.17 1.69
N VAL A 176 35.08 -6.13 1.87
CA VAL A 176 34.20 -5.99 3.05
C VAL A 176 33.25 -7.19 3.18
N ASN A 177 32.70 -7.63 2.06
CA ASN A 177 31.70 -8.69 2.04
C ASN A 177 32.29 -10.10 1.91
N LEU A 178 33.58 -10.21 1.56
CA LEU A 178 34.23 -11.48 1.26
C LEU A 178 34.03 -12.55 2.35
N PRO A 179 34.16 -12.25 3.67
CA PRO A 179 33.88 -13.24 4.72
C PRO A 179 32.45 -13.79 4.67
N ARG A 180 31.45 -12.94 4.38
CA ARG A 180 30.05 -13.35 4.24
C ARG A 180 29.80 -14.14 2.95
N LEU A 181 30.51 -13.80 1.88
CA LEU A 181 30.41 -14.49 0.59
C LEU A 181 31.01 -15.90 0.65
N MET A 182 31.92 -16.18 1.58
CA MET A 182 32.48 -17.52 1.77
C MET A 182 31.44 -18.56 2.18
N ASP A 183 30.39 -18.18 2.90
CA ASP A 183 29.31 -19.12 3.26
C ASP A 183 28.61 -19.68 2.00
N GLN A 184 28.32 -18.80 1.03
CA GLN A 184 27.72 -19.18 -0.25
C GLN A 184 28.65 -20.04 -1.13
N LEU A 185 29.96 -19.78 -1.07
CA LEU A 185 30.96 -20.58 -1.79
C LEU A 185 31.10 -21.98 -1.19
N ASN A 186 31.03 -22.10 0.14
CA ASN A 186 31.13 -23.36 0.85
C ASN A 186 29.91 -24.28 0.60
N GLU A 187 28.70 -23.73 0.47
CA GLU A 187 27.51 -24.51 0.10
C GLU A 187 27.61 -25.10 -1.31
N ALA A 188 28.08 -24.32 -2.29
CA ALA A 188 28.27 -24.78 -3.66
C ALA A 188 29.44 -25.75 -3.84
N ARG A 189 30.43 -25.73 -2.94
CA ARG A 189 31.65 -26.56 -3.02
C ARG A 189 31.35 -28.06 -3.14
N ASN A 190 30.32 -28.54 -2.46
CA ASN A 190 30.06 -29.97 -2.31
C ASN A 190 29.16 -30.56 -3.41
N ILE A 191 28.73 -29.76 -4.39
CA ILE A 191 27.86 -30.24 -5.47
C ILE A 191 28.69 -31.05 -6.49
N PRO A 192 28.30 -32.30 -6.81
CA PRO A 192 29.01 -33.12 -7.79
C PRO A 192 28.97 -32.51 -9.19
N LYS A 193 30.11 -32.54 -9.90
CA LYS A 193 30.27 -32.00 -11.25
C LYS A 193 29.34 -32.61 -12.32
N ASP A 194 28.89 -33.84 -12.12
CA ASP A 194 28.03 -34.56 -13.07
C ASP A 194 26.52 -34.50 -12.74
N ASN A 195 26.13 -33.82 -11.65
CA ASN A 195 24.76 -33.85 -11.12
C ASN A 195 23.71 -33.45 -12.17
N LEU A 196 23.91 -32.30 -12.84
CA LEU A 196 22.98 -31.82 -13.88
C LEU A 196 23.07 -32.65 -15.16
N LEU A 197 24.27 -33.07 -15.56
CA LEU A 197 24.49 -33.90 -16.76
C LEU A 197 23.75 -35.23 -16.67
N ILE A 198 23.83 -35.91 -15.52
CA ILE A 198 23.14 -37.18 -15.29
C ILE A 198 21.63 -36.99 -15.33
N ALA A 199 21.11 -35.95 -14.66
CA ALA A 199 19.68 -35.69 -14.60
C ALA A 199 19.10 -35.22 -15.95
N ALA A 200 19.85 -34.48 -16.77
CA ALA A 200 19.39 -34.06 -18.09
C ALA A 200 19.23 -35.24 -19.05
N ARG A 201 20.11 -36.25 -18.98
CA ARG A 201 20.01 -37.46 -19.83
C ARG A 201 18.72 -38.25 -19.58
N THR A 202 18.15 -38.20 -18.38
CA THR A 202 16.94 -38.96 -18.04
C THR A 202 15.67 -38.37 -18.66
N ALA A 203 15.67 -37.06 -19.00
CA ALA A 203 14.54 -36.37 -19.62
C ALA A 203 14.15 -36.94 -21.00
N ARG A 204 15.07 -37.65 -21.66
CA ARG A 204 14.81 -38.39 -22.90
C ARG A 204 13.72 -39.45 -22.73
N GLY A 205 13.44 -39.90 -21.51
CA GLY A 205 12.35 -40.84 -21.24
C GLY A 205 10.96 -40.33 -21.64
N LEU A 206 10.74 -39.00 -21.67
CA LEU A 206 9.43 -38.40 -21.95
C LEU A 206 9.00 -38.51 -23.43
N SER A 207 9.92 -38.83 -24.35
CA SER A 207 9.58 -39.09 -25.76
C SER A 207 8.86 -40.41 -25.99
N LYS A 208 8.74 -41.26 -24.95
CA LYS A 208 7.99 -42.52 -25.02
C LYS A 208 6.49 -42.35 -24.79
N THR A 209 5.99 -41.13 -24.60
CA THR A 209 4.57 -40.87 -24.32
C THR A 209 3.73 -40.75 -25.60
N PRO A 210 2.42 -41.09 -25.58
CA PRO A 210 1.56 -40.94 -26.75
C PRO A 210 1.42 -39.49 -27.21
N CYS A 211 1.57 -38.53 -26.29
CA CYS A 211 1.59 -37.10 -26.61
C CYS A 211 2.73 -36.71 -27.56
N PHE A 212 3.87 -37.40 -27.50
CA PHE A 212 5.02 -37.13 -28.35
C PHE A 212 4.72 -37.40 -29.83
N ASN A 213 3.96 -38.47 -30.13
CA ASN A 213 3.64 -38.91 -31.49
C ASN A 213 2.50 -38.12 -32.15
N ILE A 214 1.92 -37.14 -31.45
CA ILE A 214 0.90 -36.28 -32.02
C ILE A 214 1.54 -35.31 -33.02
N SER A 215 0.94 -35.21 -34.20
CA SER A 215 1.26 -34.14 -35.15
C SER A 215 0.68 -32.81 -34.66
N TYR A 216 1.53 -31.98 -34.05
CA TYR A 216 1.13 -30.66 -33.55
C TYR A 216 0.68 -29.72 -34.69
N ASP A 217 1.26 -29.85 -35.88
CA ASP A 217 0.87 -29.11 -37.09
C ASP A 217 -0.56 -29.44 -37.54
N ASP A 218 -0.95 -30.72 -37.56
CA ASP A 218 -2.30 -31.13 -37.97
C ASP A 218 -3.38 -30.68 -36.98
N ILE A 219 -3.10 -30.70 -35.66
CA ILE A 219 -4.03 -30.18 -34.65
C ILE A 219 -4.16 -28.67 -34.76
N ASN A 220 -3.03 -27.94 -34.89
CA ASN A 220 -3.06 -26.49 -35.03
C ASN A 220 -3.84 -26.06 -36.27
N LYS A 221 -3.64 -26.74 -37.41
CA LYS A 221 -4.39 -26.47 -38.64
C LYS A 221 -5.89 -26.67 -38.43
N PHE A 222 -6.32 -27.77 -37.80
CA PHE A 222 -7.73 -27.98 -37.48
C PHE A 222 -8.30 -26.87 -36.57
N VAL A 223 -7.59 -26.46 -35.52
CA VAL A 223 -8.00 -25.38 -34.62
C VAL A 223 -8.14 -24.04 -35.36
N VAL A 224 -7.25 -23.76 -36.31
CA VAL A 224 -7.30 -22.55 -37.15
C VAL A 224 -8.46 -22.59 -38.15
N TYR A 225 -8.76 -23.75 -38.73
CA TYR A 225 -9.85 -23.88 -39.70
C TYR A 225 -11.24 -23.81 -39.06
N PHE A 226 -11.40 -24.20 -37.80
CA PHE A 226 -12.72 -24.41 -37.17
C PHE A 226 -12.94 -23.71 -35.81
N GLY A 227 -11.93 -23.06 -35.21
CA GLY A 227 -12.06 -22.35 -33.93
C GLY A 227 -12.42 -20.86 -34.04
N ASP A 228 -12.85 -20.25 -32.93
CA ASP A 228 -13.38 -18.86 -32.84
C ASP A 228 -12.31 -17.73 -32.94
N ASP A 229 -11.05 -18.05 -33.24
CA ASP A 229 -9.98 -17.04 -33.33
C ASP A 229 -10.12 -16.24 -34.64
N THR A 230 -10.80 -15.10 -34.59
CA THR A 230 -11.14 -14.23 -35.74
C THR A 230 -9.94 -13.50 -36.36
N THR A 231 -8.71 -13.80 -35.95
CA THR A 231 -7.50 -13.07 -36.37
C THR A 231 -6.88 -13.59 -37.66
N ASN A 232 -7.27 -14.78 -38.16
CA ASN A 232 -6.73 -15.35 -39.40
C ASN A 232 -7.83 -15.82 -40.35
N TYR A 233 -8.19 -14.98 -41.33
CA TYR A 233 -9.07 -15.39 -42.43
C TYR A 233 -8.26 -16.22 -43.44
N VAL A 234 -8.33 -17.55 -43.33
CA VAL A 234 -7.68 -18.47 -44.28
C VAL A 234 -8.68 -18.82 -45.39
N GLU A 235 -8.32 -18.53 -46.65
CA GLU A 235 -9.09 -18.96 -47.82
C GLU A 235 -9.06 -20.49 -47.91
N ARG A 236 -10.20 -21.14 -47.68
CA ARG A 236 -10.26 -22.58 -47.40
C ARG A 236 -10.34 -23.37 -48.71
N ASP A 237 -9.23 -23.97 -49.15
CA ASP A 237 -9.23 -24.90 -50.29
C ASP A 237 -10.05 -26.16 -49.97
N ARG A 238 -10.87 -26.59 -50.93
CA ARG A 238 -11.84 -27.68 -50.73
C ARG A 238 -11.16 -29.02 -50.43
N ASP A 239 -10.09 -29.32 -51.15
CA ASP A 239 -9.38 -30.60 -51.02
C ASP A 239 -8.48 -30.57 -49.78
N GLU A 240 -7.86 -29.43 -49.47
CA GLU A 240 -7.06 -29.24 -48.27
C GLU A 240 -7.89 -29.29 -46.99
N THR A 241 -9.12 -28.76 -46.99
CA THR A 241 -9.99 -28.79 -45.81
C THR A 241 -10.47 -30.22 -45.52
N VAL A 242 -10.84 -30.97 -46.57
CA VAL A 242 -11.19 -32.40 -46.43
C VAL A 242 -9.97 -33.21 -45.94
N ALA A 243 -8.79 -32.97 -46.52
CA ALA A 243 -7.57 -33.64 -46.10
C ALA A 243 -7.18 -33.29 -44.65
N THR A 244 -7.42 -32.04 -44.21
CA THR A 244 -7.18 -31.60 -42.83
C THR A 244 -8.14 -32.30 -41.86
N LEU A 245 -9.41 -32.47 -42.23
CA LEU A 245 -10.38 -33.24 -41.44
C LEU A 245 -9.99 -34.72 -41.36
N GLU A 246 -9.55 -35.34 -42.46
CA GLU A 246 -9.10 -36.74 -42.47
C GLU A 246 -7.84 -36.92 -41.60
N ARG A 247 -6.85 -36.03 -41.71
CA ARG A 247 -5.63 -36.06 -40.88
C ARG A 247 -5.95 -35.83 -39.42
N PHE A 248 -6.76 -34.82 -39.09
CA PHE A 248 -7.20 -34.58 -37.71
C PHE A 248 -7.95 -35.79 -37.14
N ASN A 249 -8.86 -36.39 -37.90
CA ASN A 249 -9.60 -37.57 -37.48
C ASN A 249 -8.69 -38.80 -37.30
N SER A 250 -7.63 -38.95 -38.09
CA SER A 250 -6.64 -40.03 -37.89
C SER A 250 -5.87 -39.90 -36.56
N GLN A 251 -5.74 -38.67 -36.04
CA GLN A 251 -5.07 -38.39 -34.76
C GLN A 251 -6.00 -38.64 -33.55
N ARG A 252 -7.29 -38.94 -33.77
CA ARG A 252 -8.31 -39.14 -32.72
C ARG A 252 -7.82 -40.00 -31.56
N LYS A 253 -7.28 -41.17 -31.87
CA LYS A 253 -6.82 -42.13 -30.87
C LYS A 253 -5.64 -41.58 -30.06
N LEU A 254 -4.68 -40.94 -30.74
CA LEU A 254 -3.49 -40.36 -30.10
C LEU A 254 -3.83 -39.16 -29.23
N VAL A 255 -4.73 -38.27 -29.67
CA VAL A 255 -5.19 -37.11 -28.87
C VAL A 255 -5.95 -37.57 -27.63
N ALA A 256 -6.85 -38.55 -27.79
CA ALA A 256 -7.57 -39.14 -26.65
C ALA A 256 -6.59 -39.81 -25.67
N GLU A 257 -5.68 -40.65 -26.18
CA GLU A 257 -4.66 -41.32 -25.36
C GLU A 257 -3.73 -40.31 -24.67
N CYS A 258 -3.29 -39.26 -25.36
CA CYS A 258 -2.48 -38.20 -24.76
C CYS A 258 -3.21 -37.52 -23.61
N LEU A 259 -4.45 -37.06 -23.83
CA LEU A 259 -5.26 -36.43 -22.78
C LEU A 259 -5.50 -37.37 -21.59
N THR A 260 -5.64 -38.67 -21.83
CA THR A 260 -5.74 -39.67 -20.74
C THR A 260 -4.42 -39.92 -20.02
N GLN A 261 -3.27 -39.74 -20.69
CA GLN A 261 -1.95 -40.00 -20.12
C GLN A 261 -1.26 -38.75 -19.56
N ILE A 262 -1.84 -37.55 -19.68
CA ILE A 262 -1.33 -36.32 -19.03
C ILE A 262 -0.99 -36.51 -17.55
N PRO A 263 -1.81 -37.19 -16.72
CA PRO A 263 -1.47 -37.42 -15.30
C PRO A 263 -0.21 -38.29 -15.13
N LYS A 264 -0.06 -39.34 -15.95
CA LYS A 264 1.10 -40.24 -15.94
C LYS A 264 2.37 -39.50 -16.38
N LEU A 265 2.28 -38.68 -17.41
CA LEU A 265 3.38 -37.84 -17.88
C LEU A 265 3.83 -36.84 -16.81
N GLU A 266 2.90 -36.25 -16.05
CA GLU A 266 3.23 -35.35 -14.92
C GLU A 266 4.02 -36.07 -13.81
N GLU A 267 3.70 -37.34 -13.56
CA GLU A 267 4.39 -38.18 -12.58
C GLU A 267 5.79 -38.56 -13.04
N GLU A 268 5.95 -38.94 -14.31
CA GLU A 268 7.26 -39.18 -14.92
C GLU A 268 8.16 -37.92 -14.83
N ILE A 269 7.61 -36.73 -15.11
CA ILE A 269 8.31 -35.44 -14.96
C ILE A 269 8.75 -35.20 -13.50
N LYS A 270 7.89 -35.45 -12.51
CA LYS A 270 8.24 -35.23 -11.09
C LYS A 270 9.40 -36.12 -10.63
N ASN A 271 9.51 -37.32 -11.19
CA ASN A 271 10.46 -38.35 -10.76
C ASN A 271 11.85 -38.26 -11.43
N MET A 272 12.02 -37.41 -12.45
CA MET A 272 13.29 -37.32 -13.20
C MET A 272 14.43 -36.63 -12.46
N GLY A 273 14.18 -36.00 -11.30
CA GLY A 273 15.21 -35.35 -10.48
C GLY A 273 15.86 -34.10 -11.10
N LEU A 274 15.59 -33.82 -12.38
CA LEU A 274 16.15 -32.72 -13.16
C LEU A 274 15.85 -31.35 -12.55
N LYS A 275 14.67 -31.15 -11.96
CA LYS A 275 14.34 -29.88 -11.27
C LYS A 275 15.32 -29.61 -10.12
N LYS A 276 15.61 -30.61 -9.28
CA LYS A 276 16.53 -30.46 -8.15
C LYS A 276 17.97 -30.27 -8.64
N ALA A 277 18.41 -31.08 -9.59
CA ALA A 277 19.74 -30.96 -10.18
C ALA A 277 19.96 -29.59 -10.83
N TYR A 278 18.91 -29.00 -11.41
CA TYR A 278 18.95 -27.65 -11.96
C TYR A 278 18.97 -26.55 -10.88
N GLU A 279 18.28 -26.72 -9.75
CA GLU A 279 18.41 -25.80 -8.61
C GLU A 279 19.82 -25.83 -8.02
N ASP A 280 20.39 -27.02 -7.82
CA ASP A 280 21.77 -27.20 -7.35
C ASP A 280 22.75 -26.53 -8.33
N HIS A 281 22.57 -26.74 -9.63
CA HIS A 281 23.38 -26.08 -10.67
C HIS A 281 23.25 -24.56 -10.63
N LYS A 282 22.03 -24.00 -10.44
CA LYS A 282 21.84 -22.56 -10.27
C LYS A 282 22.58 -21.99 -9.06
N MET A 283 22.67 -22.75 -7.96
CA MET A 283 23.50 -22.37 -6.81
C MET A 283 24.99 -22.32 -7.19
N VAL A 284 25.49 -23.33 -7.90
CA VAL A 284 26.88 -23.35 -8.40
C VAL A 284 27.14 -22.16 -9.33
N MET A 285 26.23 -21.83 -10.24
CA MET A 285 26.39 -20.69 -11.16
C MET A 285 26.38 -19.33 -10.44
N ARG A 286 25.61 -19.19 -9.36
CA ARG A 286 25.66 -17.98 -8.50
C ARG A 286 27.00 -17.89 -7.78
N SER A 287 27.49 -18.98 -7.19
CA SER A 287 28.77 -19.01 -6.48
C SER A 287 29.96 -18.83 -7.42
N ARG A 288 29.87 -19.34 -8.66
CA ARG A 288 30.82 -19.07 -9.74
C ARG A 288 31.01 -17.57 -10.01
N LYS A 289 29.94 -16.76 -9.97
CA LYS A 289 30.02 -15.31 -10.19
C LYS A 289 30.92 -14.63 -9.17
N ILE A 290 30.90 -15.07 -7.92
CA ILE A 290 31.74 -14.53 -6.84
C ILE A 290 33.22 -14.81 -7.13
N VAL A 291 33.55 -15.99 -7.64
CA VAL A 291 34.92 -16.35 -8.04
C VAL A 291 35.40 -15.52 -9.23
N LEU A 292 34.52 -15.21 -10.19
CA LEU A 292 34.83 -14.28 -11.27
C LEU A 292 35.05 -12.84 -10.77
N GLU A 293 34.22 -12.37 -9.84
CA GLU A 293 34.37 -11.04 -9.25
C GLU A 293 35.72 -10.91 -8.51
N LEU A 294 36.20 -11.97 -7.85
CA LEU A 294 37.55 -12.00 -7.27
C LEU A 294 38.62 -11.70 -8.31
N ALA A 295 38.54 -12.30 -9.51
CA ALA A 295 39.52 -12.06 -10.57
C ALA A 295 39.52 -10.59 -11.03
N VAL A 296 38.34 -9.96 -11.11
CA VAL A 296 38.19 -8.54 -11.46
C VAL A 296 38.80 -7.64 -10.38
N VAL A 297 38.45 -7.85 -9.11
CA VAL A 297 38.89 -6.95 -8.03
C VAL A 297 40.36 -7.14 -7.66
N SER A 298 40.94 -8.30 -7.95
CA SER A 298 42.35 -8.59 -7.63
C SER A 298 43.33 -7.74 -8.45
N ASN A 299 42.94 -7.31 -9.65
CA ASN A 299 43.72 -6.34 -10.41
C ASN A 299 43.83 -4.98 -9.69
N VAL A 300 42.75 -4.54 -9.02
CA VAL A 300 42.74 -3.34 -8.18
C VAL A 300 43.50 -3.60 -6.87
N GLY A 301 43.32 -4.78 -6.27
CA GLY A 301 44.01 -5.22 -5.07
C GLY A 301 45.54 -5.09 -5.17
N ARG A 302 46.13 -5.40 -6.34
CA ARG A 302 47.58 -5.23 -6.61
C ARG A 302 48.08 -3.79 -6.49
N HIS A 303 47.20 -2.80 -6.68
CA HIS A 303 47.53 -1.38 -6.64
C HIS A 303 46.89 -0.65 -5.45
N LEU A 304 46.19 -1.36 -4.56
CA LEU A 304 45.36 -0.78 -3.51
C LEU A 304 46.12 0.19 -2.60
N GLY A 305 47.34 -0.16 -2.18
CA GLY A 305 48.16 0.69 -1.31
C GLY A 305 48.51 2.06 -1.94
N VAL A 306 48.73 2.10 -3.26
CA VAL A 306 48.97 3.36 -3.99
C VAL A 306 47.68 4.17 -4.10
N LEU A 307 46.58 3.51 -4.47
CA LEU A 307 45.27 4.16 -4.61
C LEU A 307 44.77 4.77 -3.29
N LEU A 308 44.98 4.11 -2.16
CA LEU A 308 44.61 4.62 -0.84
C LEU A 308 45.48 5.81 -0.41
N LYS A 309 46.76 5.83 -0.80
CA LYS A 309 47.64 6.99 -0.59
C LYS A 309 47.15 8.20 -1.38
N ASP A 310 46.76 8.00 -2.64
CA ASP A 310 46.23 9.05 -3.51
C ASP A 310 44.90 9.60 -2.97
N LEU A 311 44.01 8.71 -2.48
CA LEU A 311 42.78 9.10 -1.78
C LEU A 311 43.06 9.98 -0.55
N ASN A 312 43.99 9.54 0.30
CA ASN A 312 44.37 10.26 1.51
C ASN A 312 44.91 11.66 1.21
N GLU A 313 45.78 11.77 0.20
CA GLU A 313 46.35 13.04 -0.24
C GLU A 313 45.28 13.96 -0.83
N GLY A 314 44.38 13.44 -1.68
CA GLY A 314 43.29 14.21 -2.28
C GLY A 314 42.29 14.76 -1.25
N LEU A 315 41.91 13.97 -0.24
CA LEU A 315 41.04 14.43 0.85
C LEU A 315 41.71 15.51 1.72
N ASN A 316 43.02 15.39 1.97
CA ASN A 316 43.77 16.38 2.74
C ASN A 316 43.91 17.71 1.98
N LEU A 317 44.17 17.63 0.67
CA LEU A 317 44.26 18.79 -0.21
C LEU A 317 42.94 19.54 -0.38
N THR A 318 41.79 18.90 -0.15
CA THR A 318 40.46 19.53 -0.26
C THR A 318 39.93 20.08 1.06
N SER A 319 40.75 20.05 2.14
CA SER A 319 40.35 20.45 3.50
C SER A 319 39.72 21.82 3.62
N PHE A 320 40.19 22.81 2.87
CA PHE A 320 39.64 24.16 2.89
C PHE A 320 38.20 24.27 2.31
N ILE A 321 37.71 23.24 1.59
CA ILE A 321 36.33 23.18 1.08
C ILE A 321 35.39 22.63 2.16
N TRP A 322 35.73 21.48 2.75
CA TRP A 322 34.85 20.80 3.70
C TRP A 322 34.99 21.29 5.16
N HIS A 323 36.18 21.74 5.57
CA HIS A 323 36.45 22.20 6.93
C HIS A 323 35.92 23.62 7.18
N SER A 324 35.12 23.81 8.24
CA SER A 324 34.75 25.14 8.73
C SER A 324 34.59 25.19 10.25
N GLN A 325 34.66 26.40 10.83
CA GLN A 325 34.58 26.62 12.27
C GLN A 325 33.36 27.49 12.61
N PRO A 326 32.44 27.02 13.47
CA PRO A 326 32.39 25.69 14.08
C PRO A 326 31.73 24.63 13.16
N PRO A 327 32.22 23.38 13.14
CA PRO A 327 31.85 22.37 12.12
C PRO A 327 30.45 21.80 12.30
N LYS A 328 29.92 21.77 13.54
CA LYS A 328 28.62 21.19 13.85
C LYS A 328 27.48 22.11 13.39
N GLU A 329 27.62 23.40 13.61
CA GLU A 329 26.63 24.42 13.29
C GLU A 329 26.50 24.60 11.78
N THR A 330 27.63 24.59 11.06
CA THR A 330 27.64 24.66 9.59
C THR A 330 27.04 23.39 8.97
N PHE A 331 27.32 22.20 9.51
CA PHE A 331 26.63 20.98 9.12
C PHE A 331 25.12 21.04 9.35
N GLN A 332 24.68 21.49 10.53
CA GLN A 332 23.26 21.60 10.86
C GLN A 332 22.51 22.53 9.89
N VAL A 333 23.11 23.66 9.53
CA VAL A 333 22.48 24.61 8.61
C VAL A 333 22.36 24.04 7.19
N ILE A 334 23.38 23.34 6.68
CA ILE A 334 23.30 22.68 5.36
C ILE A 334 22.30 21.52 5.38
N SER A 335 22.21 20.77 6.48
CA SER A 335 21.19 19.73 6.66
C SER A 335 19.77 20.32 6.63
N GLN A 336 19.55 21.44 7.32
CA GLN A 336 18.25 22.11 7.34
C GLN A 336 17.87 22.70 5.97
N LEU A 337 18.85 23.21 5.22
CA LEU A 337 18.62 23.63 3.84
C LEU A 337 18.18 22.45 2.97
N ASN A 338 18.86 21.31 3.09
CA ASN A 338 18.50 20.10 2.37
C ASN A 338 17.06 19.68 2.70
N ASP A 339 16.73 19.58 4.00
CA ASP A 339 15.37 19.24 4.44
C ASP A 339 14.33 20.25 3.90
N SER A 340 14.63 21.55 3.94
CA SER A 340 13.75 22.59 3.42
C SER A 340 13.44 22.40 1.93
N MET A 341 14.46 22.10 1.11
CA MET A 341 14.29 21.91 -0.34
C MET A 341 13.49 20.65 -0.66
N PHE A 342 13.80 19.52 -0.03
CA PHE A 342 13.08 18.25 -0.26
C PHE A 342 11.61 18.30 0.18
N GLU A 343 11.32 18.91 1.33
CA GLU A 343 9.95 19.05 1.82
C GLU A 343 9.15 20.05 0.95
N THR A 344 9.82 21.04 0.36
CA THR A 344 9.18 21.97 -0.60
C THR A 344 8.89 21.31 -1.94
N ASP A 345 9.82 20.50 -2.45
CA ASP A 345 9.59 19.70 -3.65
C ASP A 345 8.41 18.76 -3.46
N PHE A 346 8.37 18.02 -2.35
CA PHE A 346 7.25 17.14 -2.00
C PHE A 346 5.91 17.90 -1.93
N TYR A 347 5.89 19.06 -1.25
CA TYR A 347 4.68 19.88 -1.15
C TYR A 347 4.12 20.32 -2.51
N ASN A 348 4.98 20.58 -3.51
CA ASN A 348 4.51 20.98 -4.83
C ASN A 348 3.72 19.88 -5.57
N TYR A 349 3.82 18.62 -5.12
CA TYR A 349 3.15 17.46 -5.71
C TYR A 349 2.20 16.75 -4.73
N ASP A 350 1.96 17.32 -3.55
CA ASP A 350 1.11 16.71 -2.52
C ASP A 350 -0.37 17.11 -2.70
N TYR A 351 -1.21 16.14 -3.08
CA TYR A 351 -2.67 16.27 -3.22
C TYR A 351 -3.45 15.70 -2.02
N SER A 352 -2.82 15.54 -0.86
CA SER A 352 -3.47 15.01 0.33
C SER A 352 -4.55 15.94 0.89
N ASP A 353 -5.65 15.34 1.39
CA ASP A 353 -6.80 16.07 1.93
C ASP A 353 -6.45 16.73 3.29
N MET A 354 -6.11 18.02 3.29
CA MET A 354 -6.03 18.80 4.53
C MET A 354 -7.40 19.36 4.94
N GLU A 355 -8.00 18.79 5.98
CA GLU A 355 -9.27 19.27 6.49
C GLU A 355 -9.13 20.59 7.27
N PHE A 356 -9.87 21.62 6.87
CA PHE A 356 -9.93 22.89 7.62
C PHE A 356 -10.64 22.70 8.98
N SER A 357 -9.98 23.06 10.08
CA SER A 357 -10.54 23.09 11.44
C SER A 357 -10.55 24.51 12.02
N ILE A 358 -9.41 25.21 11.95
CA ILE A 358 -9.20 26.52 12.56
C ILE A 358 -9.70 27.64 11.64
N THR A 359 -9.60 27.48 10.32
CA THR A 359 -9.94 28.49 9.31
C THR A 359 -11.08 28.09 8.38
N ALA A 360 -11.87 27.07 8.74
CA ALA A 360 -12.97 26.54 7.93
C ALA A 360 -14.01 27.57 7.44
N GLY A 361 -14.12 28.74 8.08
CA GLY A 361 -14.99 29.82 7.62
C GLY A 361 -14.42 30.67 6.47
N PHE A 362 -13.16 30.45 6.05
CA PHE A 362 -12.47 31.19 4.99
C PHE A 362 -12.10 30.21 3.87
N THR A 363 -12.63 30.41 2.66
CA THR A 363 -12.31 29.52 1.53
C THR A 363 -11.01 29.91 0.85
N GLU A 364 -10.65 31.19 0.93
CA GLU A 364 -9.43 31.77 0.40
C GLU A 364 -8.88 32.80 1.39
N THR A 365 -7.57 33.06 1.37
CA THR A 365 -6.95 34.04 2.29
C THR A 365 -7.57 35.45 2.15
N LYS A 366 -8.11 35.80 0.98
CA LYS A 366 -8.81 37.07 0.75
C LYS A 366 -10.10 37.22 1.55
N ASP A 367 -10.74 36.12 1.95
CA ASP A 367 -11.93 36.15 2.80
C ASP A 367 -11.64 36.75 4.18
N LEU A 368 -10.37 36.74 4.63
CA LEU A 368 -9.97 37.35 5.90
C LEU A 368 -10.28 38.85 5.97
N LEU A 369 -10.34 39.56 4.84
CA LEU A 369 -10.68 40.99 4.76
C LEU A 369 -12.18 41.25 4.65
N LYS A 370 -12.95 40.31 4.07
CA LYS A 370 -14.39 40.47 3.80
C LYS A 370 -15.22 40.63 5.08
N VAL A 371 -14.71 40.20 6.23
CA VAL A 371 -15.38 40.23 7.54
C VAL A 371 -15.99 41.61 7.91
N PHE A 372 -15.32 42.72 7.55
CA PHE A 372 -15.86 44.06 7.86
C PHE A 372 -16.97 44.48 6.92
N ASP A 373 -16.88 44.08 5.65
CA ASP A 373 -17.94 44.29 4.66
C ASP A 373 -19.16 43.40 4.99
N ASP A 374 -18.91 42.17 5.44
CA ASP A 374 -19.91 41.21 5.93
C ASP A 374 -20.74 41.79 7.10
N LEU A 375 -20.08 42.43 8.07
CA LEU A 375 -20.75 43.10 9.19
C LEU A 375 -21.66 44.25 8.74
N GLU A 376 -21.30 44.92 7.66
CA GLU A 376 -22.08 46.05 7.11
C GLU A 376 -23.13 45.61 6.09
N SER A 377 -23.10 44.34 5.67
CA SER A 377 -24.00 43.79 4.65
C SER A 377 -25.48 43.92 5.05
N PRO A 378 -26.38 44.18 4.09
CA PRO A 378 -27.83 44.28 4.36
C PRO A 378 -28.38 43.00 5.00
N TRP A 379 -27.87 41.84 4.59
CA TRP A 379 -28.29 40.56 5.14
C TRP A 379 -27.88 40.42 6.61
N PHE A 380 -26.62 40.67 6.97
CA PHE A 380 -26.17 40.55 8.36
C PHE A 380 -26.93 41.51 9.29
N LYS A 381 -27.13 42.76 8.85
CA LYS A 381 -27.89 43.76 9.60
C LYS A 381 -29.35 43.37 9.83
N SER A 382 -29.98 42.76 8.84
CA SER A 382 -31.41 42.39 8.92
C SER A 382 -31.65 41.04 9.61
N LYS A 383 -30.87 40.00 9.29
CA LYS A 383 -31.07 38.62 9.74
C LYS A 383 -30.33 38.27 11.02
N VAL A 384 -29.15 38.84 11.26
CA VAL A 384 -28.33 38.56 12.45
C VAL A 384 -28.47 39.67 13.49
N ALA A 385 -28.16 40.92 13.13
CA ALA A 385 -28.23 42.06 14.05
C ALA A 385 -29.67 42.52 14.31
N ARG A 386 -30.62 42.18 13.44
CA ARG A 386 -32.05 42.54 13.51
C ARG A 386 -32.26 44.06 13.74
N GLY A 387 -31.52 44.88 13.01
CA GLY A 387 -31.57 46.34 13.07
C GLY A 387 -30.72 46.99 14.17
N ALA A 388 -30.06 46.21 15.04
CA ALA A 388 -29.10 46.73 16.02
C ALA A 388 -27.79 47.17 15.37
N SER A 389 -27.06 48.10 16.01
CA SER A 389 -25.78 48.61 15.50
C SER A 389 -24.65 47.58 15.59
N THR A 390 -23.96 47.34 14.47
CA THR A 390 -22.77 46.47 14.33
C THR A 390 -21.47 47.14 14.77
N ALA A 391 -21.48 48.46 15.02
CA ALA A 391 -20.29 49.26 15.28
C ALA A 391 -19.47 48.77 16.49
N LYS A 392 -20.14 48.24 17.53
CA LYS A 392 -19.47 47.72 18.74
C LYS A 392 -18.65 46.47 18.44
N LEU A 393 -19.19 45.55 17.64
CA LEU A 393 -18.52 44.33 17.21
C LEU A 393 -17.39 44.66 16.22
N ALA A 394 -17.63 45.56 15.27
CA ALA A 394 -16.60 46.04 14.34
C ALA A 394 -15.42 46.72 15.06
N LYS A 395 -15.67 47.45 16.16
CA LYS A 395 -14.63 48.03 17.00
C LYS A 395 -13.80 46.96 17.72
N ALA A 396 -14.46 45.91 18.25
CA ALA A 396 -13.78 44.80 18.94
C ALA A 396 -12.87 44.00 17.99
N LEU A 397 -13.26 43.84 16.72
CA LEU A 397 -12.49 43.10 15.71
C LEU A 397 -11.39 43.93 15.01
N GLN A 398 -11.19 45.22 15.33
CA GLN A 398 -10.14 46.03 14.69
C GLN A 398 -8.72 45.41 14.72
N PRO A 399 -8.28 44.74 15.80
CA PRO A 399 -6.98 44.05 15.80
C PRO A 399 -6.90 42.91 14.79
N TYR A 400 -8.02 42.23 14.52
CA TYR A 400 -8.10 41.16 13.51
C TYR A 400 -7.88 41.72 12.10
N ARG A 401 -8.43 42.91 11.76
CA ARG A 401 -8.22 43.57 10.46
C ARG A 401 -6.74 43.69 10.09
N LYS A 402 -5.93 44.15 11.05
CA LYS A 402 -4.48 44.32 10.86
C LYS A 402 -3.75 42.99 10.68
N ILE A 403 -4.23 41.92 11.33
CA ILE A 403 -3.70 40.57 11.12
C ILE A 403 -4.03 40.11 9.70
N SER A 404 -5.28 40.29 9.24
CA SER A 404 -5.72 39.91 7.91
C SER A 404 -4.92 40.58 6.79
N GLU A 405 -4.59 41.87 6.93
CA GLU A 405 -3.78 42.61 5.96
C GLU A 405 -2.36 42.04 5.81
N ILE A 406 -1.67 41.72 6.91
CA ILE A 406 -0.33 41.12 6.85
C ILE A 406 -0.41 39.66 6.39
N MET A 407 -1.47 38.93 6.76
CA MET A 407 -1.68 37.55 6.34
C MET A 407 -1.78 37.41 4.82
N LEU A 408 -2.39 38.38 4.15
CA LEU A 408 -2.42 38.43 2.69
C LEU A 408 -1.05 38.66 2.09
N SER A 409 -0.29 39.62 2.62
CA SER A 409 1.09 39.84 2.18
C SER A 409 1.97 38.60 2.38
N LEU A 410 1.75 37.84 3.46
CA LEU A 410 2.45 36.57 3.69
C LEU A 410 2.02 35.50 2.69
N LYS A 411 0.72 35.36 2.40
CA LYS A 411 0.22 34.40 1.40
C LYS A 411 0.77 34.71 0.01
N GLU A 412 0.80 35.98 -0.39
CA GLU A 412 1.41 36.39 -1.66
C GLU A 412 2.90 36.04 -1.72
N ALA A 413 3.62 36.22 -0.60
CA ALA A 413 5.03 35.82 -0.52
C ALA A 413 5.20 34.29 -0.58
N TRP A 414 4.32 33.54 0.07
CA TRP A 414 4.28 32.08 0.05
C TRP A 414 4.05 31.57 -1.38
N ASP A 415 3.00 32.03 -2.04
CA ASP A 415 2.62 31.59 -3.39
C ASP A 415 3.70 31.90 -4.43
N ASN A 416 4.31 33.09 -4.35
CA ASN A 416 5.41 33.46 -5.24
C ASN A 416 6.67 32.59 -5.03
N TRP A 417 6.87 32.11 -3.80
CA TRP A 417 7.98 31.22 -3.49
C TRP A 417 7.70 29.79 -3.93
N THR A 418 6.52 29.23 -3.65
CA THR A 418 6.16 27.86 -4.03
C THR A 418 6.04 27.72 -5.54
N GLU A 419 5.37 28.65 -6.23
CA GLU A 419 5.26 28.67 -7.70
C GLU A 419 6.64 28.68 -8.36
N ALA A 420 7.56 29.52 -7.87
CA ALA A 420 8.91 29.55 -8.40
C ALA A 420 9.77 28.36 -7.99
N SER A 421 9.44 27.68 -6.89
CA SER A 421 10.20 26.52 -6.43
C SER A 421 10.08 25.34 -7.38
N ILE A 422 8.96 25.20 -8.09
CA ILE A 422 8.73 24.18 -9.14
C ILE A 422 9.83 24.24 -10.20
N ASP A 423 10.15 25.44 -10.69
CA ASP A 423 11.19 25.63 -11.71
C ASP A 423 12.62 25.59 -11.13
N LEU A 424 12.79 25.98 -9.87
CA LEU A 424 14.11 26.11 -9.24
C LEU A 424 14.65 24.79 -8.67
N LEU A 425 13.78 23.91 -8.16
CA LEU A 425 14.13 22.67 -7.48
C LEU A 425 14.18 21.48 -8.45
N THR A 426 14.99 21.57 -9.49
CA THR A 426 15.21 20.43 -10.39
C THR A 426 15.91 19.27 -9.68
N THR A 427 15.81 18.05 -10.24
CA THR A 427 16.52 16.86 -9.73
C THR A 427 18.02 17.10 -9.53
N ASP A 428 18.64 17.85 -10.44
CA ASP A 428 20.05 18.24 -10.36
C ASP A 428 20.35 19.16 -9.17
N VAL A 429 19.43 20.07 -8.85
CA VAL A 429 19.56 21.01 -7.73
C VAL A 429 19.37 20.31 -6.38
N LEU A 430 18.44 19.34 -6.29
CA LEU A 430 18.29 18.49 -5.11
C LEU A 430 19.53 17.61 -4.90
N THR A 431 20.06 17.01 -5.97
CA THR A 431 21.32 16.24 -5.94
C THR A 431 22.51 17.11 -5.52
N ALA A 432 22.53 18.38 -5.94
CA ALA A 432 23.53 19.36 -5.53
C ALA A 432 23.47 19.62 -4.01
N ALA A 433 22.27 19.78 -3.44
CA ALA A 433 22.09 19.97 -1.99
C ALA A 433 22.61 18.75 -1.19
N GLU A 434 22.29 17.53 -1.63
CA GLU A 434 22.79 16.30 -1.00
C GLU A 434 24.32 16.19 -1.09
N THR A 435 24.88 16.53 -2.25
CA THR A 435 26.33 16.52 -2.48
C THR A 435 27.06 17.43 -1.48
N LEU A 436 26.53 18.65 -1.27
CA LEU A 436 27.06 19.60 -0.30
C LEU A 436 26.94 19.06 1.14
N LEU A 437 25.83 18.39 1.47
CA LEU A 437 25.63 17.76 2.77
C LEU A 437 26.63 16.63 3.04
N ILE A 438 26.91 15.75 2.05
CA ILE A 438 27.91 14.67 2.15
C ILE A 438 29.29 15.25 2.43
N ILE A 439 29.69 16.27 1.68
CA ILE A 439 30.98 16.97 1.87
C ILE A 439 31.05 17.58 3.27
N LYS A 440 29.96 18.19 3.74
CA LYS A 440 29.94 18.85 5.06
C LYS A 440 29.95 17.86 6.22
N LYS A 441 29.30 16.70 6.07
CA LYS A 441 29.32 15.61 7.06
C LYS A 441 30.74 15.08 7.29
N PHE A 442 31.55 15.01 6.24
CA PHE A 442 32.95 14.56 6.32
C PHE A 442 33.78 15.32 7.34
N ASP A 443 33.53 16.62 7.52
CA ASP A 443 34.25 17.46 8.49
C ASP A 443 34.19 16.87 9.91
N LEU A 444 33.03 16.34 10.30
CA LEU A 444 32.79 15.71 11.61
C LEU A 444 33.54 14.38 11.79
N ASP A 445 33.70 13.61 10.71
CA ASP A 445 34.24 12.24 10.73
C ASP A 445 35.70 12.14 10.24
N SER A 446 36.27 13.24 9.75
CA SER A 446 37.54 13.31 9.02
C SER A 446 38.70 12.59 9.74
N VAL A 447 38.89 12.84 11.04
CA VAL A 447 39.97 12.23 11.84
C VAL A 447 39.89 10.70 11.86
N LYS A 448 38.67 10.14 11.95
CA LYS A 448 38.44 8.69 11.97
C LYS A 448 38.73 8.08 10.60
N ILE A 449 38.29 8.74 9.53
CA ILE A 449 38.45 8.28 8.16
C ILE A 449 39.93 8.27 7.75
N PHE A 450 40.69 9.33 8.05
CA PHE A 450 42.12 9.40 7.72
C PHE A 450 42.94 8.27 8.38
N ARG A 451 42.66 7.92 9.65
CA ARG A 451 43.33 6.79 10.32
C ARG A 451 43.04 5.45 9.66
N SER A 452 41.80 5.27 9.19
CA SER A 452 41.34 4.02 8.57
C SER A 452 41.98 3.80 7.20
N ILE A 453 42.13 4.86 6.40
CA ILE A 453 42.81 4.81 5.09
C ILE A 453 44.29 4.42 5.25
N ASP A 454 45.01 5.04 6.20
CA ASP A 454 46.44 4.77 6.43
C ASP A 454 46.70 3.33 6.93
N SER A 455 45.86 2.81 7.83
CA SER A 455 45.98 1.42 8.31
C SER A 455 45.76 0.40 7.21
N LEU A 456 44.75 0.60 6.35
CA LEU A 456 44.39 -0.35 5.29
C LEU A 456 45.50 -0.50 4.24
N GLY A 457 46.10 0.62 3.81
CA GLY A 457 47.16 0.61 2.81
C GLY A 457 48.43 -0.13 3.26
N LYS A 458 48.72 -0.14 4.56
CA LYS A 458 49.92 -0.79 5.14
C LYS A 458 49.77 -2.30 5.30
N ASP A 459 48.59 -2.75 5.72
CA ASP A 459 48.41 -4.15 6.13
C ASP A 459 47.81 -5.06 5.05
N PHE A 460 47.04 -4.52 4.09
CA PHE A 460 46.39 -5.32 3.05
C PHE A 460 47.37 -6.08 2.14
N ASN A 461 48.56 -5.51 1.88
CA ASN A 461 49.60 -6.15 1.06
C ASN A 461 50.12 -7.48 1.65
N LYS A 462 49.78 -7.79 2.92
CA LYS A 462 50.16 -9.05 3.59
C LYS A 462 49.22 -10.21 3.25
N CYS A 463 48.09 -9.99 2.57
CA CYS A 463 47.05 -10.99 2.32
C CYS A 463 47.22 -11.87 1.07
N GLY A 464 48.35 -11.78 0.36
CA GLY A 464 48.60 -12.56 -0.86
C GLY A 464 47.79 -12.07 -2.07
N GLN A 465 47.92 -12.73 -3.23
CA GLN A 465 47.20 -12.40 -4.48
C GLN A 465 46.72 -13.69 -5.17
N PRO A 466 45.50 -13.74 -5.72
CA PRO A 466 44.98 -14.93 -6.37
C PRO A 466 45.57 -15.19 -7.76
N LYS A 467 45.59 -16.46 -8.18
CA LYS A 467 46.17 -16.93 -9.45
C LYS A 467 45.14 -16.87 -10.60
N ILE A 468 44.91 -15.68 -11.14
CA ILE A 468 43.80 -15.36 -12.08
C ILE A 468 43.80 -16.19 -13.38
N ASP A 469 44.96 -16.43 -13.99
CA ASP A 469 45.06 -17.12 -15.29
C ASP A 469 44.64 -18.59 -15.23
N VAL A 470 44.84 -19.25 -14.08
CA VAL A 470 44.46 -20.66 -13.87
C VAL A 470 42.95 -20.78 -13.67
N ILE A 471 42.33 -19.86 -12.93
CA ILE A 471 40.90 -19.86 -12.62
C ILE A 471 40.04 -19.65 -13.87
N SER A 472 40.45 -18.72 -14.74
CA SER A 472 39.68 -18.36 -15.94
C SER A 472 39.53 -19.54 -16.91
N ASN A 473 40.58 -20.33 -17.08
CA ASN A 473 40.57 -21.53 -17.93
C ASN A 473 39.68 -22.66 -17.35
N LEU A 474 39.74 -22.87 -16.02
CA LEU A 474 38.90 -23.86 -15.35
C LEU A 474 37.41 -23.49 -15.41
N LEU A 475 37.08 -22.21 -15.24
CA LEU A 475 35.71 -21.71 -15.34
C LEU A 475 35.11 -21.86 -16.75
N ASN A 476 35.87 -21.53 -17.79
CA ASN A 476 35.42 -21.71 -19.18
C ASN A 476 35.17 -23.19 -19.51
N THR A 477 36.03 -24.09 -19.02
CA THR A 477 35.88 -25.53 -19.21
C THR A 477 34.62 -26.04 -18.51
N PHE A 478 34.40 -25.64 -17.25
CA PHE A 478 33.19 -25.99 -16.48
C PHE A 478 31.90 -25.52 -17.17
N ASP A 479 31.83 -24.28 -17.64
CA ASP A 479 30.63 -23.75 -18.31
C ASP A 479 30.30 -24.49 -19.61
N THR A 480 31.34 -24.75 -20.42
CA THR A 480 31.18 -25.42 -21.72
C THR A 480 30.64 -26.83 -21.56
N GLU A 481 31.09 -27.54 -20.52
CA GLU A 481 30.65 -28.91 -20.23
C GLU A 481 29.21 -28.98 -19.69
N GLN A 482 28.73 -27.97 -18.96
CA GLN A 482 27.38 -27.97 -18.35
C GLN A 482 26.27 -27.44 -19.27
N LEU A 483 26.59 -26.56 -20.22
CA LEU A 483 25.62 -25.83 -21.05
C LEU A 483 24.57 -26.73 -21.77
N PRO A 484 24.92 -27.89 -22.36
CA PRO A 484 23.92 -28.76 -22.99
C PRO A 484 22.84 -29.26 -22.02
N ALA A 485 23.21 -29.57 -20.78
CA ALA A 485 22.27 -30.05 -19.76
C ALA A 485 21.40 -28.93 -19.19
N GLU A 486 21.91 -27.68 -19.19
CA GLU A 486 21.14 -26.50 -18.82
C GLU A 486 19.97 -26.25 -19.79
N LYS A 487 20.23 -26.36 -21.10
CA LYS A 487 19.19 -26.20 -22.14
C LYS A 487 18.07 -27.22 -22.01
N VAL A 488 18.41 -28.47 -21.66
CA VAL A 488 17.42 -29.53 -21.39
C VAL A 488 16.57 -29.18 -20.16
N ALA A 489 17.18 -28.67 -19.08
CA ALA A 489 16.45 -28.30 -17.88
C ALA A 489 15.46 -27.13 -18.09
N LEU A 490 15.75 -26.21 -19.01
CA LEU A 490 14.85 -25.10 -19.37
C LEU A 490 13.63 -25.59 -20.17
N GLU A 491 13.84 -26.35 -21.26
CA GLU A 491 12.73 -26.89 -22.05
C GLU A 491 11.84 -27.85 -21.22
N PHE A 492 12.44 -28.56 -20.26
CA PHE A 492 11.72 -29.41 -19.32
C PHE A 492 10.71 -28.63 -18.45
N GLN A 493 10.95 -27.35 -18.15
CA GLN A 493 9.99 -26.51 -17.44
C GLN A 493 8.77 -26.15 -18.31
N ASP A 494 8.97 -25.92 -19.61
CA ASP A 494 7.89 -25.63 -20.55
C ASP A 494 6.98 -26.85 -20.74
N VAL A 495 7.57 -28.05 -20.85
CA VAL A 495 6.82 -29.32 -20.82
C VAL A 495 6.00 -29.43 -19.52
N THR A 496 6.62 -29.17 -18.36
CA THR A 496 5.94 -29.23 -17.04
C THR A 496 4.76 -28.25 -16.95
N LYS A 497 4.91 -27.03 -17.52
CA LYS A 497 3.88 -25.99 -17.52
C LYS A 497 2.73 -26.32 -18.48
N SER A 498 3.02 -26.89 -19.64
CA SER A 498 2.00 -27.32 -20.60
C SER A 498 1.16 -28.47 -20.05
N VAL A 499 1.80 -29.46 -19.41
CA VAL A 499 1.12 -30.58 -18.73
C VAL A 499 0.17 -30.07 -17.63
N SER A 500 0.61 -29.13 -16.79
CA SER A 500 -0.23 -28.60 -15.70
C SER A 500 -1.44 -27.78 -16.18
N LYS A 501 -1.29 -27.01 -17.27
CA LYS A 501 -2.39 -26.23 -17.88
C LYS A 501 -3.43 -27.10 -18.58
N ILE A 502 -3.00 -28.15 -19.30
CA ILE A 502 -3.93 -29.12 -19.90
C ILE A 502 -4.72 -29.81 -18.80
N LYS A 503 -4.05 -30.20 -17.71
CA LYS A 503 -4.68 -30.85 -16.57
C LYS A 503 -5.71 -29.95 -15.88
N SER A 504 -5.38 -28.69 -15.61
CA SER A 504 -6.30 -27.77 -14.91
C SER A 504 -7.56 -27.47 -15.73
N ARG A 505 -7.44 -27.20 -17.04
CA ARG A 505 -8.61 -26.95 -17.90
C ARG A 505 -9.43 -28.21 -18.17
N SER A 506 -8.78 -29.37 -18.35
CA SER A 506 -9.48 -30.67 -18.48
C SER A 506 -10.27 -31.04 -17.22
N LYS A 507 -9.82 -30.55 -16.05
CA LYS A 507 -10.54 -30.69 -14.77
C LYS A 507 -11.72 -29.71 -14.67
N SER A 508 -11.55 -28.45 -15.11
CA SER A 508 -12.60 -27.42 -15.14
C SER A 508 -13.79 -27.78 -16.04
N LEU A 509 -13.57 -28.53 -17.12
CA LEU A 509 -14.64 -28.98 -18.02
C LEU A 509 -15.52 -30.09 -17.44
N LYS A 510 -14.97 -30.93 -16.54
CA LYS A 510 -15.69 -32.03 -15.90
C LYS A 510 -16.85 -31.55 -15.01
N SER A 511 -16.84 -30.31 -14.54
CA SER A 511 -17.86 -29.75 -13.64
C SER A 511 -19.08 -29.13 -14.36
N THR A 512 -18.99 -28.77 -15.64
CA THR A 512 -20.04 -28.02 -16.34
C THR A 512 -21.02 -28.84 -17.19
N ARG A 513 -20.64 -30.02 -17.71
CA ARG A 513 -21.50 -31.18 -18.14
C ARG A 513 -20.81 -32.19 -19.09
N GLY A 514 -19.47 -32.27 -19.16
CA GLY A 514 -18.76 -33.32 -19.93
C GLY A 514 -17.28 -33.52 -19.55
N ASN A 515 -16.77 -34.75 -19.60
CA ASN A 515 -15.31 -35.00 -19.46
C ASN A 515 -14.58 -34.40 -20.68
N GLY A 516 -13.50 -33.64 -20.51
CA GLY A 516 -12.71 -33.09 -21.64
C GLY A 516 -12.34 -34.14 -22.70
N THR A 517 -11.99 -35.37 -22.27
CA THR A 517 -11.79 -36.52 -23.18
C THR A 517 -13.09 -36.93 -23.89
N LYS A 518 -14.23 -36.91 -23.20
CA LYS A 518 -15.56 -37.20 -23.78
C LYS A 518 -16.02 -36.09 -24.72
N LEU A 519 -15.72 -34.82 -24.45
CA LEU A 519 -16.01 -33.69 -25.33
C LEU A 519 -15.18 -33.79 -26.62
N VAL A 520 -13.90 -34.14 -26.50
CA VAL A 520 -13.03 -34.44 -27.65
C VAL A 520 -13.51 -35.70 -28.39
N GLU A 521 -13.91 -36.77 -27.71
CA GLU A 521 -14.49 -37.97 -28.33
C GLU A 521 -15.86 -37.71 -28.99
N GLN A 522 -16.68 -36.82 -28.40
CA GLN A 522 -17.96 -36.36 -28.92
C GLN A 522 -17.73 -35.48 -30.16
N LEU A 523 -16.74 -34.59 -30.16
CA LEU A 523 -16.31 -33.85 -31.34
C LEU A 523 -15.89 -34.82 -32.44
N PHE A 524 -15.01 -35.77 -32.13
CA PHE A 524 -14.57 -36.76 -33.10
C PHE A 524 -15.74 -37.60 -33.63
N ALA A 525 -16.68 -38.06 -32.79
CA ALA A 525 -17.88 -38.79 -33.21
C ALA A 525 -18.85 -37.93 -34.04
N THR A 526 -18.90 -36.63 -33.75
CA THR A 526 -19.69 -35.62 -34.46
C THR A 526 -19.15 -35.36 -35.86
N ILE A 527 -17.82 -35.40 -36.02
CA ILE A 527 -17.09 -35.31 -37.29
C ILE A 527 -17.13 -36.63 -38.07
N ASP A 528 -17.09 -37.78 -37.38
CA ASP A 528 -17.03 -39.13 -37.99
C ASP A 528 -18.28 -39.44 -38.84
N LYS A 529 -19.48 -39.08 -38.35
CA LYS A 529 -20.75 -39.33 -39.07
C LYS A 529 -20.84 -38.61 -40.42
N PRO A 530 -20.62 -37.28 -40.52
CA PRO A 530 -20.58 -36.57 -41.80
C PRO A 530 -19.50 -37.10 -42.74
N VAL A 531 -18.30 -37.41 -42.23
CA VAL A 531 -17.16 -37.89 -43.02
C VAL A 531 -17.41 -39.31 -43.57
N THR A 532 -18.15 -40.16 -42.86
CA THR A 532 -18.45 -41.55 -43.27
C THR A 532 -19.78 -41.74 -44.01
N SER A 533 -20.79 -40.89 -43.78
CA SER A 533 -22.15 -41.05 -44.36
C SER A 533 -22.45 -40.16 -45.55
N LEU A 534 -21.76 -39.01 -45.68
CA LEU A 534 -21.88 -38.15 -46.85
C LEU A 534 -20.76 -38.54 -47.80
N ASN A 535 -21.07 -38.95 -49.03
CA ASN A 535 -20.06 -39.13 -50.07
C ASN A 535 -19.34 -37.78 -50.26
N PRO A 536 -18.08 -37.60 -49.78
CA PRO A 536 -17.46 -36.29 -49.56
C PRO A 536 -17.32 -35.47 -50.86
N ARG A 537 -17.45 -36.15 -52.00
CA ARG A 537 -17.34 -35.56 -53.33
C ARG A 537 -18.56 -34.77 -53.79
N SER A 538 -19.73 -34.91 -53.14
CA SER A 538 -20.99 -34.37 -53.71
C SER A 538 -21.46 -33.02 -53.17
N ASN A 539 -21.13 -32.58 -51.93
CA ASN A 539 -21.53 -31.25 -51.45
C ASN A 539 -20.77 -30.76 -50.18
N VAL A 540 -19.53 -30.27 -50.33
CA VAL A 540 -18.65 -29.86 -49.20
C VAL A 540 -19.20 -28.69 -48.36
N PRO A 541 -19.80 -27.62 -48.92
CA PRO A 541 -20.37 -26.55 -48.10
C PRO A 541 -21.43 -27.04 -47.13
N LEU A 542 -22.26 -28.01 -47.54
CA LEU A 542 -23.27 -28.62 -46.69
C LEU A 542 -22.65 -29.47 -45.59
N VAL A 543 -21.56 -30.20 -45.87
CA VAL A 543 -20.78 -30.96 -44.87
C VAL A 543 -20.17 -30.01 -43.84
N MET A 544 -19.55 -28.91 -44.30
CA MET A 544 -18.93 -27.90 -43.44
C MET A 544 -19.96 -27.22 -42.54
N GLN A 545 -21.05 -26.73 -43.13
CA GLN A 545 -22.14 -26.12 -42.39
C GLN A 545 -22.75 -27.13 -41.39
N THR A 546 -22.81 -28.41 -41.73
CA THR A 546 -23.26 -29.46 -40.81
C THR A 546 -22.27 -29.70 -39.67
N ILE A 547 -20.96 -29.61 -39.91
CA ILE A 547 -19.93 -29.75 -38.87
C ILE A 547 -19.92 -28.52 -37.97
N GLU A 548 -19.95 -27.31 -38.53
CA GLU A 548 -20.04 -26.03 -37.80
C GLU A 548 -21.30 -25.98 -36.95
N ILE A 549 -22.49 -26.21 -37.52
CA ILE A 549 -23.75 -26.26 -36.74
C ILE A 549 -23.68 -27.28 -35.61
N LYS A 550 -23.00 -28.42 -35.83
CA LYS A 550 -22.87 -29.43 -34.77
C LYS A 550 -21.83 -29.05 -33.72
N ILE A 551 -20.74 -28.38 -34.08
CA ILE A 551 -19.77 -27.81 -33.13
C ILE A 551 -20.46 -26.71 -32.31
N ASP A 552 -21.23 -25.84 -32.95
CA ASP A 552 -22.04 -24.79 -32.30
C ASP A 552 -23.12 -25.40 -31.39
N SER A 553 -23.65 -26.57 -31.75
CA SER A 553 -24.61 -27.30 -30.91
C SER A 553 -24.00 -27.90 -29.63
N ILE A 554 -22.66 -27.92 -29.52
CA ILE A 554 -21.95 -28.22 -28.26
C ILE A 554 -22.12 -27.05 -27.26
N GLY A 555 -22.46 -25.84 -27.73
CA GLY A 555 -22.69 -24.67 -26.90
C GLY A 555 -21.39 -23.97 -26.46
N PRO A 556 -21.39 -23.15 -25.38
CA PRO A 556 -20.22 -22.36 -24.94
C PRO A 556 -18.98 -23.20 -24.56
N GLU A 557 -19.12 -24.52 -24.48
CA GLU A 557 -18.03 -25.49 -24.26
C GLU A 557 -17.14 -25.72 -25.51
N SER A 558 -17.56 -25.24 -26.70
CA SER A 558 -16.75 -25.28 -27.93
C SER A 558 -15.43 -24.49 -27.79
N VAL A 559 -15.46 -23.35 -27.10
CA VAL A 559 -14.28 -22.51 -26.81
C VAL A 559 -13.24 -23.29 -26.00
N ASP A 560 -13.70 -24.09 -25.04
CA ASP A 560 -12.85 -24.89 -24.17
C ASP A 560 -12.24 -26.12 -24.86
N LEU A 561 -12.96 -26.67 -25.82
CA LEU A 561 -12.50 -27.73 -26.70
C LEU A 561 -11.34 -27.27 -27.58
N PHE A 562 -11.47 -26.11 -28.24
CA PHE A 562 -10.38 -25.53 -29.03
C PHE A 562 -9.19 -25.13 -28.17
N TYR A 563 -9.42 -24.64 -26.95
CA TYR A 563 -8.36 -24.37 -25.98
C TYR A 563 -7.57 -25.64 -25.63
N LEU A 564 -8.25 -26.77 -25.34
CA LEU A 564 -7.58 -28.04 -25.02
C LEU A 564 -6.77 -28.57 -26.20
N LEU A 565 -7.32 -28.54 -27.41
CA LEU A 565 -6.62 -28.98 -28.63
C LEU A 565 -5.34 -28.16 -28.86
N LYS A 566 -5.41 -26.82 -28.71
CA LYS A 566 -4.25 -25.94 -28.81
C LYS A 566 -3.18 -26.28 -27.76
N ARG A 567 -3.58 -26.57 -26.52
CA ARG A 567 -2.63 -26.93 -25.46
C ARG A 567 -1.98 -28.30 -25.66
N VAL A 568 -2.72 -29.31 -26.13
CA VAL A 568 -2.17 -30.64 -26.48
C VAL A 568 -1.13 -30.52 -27.60
N SER A 569 -1.42 -29.69 -28.61
CA SER A 569 -0.48 -29.39 -29.68
C SER A 569 0.85 -28.81 -29.16
N MET A 570 0.78 -27.77 -28.30
CA MET A 570 1.97 -27.17 -27.69
C MET A 570 2.80 -28.18 -26.85
N LEU A 571 2.14 -29.09 -26.15
CA LEU A 571 2.84 -30.13 -25.39
C LEU A 571 3.60 -31.10 -26.31
N ALA A 572 2.99 -31.52 -27.42
CA ALA A 572 3.64 -32.40 -28.39
C ALA A 572 4.90 -31.77 -28.99
N GLU A 573 4.84 -30.48 -29.34
CA GLU A 573 5.98 -29.70 -29.85
C GLU A 573 7.14 -29.65 -28.82
N SER A 574 6.85 -29.27 -27.57
CA SER A 574 7.87 -29.19 -26.51
C SER A 574 8.50 -30.56 -26.19
N LEU A 575 7.74 -31.65 -26.23
CA LEU A 575 8.28 -33.00 -26.04
C LEU A 575 9.24 -33.42 -27.17
N GLN A 576 8.94 -33.08 -28.42
CA GLN A 576 9.81 -33.36 -29.57
C GLN A 576 11.12 -32.55 -29.51
N LYS A 577 11.02 -31.27 -29.11
CA LYS A 577 12.19 -30.41 -28.92
C LYS A 577 13.08 -30.87 -27.77
N LEU A 578 12.48 -31.31 -26.66
CA LEU A 578 13.20 -31.84 -25.50
C LEU A 578 14.03 -33.07 -25.87
N ASP A 579 13.48 -34.01 -26.65
CA ASP A 579 14.20 -35.22 -27.08
C ASP A 579 15.47 -34.88 -27.87
N ASN A 580 15.37 -33.97 -28.86
CA ASN A 580 16.53 -33.51 -29.65
C ASN A 580 17.62 -32.86 -28.77
N LEU A 581 17.23 -32.03 -27.80
CA LEU A 581 18.18 -31.40 -26.87
C LEU A 581 18.89 -32.44 -25.98
N THR A 582 18.20 -33.50 -25.57
CA THR A 582 18.80 -34.55 -24.73
C THR A 582 19.85 -35.38 -25.47
N GLU A 583 19.78 -35.50 -26.80
CA GLU A 583 20.81 -36.19 -27.60
C GLU A 583 22.16 -35.47 -27.58
N GLN A 584 22.14 -34.15 -27.39
CA GLN A 584 23.33 -33.29 -27.39
C GLN A 584 24.08 -33.29 -26.05
N VAL A 585 23.54 -33.94 -25.01
CA VAL A 585 24.17 -34.02 -23.69
C VAL A 585 25.35 -35.02 -23.73
N PRO A 586 26.59 -34.61 -23.38
CA PRO A 586 27.76 -35.48 -23.39
C PRO A 586 27.55 -36.73 -22.54
N GLN A 587 28.13 -37.88 -22.92
CA GLN A 587 28.06 -39.13 -22.14
C GLN A 587 29.21 -39.30 -21.14
N GLN A 588 30.31 -38.60 -21.36
CA GLN A 588 31.49 -38.62 -20.47
C GLN A 588 31.23 -37.76 -19.22
N SER A 589 32.01 -38.02 -18.16
CA SER A 589 32.01 -37.20 -16.93
C SER A 589 32.70 -35.86 -17.19
N ALA A 590 32.21 -34.79 -16.57
CA ALA A 590 32.82 -33.47 -16.60
C ALA A 590 34.29 -33.54 -16.12
N SER A 591 35.19 -32.79 -16.73
CA SER A 591 36.61 -32.81 -16.36
C SER A 591 36.90 -31.97 -15.12
N VAL A 592 36.19 -30.85 -14.94
CA VAL A 592 36.42 -29.86 -13.86
C VAL A 592 35.28 -29.85 -12.84
N SER A 593 35.61 -29.70 -11.55
CA SER A 593 34.62 -29.50 -10.47
C SER A 593 34.65 -28.09 -9.90
N PHE A 594 33.53 -27.62 -9.33
CA PHE A 594 33.51 -26.32 -8.65
C PHE A 594 34.42 -26.28 -7.41
N GLN A 595 34.58 -27.40 -6.71
CA GLN A 595 35.53 -27.53 -5.60
C GLN A 595 36.97 -27.22 -6.04
N GLU A 596 37.39 -27.79 -7.17
CA GLU A 596 38.73 -27.58 -7.73
C GLU A 596 38.96 -26.11 -8.08
N ILE A 597 37.95 -25.44 -8.62
CA ILE A 597 37.98 -24.00 -8.93
C ILE A 597 38.21 -23.17 -7.66
N LEU A 598 37.54 -23.50 -6.56
CA LEU A 598 37.72 -22.80 -5.28
C LEU A 598 39.13 -23.01 -4.70
N GLU A 599 39.64 -24.23 -4.71
CA GLU A 599 40.96 -24.57 -4.17
C GLU A 599 42.09 -23.87 -4.94
N GLN A 600 41.99 -23.79 -6.27
CA GLN A 600 42.97 -23.09 -7.10
C GLN A 600 42.87 -21.56 -7.01
N SER A 601 41.74 -21.02 -6.55
CA SER A 601 41.50 -19.57 -6.49
C SER A 601 42.15 -18.85 -5.30
N THR A 602 42.60 -19.58 -4.27
CA THR A 602 43.10 -19.03 -2.99
C THR A 602 42.13 -18.09 -2.25
N ILE A 603 40.85 -18.03 -2.66
CA ILE A 603 39.84 -17.12 -2.11
C ILE A 603 39.64 -17.30 -0.59
N SER A 604 39.73 -18.54 -0.12
CA SER A 604 39.62 -18.89 1.30
C SER A 604 40.75 -18.30 2.15
N GLU A 605 41.99 -18.31 1.63
CA GLU A 605 43.16 -17.74 2.30
C GLU A 605 43.05 -16.21 2.39
N MET A 606 42.60 -15.58 1.30
CA MET A 606 42.35 -14.14 1.23
C MET A 606 41.28 -13.71 2.24
N SER A 607 40.15 -14.42 2.29
CA SER A 607 39.06 -14.13 3.24
C SER A 607 39.55 -14.17 4.68
N GLN A 608 40.30 -15.21 5.06
CA GLN A 608 40.86 -15.34 6.40
C GLN A 608 41.86 -14.23 6.74
N CYS A 609 42.62 -13.73 5.75
CA CYS A 609 43.53 -12.62 5.99
C CYS A 609 42.77 -11.30 6.21
N VAL A 610 41.79 -10.97 5.36
CA VAL A 610 41.00 -9.74 5.48
C VAL A 610 40.27 -9.70 6.83
N GLU A 611 39.74 -10.83 7.29
CA GLU A 611 39.09 -10.96 8.60
C GLU A 611 40.05 -10.66 9.77
N LYS A 612 41.32 -11.08 9.66
CA LYS A 612 42.35 -10.82 10.69
C LYS A 612 42.78 -9.35 10.78
N LEU A 613 42.60 -8.56 9.72
CA LEU A 613 43.04 -7.17 9.69
C LEU A 613 42.21 -6.25 10.61
N LYS A 614 40.95 -6.58 10.93
CA LYS A 614 40.07 -5.77 11.81
C LYS A 614 39.95 -4.28 11.44
N ILE A 615 40.13 -3.93 10.17
CA ILE A 615 40.12 -2.53 9.70
C ILE A 615 38.68 -2.11 9.35
N PRO A 616 38.19 -0.93 9.78
CA PRO A 616 36.87 -0.45 9.42
C PRO A 616 36.84 0.06 7.97
N LEU A 617 36.82 -0.87 7.01
CA LEU A 617 36.74 -0.61 5.58
C LEU A 617 35.59 0.35 5.16
N ASN A 618 34.52 0.39 5.95
CA ASN A 618 33.41 1.32 5.72
C ASN A 618 33.81 2.81 5.88
N ASP A 619 34.76 3.11 6.76
CA ASP A 619 35.29 4.47 6.93
C ASP A 619 36.11 4.89 5.69
N THR A 620 36.89 3.96 5.12
CA THR A 620 37.60 4.16 3.85
C THR A 620 36.64 4.40 2.69
N ILE A 621 35.54 3.65 2.60
CA ILE A 621 34.48 3.85 1.60
C ILE A 621 33.83 5.22 1.76
N ASN A 622 33.59 5.69 2.98
CA ASN A 622 33.06 7.03 3.22
C ASN A 622 34.03 8.12 2.75
N GLY A 623 35.34 7.95 2.97
CA GLY A 623 36.36 8.84 2.41
C GLY A 623 36.31 8.87 0.87
N LEU A 624 36.16 7.70 0.24
CA LEU A 624 36.04 7.61 -1.22
C LEU A 624 34.76 8.29 -1.75
N ARG A 625 33.61 8.15 -1.06
CA ARG A 625 32.36 8.82 -1.42
C ARG A 625 32.50 10.35 -1.39
N VAL A 626 33.17 10.88 -0.37
CA VAL A 626 33.43 12.33 -0.26
C VAL A 626 34.36 12.79 -1.38
N TYR A 627 35.39 12.01 -1.69
CA TYR A 627 36.28 12.29 -2.81
C TYR A 627 35.51 12.36 -4.14
N GLN A 628 34.65 11.37 -4.40
CA GLN A 628 33.77 11.34 -5.60
C GLN A 628 32.73 12.47 -5.63
N ALA A 629 32.27 12.94 -4.46
CA ALA A 629 31.34 14.06 -4.37
C ALA A 629 31.94 15.38 -4.93
N PHE A 630 33.27 15.52 -4.94
CA PHE A 630 33.90 16.71 -5.54
C PHE A 630 33.86 16.73 -7.07
N ASP A 631 33.74 15.58 -7.73
CA ASP A 631 33.53 15.51 -9.19
C ASP A 631 32.12 15.98 -9.57
N ARG A 632 31.16 15.80 -8.66
CA ARG A 632 29.75 16.20 -8.79
C ARG A 632 29.45 17.52 -8.07
N PHE A 633 30.48 18.27 -7.69
CA PHE A 633 30.29 19.52 -6.96
C PHE A 633 29.41 20.49 -7.76
N PRO A 634 28.45 21.20 -7.13
CA PRO A 634 27.47 21.99 -7.86
C PRO A 634 28.11 23.07 -8.74
N ASN A 635 27.58 23.27 -9.93
CA ASN A 635 28.03 24.34 -10.83
C ASN A 635 27.40 25.69 -10.46
N SER A 636 27.80 26.77 -11.16
CA SER A 636 27.26 28.10 -10.89
C SER A 636 25.75 28.18 -11.02
N THR A 637 25.16 27.55 -12.05
CA THR A 637 23.72 27.53 -12.28
C THR A 637 22.95 26.89 -11.12
N MET A 638 23.46 25.77 -10.59
CA MET A 638 22.85 25.09 -9.44
C MET A 638 22.92 25.96 -8.17
N PHE A 639 24.07 26.59 -7.91
CA PHE A 639 24.20 27.55 -6.81
C PHE A 639 23.27 28.76 -6.99
N ASP A 640 23.13 29.27 -8.21
CA ASP A 640 22.24 30.39 -8.53
C ASP A 640 20.77 30.01 -8.27
N ASN A 641 20.36 28.78 -8.60
CA ASN A 641 19.02 28.28 -8.30
C ASN A 641 18.78 28.14 -6.79
N ILE A 642 19.73 27.54 -6.04
CA ILE A 642 19.65 27.45 -4.57
C ILE A 642 19.57 28.85 -3.94
N ASN A 643 20.38 29.81 -4.42
CA ASN A 643 20.36 31.17 -3.92
C ASN A 643 19.06 31.92 -4.27
N GLN A 644 18.48 31.69 -5.46
CA GLN A 644 17.18 32.25 -5.83
C GLN A 644 16.05 31.68 -4.98
N TYR A 645 16.09 30.38 -4.71
CA TYR A 645 15.16 29.71 -3.79
C TYR A 645 15.24 30.34 -2.38
N LEU A 646 16.45 30.48 -1.83
CA LEU A 646 16.70 31.13 -0.54
C LEU A 646 16.25 32.59 -0.51
N ALA A 647 16.49 33.35 -1.59
CA ALA A 647 16.11 34.76 -1.69
C ALA A 647 14.57 34.92 -1.68
N LYS A 648 13.84 34.05 -2.36
CA LYS A 648 12.37 34.04 -2.33
C LYS A 648 11.84 33.62 -0.96
N LEU A 649 12.36 32.54 -0.38
CA LEU A 649 12.00 32.09 0.96
C LEU A 649 12.27 33.14 2.05
N SER A 650 13.31 33.97 1.87
CA SER A 650 13.63 35.05 2.82
C SER A 650 12.49 36.08 2.97
N LYS A 651 11.69 36.29 1.91
CA LYS A 651 10.52 37.17 1.96
C LYS A 651 9.41 36.56 2.82
N VAL A 652 9.19 35.25 2.70
CA VAL A 652 8.24 34.50 3.53
C VAL A 652 8.65 34.59 5.00
N GLN A 653 9.92 34.31 5.32
CA GLN A 653 10.43 34.41 6.70
C GLN A 653 10.28 35.83 7.29
N LEU A 654 10.44 36.87 6.46
CA LEU A 654 10.27 38.26 6.89
C LEU A 654 8.82 38.57 7.29
N GLU A 655 7.84 38.21 6.44
CA GLU A 655 6.44 38.47 6.73
C GLU A 655 5.91 37.63 7.90
N LEU A 656 6.42 36.40 8.04
CA LEU A 656 6.12 35.53 9.17
C LEU A 656 6.58 36.15 10.50
N LYS A 657 7.78 36.75 10.50
CA LYS A 657 8.29 37.53 11.65
C LYS A 657 7.44 38.77 11.94
N ASN A 658 6.91 39.44 10.92
CA ASN A 658 6.01 40.59 11.09
C ASN A 658 4.70 40.18 11.78
N ILE A 659 4.08 39.08 11.35
CA ILE A 659 2.85 38.54 11.96
C ILE A 659 3.09 38.13 13.41
N GLN A 660 4.15 37.38 13.68
CA GLN A 660 4.50 36.97 15.05
C GLN A 660 4.66 38.19 15.98
N LYS A 661 5.31 39.26 15.50
CA LYS A 661 5.46 40.51 16.25
C LYS A 661 4.13 41.24 16.48
N LEU A 662 3.24 41.26 15.48
CA LEU A 662 1.91 41.87 15.62
C LEU A 662 1.05 41.12 16.64
N VAL A 663 1.00 39.78 16.57
CA VAL A 663 0.26 38.93 17.51
C VAL A 663 0.77 39.13 18.94
N LEU A 664 2.09 39.20 19.14
CA LEU A 664 2.68 39.52 20.45
C LEU A 664 2.28 40.92 20.96
N THR A 665 2.13 41.90 20.06
CA THR A 665 1.70 43.25 20.41
C THR A 665 0.24 43.28 20.85
N ILE A 666 -0.65 42.58 20.13
CA ILE A 666 -2.06 42.44 20.47
C ILE A 666 -2.23 41.79 21.85
N ARG A 667 -1.49 40.71 22.11
CA ARG A 667 -1.46 40.03 23.41
C ARG A 667 -1.10 40.97 24.57
N LYS A 668 -0.06 41.81 24.39
CA LYS A 668 0.37 42.79 25.40
C LYS A 668 -0.66 43.90 25.63
N SER A 669 -1.38 44.32 24.59
CA SER A 669 -2.40 45.37 24.70
C SER A 669 -3.65 44.91 25.45
N ASN A 670 -4.12 43.68 25.22
CA ASN A 670 -5.32 43.13 25.87
C ASN A 670 -5.11 42.78 27.36
N GLN A 671 -3.88 42.53 27.80
CA GLN A 671 -3.58 42.41 29.24
C GLN A 671 -3.78 43.72 30.02
N LYS A 672 -3.88 44.88 29.33
CA LYS A 672 -4.07 46.20 29.94
C LYS A 672 -5.50 46.75 29.82
N ALA A 673 -6.36 46.16 28.99
CA ALA A 673 -7.74 46.62 28.78
C ALA A 673 -8.71 46.02 29.82
N GLY A 674 -9.51 46.85 30.48
CA GLY A 674 -10.44 46.45 31.54
C GLY A 674 -11.60 45.54 31.11
N LYS A 675 -12.20 44.84 32.08
CA LYS A 675 -13.19 43.74 31.98
C LYS A 675 -14.40 43.94 31.05
N LEU A 676 -14.75 45.15 30.59
CA LEU A 676 -16.05 45.43 29.95
C LEU A 676 -16.11 45.10 28.45
N ASP A 677 -15.01 45.23 27.70
CA ASP A 677 -14.95 44.84 26.28
C ASP A 677 -14.72 43.33 26.09
N SER A 678 -14.32 42.62 27.16
CA SER A 678 -14.01 41.18 27.12
C SER A 678 -15.23 40.28 26.91
N PHE A 679 -16.45 40.73 27.28
CA PHE A 679 -17.67 39.93 27.17
C PHE A 679 -18.17 39.76 25.73
N ILE A 680 -17.90 40.72 24.84
CA ILE A 680 -18.38 40.70 23.43
C ILE A 680 -17.73 39.58 22.61
N LEU A 681 -16.64 39.00 23.11
CA LEU A 681 -15.85 37.97 22.43
C LEU A 681 -15.81 36.65 23.22
N THR A 682 -16.78 36.42 24.12
CA THR A 682 -16.88 35.16 24.89
C THR A 682 -17.78 34.13 24.18
N LEU A 683 -17.38 33.71 22.97
CA LEU A 683 -18.05 32.60 22.29
C LEU A 683 -17.63 31.28 22.95
N GLN A 684 -18.59 30.48 23.43
CA GLN A 684 -18.32 29.15 23.99
C GLN A 684 -18.07 28.15 22.85
N ASN A 685 -17.01 27.34 22.97
CA ASN A 685 -16.58 26.35 21.98
C ASN A 685 -16.48 26.88 20.53
N PRO A 686 -15.78 28.01 20.31
CA PRO A 686 -15.81 28.72 19.03
C PRO A 686 -15.27 27.86 17.88
N ASN A 687 -14.20 27.08 18.10
CA ASN A 687 -13.59 26.22 17.08
C ASN A 687 -14.55 25.17 16.52
N HIS A 688 -15.33 24.49 17.38
CA HIS A 688 -16.28 23.48 16.92
C HIS A 688 -17.44 24.10 16.12
N LEU A 689 -17.88 25.31 16.50
CA LEU A 689 -18.93 26.03 15.79
C LEU A 689 -18.45 26.50 14.41
N THR A 690 -17.22 27.02 14.33
CA THR A 690 -16.62 27.49 13.08
C THR A 690 -16.29 26.33 12.14
N GLU A 691 -15.72 25.25 12.67
CA GLU A 691 -15.40 24.05 11.91
C GLU A 691 -16.67 23.44 11.31
N ASN A 692 -17.70 23.20 12.12
CA ASN A 692 -18.92 22.55 11.65
C ASN A 692 -19.64 23.38 10.58
N LEU A 693 -19.83 24.68 10.83
CA LEU A 693 -20.50 25.56 9.88
C LEU A 693 -19.67 25.73 8.59
N GLY A 694 -18.38 26.04 8.72
CA GLY A 694 -17.48 26.27 7.60
C GLY A 694 -17.35 25.04 6.69
N ARG A 695 -17.08 23.87 7.27
CA ARG A 695 -16.99 22.62 6.50
C ARG A 695 -18.31 22.24 5.83
N SER A 696 -19.45 22.46 6.51
CA SER A 696 -20.77 22.21 5.92
C SER A 696 -21.06 23.10 4.72
N ILE A 697 -20.54 24.34 4.72
CA ILE A 697 -20.66 25.26 3.59
C ILE A 697 -19.82 24.78 2.41
N HIS A 698 -18.58 24.36 2.64
CA HIS A 698 -17.71 23.80 1.59
C HIS A 698 -18.36 22.62 0.87
N ILE A 699 -19.07 21.76 1.59
CA ILE A 699 -19.81 20.64 0.99
C ILE A 699 -20.93 21.14 0.06
N LEU A 700 -21.67 22.18 0.46
CA LEU A 700 -22.68 22.77 -0.43
C LEU A 700 -22.06 23.48 -1.63
N GLU A 701 -20.84 24.01 -1.48
CA GLU A 701 -20.08 24.61 -2.58
C GLU A 701 -19.61 23.56 -3.57
N ASP A 702 -19.02 22.45 -3.13
CA ASP A 702 -18.62 21.34 -4.01
C ASP A 702 -19.84 20.79 -4.77
N LEU A 703 -20.99 20.65 -4.09
CA LEU A 703 -22.25 20.26 -4.73
C LEU A 703 -22.71 21.29 -5.78
N TYR A 704 -22.56 22.59 -5.50
CA TYR A 704 -22.88 23.65 -6.46
C TYR A 704 -21.90 23.67 -7.64
N GLU A 705 -20.62 23.40 -7.42
CA GLU A 705 -19.59 23.38 -8.46
C GLU A 705 -19.80 22.23 -9.45
N VAL A 706 -20.38 21.10 -9.03
CA VAL A 706 -20.82 20.03 -9.96
C VAL A 706 -21.77 20.61 -11.03
N LYS A 707 -22.67 21.51 -10.63
CA LYS A 707 -23.59 22.17 -11.57
C LYS A 707 -22.90 23.25 -12.41
N ASN A 708 -21.96 24.00 -11.85
CA ASN A 708 -21.19 24.96 -12.66
C ASN A 708 -20.34 24.27 -13.74
N LYS A 709 -19.91 23.04 -13.46
CA LYS A 709 -19.17 22.17 -14.38
C LYS A 709 -20.10 21.21 -15.16
N GLU A 710 -21.36 21.57 -15.36
CA GLU A 710 -22.33 20.76 -16.11
C GLU A 710 -21.90 20.50 -17.56
N GLU A 711 -21.09 21.36 -18.17
CA GLU A 711 -20.55 21.09 -19.51
C GLU A 711 -19.61 19.86 -19.51
N GLN A 712 -18.83 19.69 -18.45
CA GLN A 712 -17.88 18.58 -18.27
C GLN A 712 -18.56 17.33 -17.69
N PHE A 713 -19.50 17.48 -16.75
CA PHE A 713 -20.15 16.36 -16.04
C PHE A 713 -21.52 15.96 -16.61
N GLY A 714 -22.11 16.79 -17.48
CA GLY A 714 -23.44 16.58 -18.06
C GLY A 714 -23.46 15.69 -19.30
N ARG A 715 -22.30 15.16 -19.73
CA ARG A 715 -22.18 14.15 -20.79
C ARG A 715 -21.64 12.84 -20.20
N ASP A 716 -22.07 11.73 -20.77
CA ASP A 716 -21.58 10.39 -20.39
C ASP A 716 -20.18 10.21 -20.98
N PRO A 717 -19.12 10.10 -20.17
CA PRO A 717 -17.77 9.95 -20.69
C PRO A 717 -17.57 8.53 -21.25
N ASP A 718 -17.06 8.42 -22.48
CA ASP A 718 -16.76 7.14 -23.14
C ASP A 718 -15.37 6.64 -22.72
N PHE A 719 -15.27 6.06 -21.52
CA PHE A 719 -14.00 5.52 -21.02
C PHE A 719 -13.64 4.20 -21.72
N SER A 720 -12.40 4.11 -22.23
CA SER A 720 -11.86 2.86 -22.76
C SER A 720 -11.66 1.80 -21.67
N GLN A 721 -11.43 0.55 -22.07
CA GLN A 721 -11.20 -0.56 -21.13
C GLN A 721 -9.96 -0.33 -20.26
N ASP A 722 -8.93 0.30 -20.83
CA ASP A 722 -7.69 0.63 -20.11
C ASP A 722 -7.94 1.71 -19.03
N VAL A 723 -8.72 2.75 -19.34
CA VAL A 723 -9.16 3.76 -18.35
C VAL A 723 -10.00 3.12 -17.24
N ILE A 724 -10.88 2.17 -17.60
CA ILE A 724 -11.72 1.45 -16.64
C ILE A 724 -10.89 0.56 -15.70
N GLU A 725 -9.81 -0.05 -16.21
CA GLU A 725 -8.87 -0.84 -15.42
C GLU A 725 -8.01 0.04 -14.52
N GLU A 726 -7.54 1.19 -15.00
CA GLU A 726 -6.79 2.14 -14.16
C GLU A 726 -7.66 2.65 -12.98
N ILE A 727 -8.93 2.99 -13.24
CA ILE A 727 -9.89 3.37 -12.19
C ILE A 727 -10.11 2.22 -11.19
N ALA A 728 -10.16 0.97 -11.67
CA ALA A 728 -10.29 -0.23 -10.86
C ALA A 728 -9.11 -0.42 -9.91
N ASP A 729 -7.91 -0.27 -10.45
CA ASP A 729 -6.65 -0.50 -9.72
C ASP A 729 -6.46 0.51 -8.58
N LYS A 730 -7.02 1.73 -8.72
CA LYS A 730 -7.08 2.71 -7.62
C LYS A 730 -8.24 2.48 -6.64
N GLY A 731 -9.09 1.49 -6.89
CA GLY A 731 -10.24 1.13 -6.07
C GLY A 731 -11.37 2.17 -6.12
N LEU A 732 -11.56 2.81 -7.28
CA LEU A 732 -12.58 3.83 -7.53
C LEU A 732 -13.75 3.26 -8.35
N GLU A 733 -14.31 2.14 -7.92
CA GLU A 733 -15.32 1.35 -8.67
C GLU A 733 -16.50 2.17 -9.21
N GLU A 734 -17.00 3.14 -8.42
CA GLU A 734 -18.14 3.97 -8.82
C GLU A 734 -17.79 5.05 -9.85
N TRP A 735 -16.49 5.32 -10.05
CA TRP A 735 -15.98 6.23 -11.07
C TRP A 735 -15.79 5.56 -12.42
N ARG A 736 -15.97 4.23 -12.53
CA ARG A 736 -15.98 3.56 -13.84
C ARG A 736 -17.14 4.01 -14.73
N ARG A 737 -18.27 4.40 -14.12
CA ARG A 737 -19.49 4.90 -14.80
C ARG A 737 -20.18 6.00 -13.97
N PRO A 738 -19.57 7.20 -13.86
CA PRO A 738 -19.98 8.22 -12.89
C PRO A 738 -21.22 9.01 -13.34
N TYR A 739 -21.52 9.00 -14.64
CA TYR A 739 -22.51 9.88 -15.29
C TYR A 739 -23.87 9.90 -14.59
N LYS A 740 -24.47 8.73 -14.35
CA LYS A 740 -25.81 8.64 -13.72
C LYS A 740 -25.84 9.26 -12.32
N LYS A 741 -24.76 9.12 -11.55
CA LYS A 741 -24.66 9.71 -10.21
C LYS A 741 -24.42 11.21 -10.28
N LEU A 742 -23.57 11.68 -11.18
CA LEU A 742 -23.32 13.11 -11.42
C LEU A 742 -24.60 13.83 -11.88
N GLN A 743 -25.36 13.24 -12.81
CA GLN A 743 -26.64 13.78 -13.24
C GLN A 743 -27.64 13.90 -12.08
N GLY A 744 -27.70 12.88 -11.20
CA GLY A 744 -28.52 12.93 -10.00
C GLY A 744 -28.13 14.04 -9.02
N LEU A 745 -26.83 14.40 -8.96
CA LEU A 745 -26.36 15.55 -8.17
C LEU A 745 -26.77 16.88 -8.80
N ILE A 746 -26.64 17.02 -10.13
CA ILE A 746 -27.05 18.22 -10.87
C ILE A 746 -28.55 18.48 -10.69
N GLU A 747 -29.39 17.46 -10.88
CA GLU A 747 -30.84 17.52 -10.62
C GLU A 747 -31.13 17.84 -9.15
N GLY A 748 -30.32 17.31 -8.24
CA GLY A 748 -30.37 17.60 -6.81
C GLY A 748 -30.17 19.08 -6.47
N VAL A 749 -29.23 19.73 -7.14
CA VAL A 749 -28.97 21.17 -6.99
C VAL A 749 -30.20 21.99 -7.42
N ASP A 750 -30.90 21.59 -8.48
CA ASP A 750 -32.14 22.25 -8.90
C ASP A 750 -33.26 22.16 -7.84
N GLU A 751 -33.39 21.01 -7.17
CA GLU A 751 -34.35 20.84 -6.08
C GLU A 751 -33.96 21.69 -4.85
N LEU A 752 -32.67 21.76 -4.52
CA LEU A 752 -32.17 22.64 -3.46
C LEU A 752 -32.44 24.10 -3.77
N ASP A 753 -32.35 24.52 -5.03
CA ASP A 753 -32.67 25.88 -5.44
C ASP A 753 -34.16 26.22 -5.24
N LYS A 754 -35.07 25.29 -5.54
CA LYS A 754 -36.51 25.45 -5.24
C LYS A 754 -36.77 25.57 -3.74
N VAL A 755 -36.07 24.80 -2.91
CA VAL A 755 -36.17 24.93 -1.44
C VAL A 755 -35.64 26.29 -1.00
N ALA A 756 -34.46 26.69 -1.49
CA ALA A 756 -33.83 27.96 -1.18
C ALA A 756 -34.75 29.15 -1.46
N ARG A 757 -35.42 29.18 -2.63
CA ARG A 757 -36.45 30.18 -2.98
C ARG A 757 -37.52 30.36 -1.90
N ARG A 758 -38.00 29.27 -1.30
CA ARG A 758 -39.05 29.31 -0.26
C ARG A 758 -38.51 29.81 1.08
N ILE A 759 -37.29 29.42 1.44
CA ILE A 759 -36.77 29.63 2.80
C ILE A 759 -35.85 30.85 2.94
N ARG A 760 -35.31 31.43 1.85
CA ARG A 760 -34.34 32.55 1.90
C ARG A 760 -34.83 33.74 2.72
N ASN A 761 -36.13 34.03 2.67
CA ASN A 761 -36.74 35.15 3.38
C ASN A 761 -37.18 34.81 4.81
N SER A 762 -37.03 33.56 5.25
CA SER A 762 -37.45 33.08 6.58
C SER A 762 -36.46 33.48 7.69
N SER A 763 -36.61 32.93 8.90
CA SER A 763 -35.68 33.19 10.00
C SER A 763 -34.33 32.50 9.75
N LEU A 764 -33.25 33.02 10.36
CA LEU A 764 -31.89 32.45 10.22
C LEU A 764 -31.84 30.94 10.53
N VAL A 765 -32.61 30.47 11.52
CA VAL A 765 -32.69 29.05 11.86
C VAL A 765 -33.46 28.26 10.81
N ASN A 766 -34.53 28.81 10.24
CA ASN A 766 -35.31 28.12 9.21
C ASN A 766 -34.54 27.98 7.88
N MET A 767 -33.66 28.92 7.55
CA MET A 767 -32.77 28.80 6.39
C MET A 767 -31.84 27.58 6.46
N THR A 768 -31.58 27.03 7.66
CA THR A 768 -30.75 25.83 7.83
C THR A 768 -31.37 24.55 7.27
N GLU A 769 -32.67 24.58 6.88
CA GLU A 769 -33.31 23.47 6.16
C GLU A 769 -32.52 23.08 4.90
N ILE A 770 -31.79 24.01 4.26
CA ILE A 770 -30.98 23.70 3.08
C ILE A 770 -29.91 22.63 3.34
N PHE A 771 -29.27 22.64 4.52
CA PHE A 771 -28.26 21.65 4.90
C PHE A 771 -28.90 20.30 5.21
N GLU A 772 -30.07 20.30 5.86
CA GLU A 772 -30.83 19.07 6.11
C GLU A 772 -31.27 18.42 4.78
N ARG A 773 -31.68 19.22 3.79
CA ARG A 773 -32.06 18.74 2.44
C ARG A 773 -30.88 18.20 1.66
N ALA A 774 -29.71 18.83 1.77
CA ALA A 774 -28.50 18.35 1.10
C ALA A 774 -28.08 16.93 1.52
N THR A 775 -28.50 16.46 2.71
CA THR A 775 -28.23 15.07 3.17
C THR A 775 -28.94 13.98 2.34
N GLN A 776 -29.83 14.36 1.43
CA GLN A 776 -30.51 13.43 0.53
C GLN A 776 -29.62 12.97 -0.63
N PHE A 777 -28.50 13.66 -0.87
CA PHE A 777 -27.55 13.33 -1.93
C PHE A 777 -26.41 12.49 -1.34
N GLN A 778 -26.18 11.29 -1.90
CA GLN A 778 -25.11 10.41 -1.43
C GLN A 778 -23.76 10.71 -2.06
N GLY A 779 -23.73 11.18 -3.32
CA GLY A 779 -22.48 11.46 -4.01
C GLY A 779 -21.80 10.24 -4.62
N ILE A 780 -20.49 10.39 -4.90
CA ILE A 780 -19.62 9.38 -5.50
C ILE A 780 -18.35 9.27 -4.63
N PRO A 781 -18.07 8.11 -4.01
CA PRO A 781 -16.89 7.93 -3.16
C PRO A 781 -15.58 8.02 -3.94
N GLY A 782 -14.64 8.85 -3.47
CA GLY A 782 -13.28 8.96 -4.00
C GLY A 782 -12.56 10.14 -3.36
N SER A 783 -11.40 9.90 -2.74
CA SER A 783 -10.58 11.00 -2.19
C SER A 783 -9.90 11.76 -3.32
N ARG A 784 -9.55 13.04 -3.07
CA ARG A 784 -8.85 13.87 -4.05
C ARG A 784 -7.51 13.27 -4.46
N GLU A 785 -6.78 12.70 -3.51
CA GLU A 785 -5.54 11.93 -3.73
C GLU A 785 -5.75 10.82 -4.78
N LYS A 786 -6.75 9.95 -4.60
CA LYS A 786 -7.00 8.84 -5.53
C LYS A 786 -7.47 9.31 -6.90
N LEU A 787 -8.25 10.40 -6.96
CA LEU A 787 -8.68 10.98 -8.22
C LEU A 787 -7.52 11.66 -8.95
N ASN A 788 -6.57 12.23 -8.20
CA ASN A 788 -5.33 12.76 -8.75
C ASN A 788 -4.41 11.64 -9.25
N ASP A 789 -4.30 10.51 -8.54
CA ASP A 789 -3.54 9.35 -9.02
C ASP A 789 -4.03 8.85 -10.39
N VAL A 790 -5.37 8.81 -10.57
CA VAL A 790 -5.95 8.48 -11.88
C VAL A 790 -5.61 9.55 -12.92
N TYR A 791 -5.78 10.83 -12.58
CA TYR A 791 -5.44 11.94 -13.47
C TYR A 791 -3.97 11.91 -13.91
N GLU A 792 -3.02 11.71 -12.99
CA GLU A 792 -1.58 11.64 -13.29
C GLU A 792 -1.26 10.43 -14.15
N SER A 793 -1.79 9.25 -13.79
CA SER A 793 -1.59 8.03 -14.57
C SER A 793 -2.06 8.19 -16.02
N LEU A 794 -3.26 8.74 -16.23
CA LEU A 794 -3.80 9.03 -17.55
C LEU A 794 -2.98 10.09 -18.30
N SER A 795 -2.56 11.15 -17.62
CA SER A 795 -1.80 12.25 -18.21
C SER A 795 -0.39 11.82 -18.65
N GLU A 796 0.25 10.93 -17.90
CA GLU A 796 1.61 10.45 -18.16
C GLU A 796 1.67 9.32 -19.20
N HIS A 797 0.72 8.36 -19.14
CA HIS A 797 0.81 7.12 -19.92
C HIS A 797 -0.06 7.12 -21.17
N MET A 798 -1.15 7.90 -21.19
CA MET A 798 -2.18 7.82 -22.23
C MET A 798 -2.52 9.17 -22.89
N GLY A 799 -1.88 10.26 -22.45
CA GLY A 799 -2.38 11.65 -22.53
C GLY A 799 -3.01 12.15 -23.85
N ASN A 800 -2.54 11.72 -25.03
CA ASN A 800 -3.14 12.14 -26.31
C ASN A 800 -4.24 11.19 -26.83
N GLU A 801 -4.25 9.93 -26.39
CA GLU A 801 -5.21 8.92 -26.82
C GLU A 801 -6.51 8.99 -25.99
N GLU A 802 -6.43 9.51 -24.75
CA GLU A 802 -7.54 9.61 -23.78
C GLU A 802 -7.80 11.06 -23.31
N GLU A 803 -7.70 12.05 -24.20
CA GLU A 803 -7.80 13.49 -23.88
C GLU A 803 -9.10 13.87 -23.13
N GLU A 804 -10.22 13.18 -23.43
CA GLU A 804 -11.51 13.39 -22.77
C GLU A 804 -11.50 12.91 -21.31
N ALA A 805 -10.89 11.75 -21.04
CA ALA A 805 -10.75 11.22 -19.69
C ALA A 805 -9.81 12.09 -18.84
N VAL A 806 -8.71 12.58 -19.42
CA VAL A 806 -7.78 13.51 -18.74
C VAL A 806 -8.52 14.79 -18.32
N LYS A 807 -9.26 15.43 -19.23
CA LYS A 807 -10.06 16.64 -18.90
C LYS A 807 -11.16 16.39 -17.87
N PHE A 808 -11.76 15.20 -17.92
CA PHE A 808 -12.78 14.79 -16.95
C PHE A 808 -12.18 14.67 -15.53
N PHE A 809 -11.09 13.92 -15.37
CA PHE A 809 -10.44 13.74 -14.07
C PHE A 809 -9.71 14.99 -13.58
N GLU A 810 -9.22 15.85 -14.49
CA GLU A 810 -8.73 17.20 -14.16
C GLU A 810 -9.84 18.03 -13.48
N SER A 811 -11.08 17.91 -13.96
CA SER A 811 -12.23 18.62 -13.40
C SER A 811 -12.75 17.99 -12.10
N ALA A 812 -12.54 16.69 -11.90
CA ALA A 812 -13.04 15.93 -10.76
C ALA A 812 -12.11 15.95 -9.53
N ARG A 813 -10.78 15.94 -9.72
CA ARG A 813 -9.78 15.81 -8.64
C ARG A 813 -9.84 16.90 -7.56
N ASP A 814 -10.41 18.06 -7.87
CA ASP A 814 -10.54 19.20 -6.93
C ASP A 814 -11.81 19.16 -6.07
N LEU A 815 -12.73 18.21 -6.28
CA LEU A 815 -14.05 18.18 -5.64
C LEU A 815 -14.15 17.04 -4.62
N ASP A 816 -14.74 17.28 -3.45
CA ASP A 816 -15.18 16.19 -2.56
C ASP A 816 -16.64 15.84 -2.88
N LEU A 817 -16.82 14.79 -3.69
CA LEU A 817 -18.13 14.32 -4.10
C LEU A 817 -18.69 13.22 -3.19
N ASP A 818 -18.02 12.84 -2.10
CA ASP A 818 -18.54 11.86 -1.12
C ASP A 818 -19.43 12.57 -0.09
N PHE A 819 -20.61 13.01 -0.53
CA PHE A 819 -21.58 13.68 0.35
C PHE A 819 -22.04 12.79 1.51
N ALA A 820 -22.07 11.47 1.32
CA ALA A 820 -22.46 10.50 2.33
C ALA A 820 -21.56 10.55 3.58
N LYS A 821 -20.23 10.73 3.40
CA LYS A 821 -19.24 10.97 4.46
C LYS A 821 -19.59 12.15 5.36
N HIS A 822 -20.37 13.11 4.86
CA HIS A 822 -20.64 14.38 5.55
C HIS A 822 -22.06 14.53 6.13
N ASN A 823 -22.90 13.53 5.98
CA ASN A 823 -24.31 13.57 6.39
C ASN A 823 -24.55 13.95 7.85
N LEU A 824 -23.73 13.44 8.78
CA LEU A 824 -23.87 13.79 10.20
C LEU A 824 -23.59 15.28 10.43
N ARG A 825 -22.60 15.83 9.74
CA ARG A 825 -22.18 17.22 9.89
C ARG A 825 -23.26 18.17 9.40
N LEU A 826 -23.78 17.95 8.20
CA LEU A 826 -24.86 18.75 7.61
C LEU A 826 -26.11 18.81 8.53
N LYS A 827 -26.47 17.70 9.20
CA LYS A 827 -27.60 17.66 10.15
C LYS A 827 -27.38 18.49 11.41
N THR A 828 -26.13 18.69 11.83
CA THR A 828 -25.80 19.43 13.06
C THR A 828 -25.71 20.95 12.86
N VAL A 829 -25.72 21.44 11.62
CA VAL A 829 -25.64 22.88 11.31
C VAL A 829 -26.74 23.68 11.98
N ARG A 830 -27.96 23.14 12.05
CA ARG A 830 -29.08 23.80 12.72
C ARG A 830 -28.81 24.11 14.19
N VAL A 831 -28.15 23.20 14.90
CA VAL A 831 -27.74 23.38 16.32
C VAL A 831 -26.65 24.44 16.42
N THR A 832 -25.67 24.40 15.52
CA THR A 832 -24.59 25.38 15.41
C THR A 832 -25.14 26.79 15.19
N VAL A 833 -26.00 26.98 14.19
CA VAL A 833 -26.61 28.27 13.87
C VAL A 833 -27.54 28.76 14.99
N THR A 834 -28.24 27.86 15.69
CA THR A 834 -29.06 28.24 16.86
C THR A 834 -28.19 28.78 18.00
N THR A 835 -27.05 28.15 18.26
CA THR A 835 -26.06 28.61 19.26
C THR A 835 -25.48 29.96 18.88
N LEU A 836 -25.08 30.13 17.61
CA LEU A 836 -24.56 31.41 17.11
C LEU A 836 -25.61 32.53 17.19
N LYS A 837 -26.87 32.22 16.87
CA LYS A 837 -27.98 33.18 17.01
C LYS A 837 -28.13 33.64 18.46
N GLN A 838 -28.09 32.73 19.45
CA GLN A 838 -28.16 33.10 20.86
C GLN A 838 -27.02 34.03 21.27
N TYR A 839 -25.80 33.73 20.83
CA TYR A 839 -24.63 34.58 21.07
C TYR A 839 -24.77 35.98 20.47
N PHE A 840 -25.17 36.08 19.20
CA PHE A 840 -25.40 37.40 18.57
C PHE A 840 -26.59 38.14 19.20
N ASP A 841 -27.62 37.43 19.65
CA ASP A 841 -28.76 38.03 20.36
C ASP A 841 -28.33 38.67 21.69
N GLU A 842 -27.37 38.08 22.41
CA GLU A 842 -26.77 38.68 23.61
C GLU A 842 -25.92 39.92 23.27
N ILE A 843 -25.10 39.86 22.22
CA ILE A 843 -24.25 40.99 21.79
C ILE A 843 -25.10 42.20 21.36
N PHE A 844 -26.19 41.95 20.64
CA PHE A 844 -27.07 42.99 20.10
C PHE A 844 -28.20 43.40 21.04
N GLY A 845 -28.25 42.83 22.26
CA GLY A 845 -29.17 43.26 23.32
C GLY A 845 -30.61 42.77 23.16
N HIS A 846 -30.83 41.70 22.39
CA HIS A 846 -32.14 41.10 22.16
C HIS A 846 -32.58 40.12 23.26
N VAL A 847 -31.68 39.79 24.19
CA VAL A 847 -31.94 38.93 25.37
C VAL A 847 -31.47 39.68 26.62
N LYS A 848 -32.30 39.72 27.68
CA LYS A 848 -31.90 40.30 28.98
C LYS A 848 -30.90 39.36 29.66
N PRO A 849 -29.74 39.85 30.16
CA PRO A 849 -28.77 39.00 30.85
C PRO A 849 -29.41 38.39 32.10
N LYS A 850 -29.28 37.07 32.27
CA LYS A 850 -29.64 36.40 33.53
C LYS A 850 -28.74 36.95 34.63
N THR A 851 -29.29 37.83 35.48
CA THR A 851 -28.66 38.26 36.74
C THR A 851 -28.49 37.04 37.65
N VAL A 852 -27.24 36.63 37.86
CA VAL A 852 -26.87 35.72 38.95
C VAL A 852 -26.89 36.55 40.23
N THR A 853 -27.97 36.46 40.99
CA THR A 853 -28.06 36.97 42.36
C THR A 853 -27.31 36.04 43.29
N VAL A 854 -26.24 36.55 43.90
CA VAL A 854 -25.58 35.93 45.05
C VAL A 854 -26.50 36.12 46.25
N GLU A 855 -27.22 35.08 46.66
CA GLU A 855 -27.90 35.06 47.95
C GLU A 855 -27.01 34.45 49.03
N LYS A 856 -26.95 35.19 50.14
CA LYS A 856 -26.18 34.93 51.34
C LYS A 856 -26.95 33.92 52.21
N HIS A 857 -26.23 32.88 52.65
CA HIS A 857 -26.49 32.01 53.80
C HIS A 857 -27.95 31.72 54.19
N ILE A 858 -28.38 30.49 53.90
CA ILE A 858 -29.25 29.74 54.81
C ILE A 858 -28.50 28.47 55.18
N GLU A 859 -28.23 28.31 56.47
CA GLU A 859 -27.73 27.07 57.06
C GLU A 859 -28.70 25.93 56.72
N PRO A 860 -28.25 24.83 56.10
CA PRO A 860 -29.06 23.64 56.06
C PRO A 860 -28.89 22.92 57.39
N ALA A 861 -30.01 22.77 58.09
CA ALA A 861 -30.23 21.78 59.15
C ALA A 861 -30.17 20.33 58.62
N VAL A 862 -29.26 20.08 57.69
CA VAL A 862 -29.01 18.79 57.08
C VAL A 862 -27.50 18.65 57.01
N SER A 863 -26.97 17.69 57.77
CA SER A 863 -25.56 17.32 57.82
C SER A 863 -24.90 17.53 56.45
N TRP A 864 -23.78 18.25 56.38
CA TRP A 864 -23.02 18.49 55.13
C TRP A 864 -22.73 17.18 54.37
N LYS A 865 -22.70 16.05 55.11
CA LYS A 865 -22.65 14.71 54.53
C LYS A 865 -23.86 14.42 53.63
N LEU A 866 -25.09 14.77 54.03
CA LEU A 866 -26.32 14.56 53.25
C LEU A 866 -26.40 15.45 52.00
N ILE A 867 -25.92 16.69 52.06
CA ILE A 867 -25.86 17.59 50.89
C ILE A 867 -24.78 17.17 49.93
N LEU A 868 -23.61 16.78 50.44
CA LEU A 868 -22.57 16.16 49.63
C LEU A 868 -23.11 14.88 48.97
N ILE A 869 -23.84 14.04 49.71
CA ILE A 869 -24.49 12.84 49.18
C ILE A 869 -25.54 13.18 48.12
N LEU A 870 -26.38 14.21 48.31
CA LEU A 870 -27.38 14.63 47.33
C LEU A 870 -26.77 15.26 46.08
N CYS A 871 -25.72 16.06 46.21
CA CYS A 871 -24.99 16.64 45.07
C CYS A 871 -24.23 15.56 44.30
N ILE A 872 -23.59 14.62 45.01
CA ILE A 872 -22.97 13.44 44.40
C ILE A 872 -24.04 12.59 43.71
N ALA A 873 -25.21 12.38 44.34
CA ALA A 873 -26.32 11.64 43.76
C ALA A 873 -26.91 12.34 42.53
N PHE A 874 -26.99 13.67 42.50
CA PHE A 874 -27.48 14.44 41.36
C PHE A 874 -26.48 14.45 40.20
N VAL A 875 -25.18 14.58 40.48
CA VAL A 875 -24.13 14.44 39.47
C VAL A 875 -24.08 13.01 38.93
N LEU A 876 -24.19 12.01 39.81
CA LEU A 876 -24.34 10.61 39.39
C LEU A 876 -25.61 10.42 38.56
N PHE A 877 -26.72 11.04 38.92
CA PHE A 877 -27.96 10.99 38.14
C PHE A 877 -27.79 11.61 36.75
N LEU A 878 -27.12 12.75 36.62
CA LEU A 878 -26.82 13.36 35.33
C LEU A 878 -25.85 12.52 34.50
N ILE A 879 -24.85 11.89 35.13
CA ILE A 879 -23.93 10.96 34.47
C ILE A 879 -24.69 9.72 33.99
N ILE A 880 -25.55 9.14 34.83
CA ILE A 880 -26.42 8.00 34.48
C ILE A 880 -27.40 8.39 33.37
N ALA A 881 -27.98 9.59 33.40
CA ALA A 881 -28.90 10.08 32.37
C ALA A 881 -28.17 10.31 31.04
N PHE A 882 -26.96 10.89 31.06
CA PHE A 882 -26.12 11.05 29.88
C PHE A 882 -25.76 9.70 29.27
N PHE A 883 -25.32 8.75 30.10
CA PHE A 883 -25.03 7.39 29.66
C PHE A 883 -26.30 6.69 29.15
N GLY A 884 -27.44 6.87 29.80
CA GLY A 884 -28.74 6.37 29.35
C GLY A 884 -29.13 6.90 27.95
N ILE A 885 -29.02 8.22 27.73
CA ILE A 885 -29.29 8.85 26.43
C ILE A 885 -28.29 8.39 25.37
N TYR A 886 -27.01 8.31 25.72
CA TYR A 886 -25.98 7.78 24.81
C TYR A 886 -26.33 6.36 24.37
N GLY A 887 -26.88 5.54 25.28
CA GLY A 887 -27.31 4.17 24.99
C GLY A 887 -28.51 4.04 24.08
N LEU A 888 -29.22 5.14 23.80
CA LEU A 888 -30.28 5.18 22.80
C LEU A 888 -29.72 5.42 21.38
N THR A 889 -28.45 5.80 21.24
CA THR A 889 -27.77 5.91 19.94
C THR A 889 -27.17 4.57 19.50
N GLU A 890 -27.01 4.35 18.20
CA GLU A 890 -26.42 3.12 17.66
C GLU A 890 -24.96 2.94 18.09
N ASN A 891 -24.15 4.01 18.01
CA ASN A 891 -22.77 4.03 18.49
C ASN A 891 -22.69 3.79 20.00
N GLY A 892 -23.61 4.37 20.79
CA GLY A 892 -23.63 4.14 22.23
C GLY A 892 -24.06 2.73 22.61
N ARG A 893 -25.04 2.12 21.91
CA ARG A 893 -25.36 0.69 22.08
C ARG A 893 -24.16 -0.19 21.75
N ALA A 894 -23.47 0.06 20.64
CA ALA A 894 -22.28 -0.67 20.25
C ALA A 894 -21.15 -0.52 21.30
N TRP A 895 -20.94 0.70 21.80
CA TRP A 895 -19.98 0.98 22.86
C TRP A 895 -20.33 0.27 24.16
N TYR A 896 -21.59 0.33 24.63
CA TYR A 896 -22.03 -0.41 25.82
C TYR A 896 -21.87 -1.90 25.65
N LYS A 897 -22.20 -2.43 24.47
CA LYS A 897 -22.01 -3.85 24.18
C LYS A 897 -20.53 -4.23 24.26
N ASN A 898 -19.62 -3.44 23.69
CA ASN A 898 -18.18 -3.71 23.76
C ASN A 898 -17.60 -3.55 25.17
N VAL A 899 -18.06 -2.56 25.95
CA VAL A 899 -17.69 -2.39 27.36
C VAL A 899 -18.22 -3.55 28.20
N TYR A 900 -19.47 -3.95 27.98
CA TYR A 900 -20.07 -5.12 28.61
C TYR A 900 -19.27 -6.38 28.28
N LEU A 901 -18.94 -6.62 27.00
CA LEU A 901 -18.13 -7.75 26.58
C LEU A 901 -16.74 -7.75 27.23
N TYR A 902 -16.08 -6.59 27.31
CA TYR A 902 -14.74 -6.49 27.91
C TYR A 902 -14.74 -6.86 29.40
N TRP A 903 -15.77 -6.46 30.16
CA TRP A 903 -15.84 -6.68 31.61
C TRP A 903 -16.55 -7.97 32.01
N PHE A 904 -17.64 -8.31 31.31
CA PHE A 904 -18.59 -9.37 31.66
C PHE A 904 -18.86 -10.38 30.55
N GLY A 905 -18.30 -10.19 29.35
CA GLY A 905 -18.48 -11.12 28.24
C GLY A 905 -18.05 -12.53 28.63
N SER A 906 -18.94 -13.50 28.37
CA SER A 906 -18.60 -14.91 28.50
C SER A 906 -17.64 -15.32 27.38
N ALA A 907 -16.95 -16.45 27.53
CA ALA A 907 -16.10 -16.99 26.45
C ALA A 907 -16.90 -17.13 25.15
N GLU A 908 -18.13 -17.60 25.23
CA GLU A 908 -19.05 -17.75 24.10
C GLU A 908 -19.35 -16.41 23.39
N ASP A 909 -19.41 -15.30 24.13
CA ASP A 909 -19.62 -13.99 23.52
C ASP A 909 -18.38 -13.48 22.76
N PHE A 910 -17.18 -13.84 23.21
CA PHE A 910 -15.94 -13.56 22.47
C PHE A 910 -15.84 -14.45 21.23
N GLU A 911 -16.22 -15.73 21.32
CA GLU A 911 -16.25 -16.63 20.16
C GLU A 911 -17.12 -16.10 19.02
N LYS A 912 -18.30 -15.56 19.36
CA LYS A 912 -19.20 -14.93 18.37
C LYS A 912 -18.53 -13.80 17.59
N ARG A 913 -17.55 -13.11 18.18
CA ARG A 913 -16.78 -12.04 17.53
C ARG A 913 -15.57 -12.59 16.79
N TRP A 914 -14.79 -13.47 17.43
CA TRP A 914 -13.56 -14.02 16.87
C TRP A 914 -13.79 -14.98 15.71
N ARG A 915 -14.99 -15.54 15.53
CA ARG A 915 -15.36 -16.30 14.32
C ARG A 915 -15.08 -15.54 13.01
N TYR A 916 -15.03 -14.21 13.05
CA TYR A 916 -14.71 -13.38 11.88
C TYR A 916 -13.22 -12.98 11.77
N SER A 917 -12.38 -13.38 12.72
CA SER A 917 -10.98 -12.96 12.83
C SER A 917 -10.16 -13.33 11.59
N SER A 918 -10.38 -14.50 10.97
CA SER A 918 -9.69 -14.83 9.71
C SER A 918 -9.94 -13.81 8.59
N PHE A 919 -11.11 -13.15 8.56
CA PHE A 919 -11.43 -12.15 7.54
C PHE A 919 -11.01 -10.72 7.93
N MET A 920 -10.97 -10.43 9.23
CA MET A 920 -10.63 -9.09 9.75
C MET A 920 -9.13 -8.90 9.98
N ASP A 921 -8.44 -9.97 10.37
CA ASP A 921 -7.08 -9.93 10.86
C ASP A 921 -6.08 -10.43 9.82
N THR A 922 -6.53 -10.87 8.63
CA THR A 922 -5.65 -11.27 7.53
C THR A 922 -5.75 -10.33 6.33
N ILE A 923 -4.59 -10.02 5.73
CA ILE A 923 -4.45 -9.23 4.50
C ILE A 923 -3.54 -10.03 3.57
N ASP A 924 -3.97 -10.30 2.34
CA ASP A 924 -3.26 -11.13 1.36
C ASP A 924 -2.81 -12.50 1.89
N GLY A 925 -3.66 -13.12 2.73
CA GLY A 925 -3.37 -14.42 3.36
C GLY A 925 -2.33 -14.37 4.49
N LYS A 926 -1.94 -13.18 4.97
CA LYS A 926 -1.02 -12.99 6.11
C LYS A 926 -1.77 -12.41 7.31
N ASN A 927 -1.60 -13.01 8.48
CA ASN A 927 -2.16 -12.48 9.72
C ASN A 927 -1.42 -11.21 10.18
N SER A 928 -2.15 -10.12 10.35
CA SER A 928 -1.66 -8.77 10.64
C SER A 928 -0.82 -8.65 11.92
N VAL A 929 -1.14 -9.41 12.98
CA VAL A 929 -0.36 -9.41 14.24
C VAL A 929 0.98 -10.12 14.02
N LEU A 930 0.96 -11.29 13.38
CA LEU A 930 2.16 -12.07 13.08
C LEU A 930 3.09 -11.34 12.10
N ASP A 931 2.52 -10.69 11.09
CA ASP A 931 3.26 -9.97 10.05
C ASP A 931 3.95 -8.71 10.62
N ALA A 932 3.21 -7.92 11.41
CA ALA A 932 3.76 -6.74 12.08
C ALA A 932 4.92 -7.09 13.03
N VAL A 933 4.83 -8.22 13.74
CA VAL A 933 5.93 -8.70 14.60
C VAL A 933 7.13 -9.18 13.78
N ARG A 934 6.91 -9.91 12.68
CA ARG A 934 7.97 -10.35 11.77
C ARG A 934 8.76 -9.16 11.20
N GLU A 935 8.06 -8.08 10.89
CA GLU A 935 8.63 -6.86 10.31
C GLU A 935 9.19 -5.88 11.35
N GLY A 936 8.98 -6.15 12.64
CA GLY A 936 9.38 -5.25 13.73
C GLY A 936 8.60 -3.94 13.75
N ASN A 937 7.44 -3.87 13.07
CA ASN A 937 6.63 -2.68 12.94
C ASN A 937 5.69 -2.53 14.16
N LYS A 938 6.19 -1.83 15.18
CA LYS A 938 5.47 -1.57 16.44
C LYS A 938 4.14 -0.82 16.23
N THR A 939 4.08 0.09 15.25
CA THR A 939 2.88 0.90 14.99
C THR A 939 1.78 0.04 14.38
N SER A 940 2.10 -0.78 13.39
CA SER A 940 1.15 -1.74 12.80
C SER A 940 0.70 -2.77 13.82
N LEU A 941 1.61 -3.29 14.66
CA LEU A 941 1.25 -4.18 15.76
C LEU A 941 0.27 -3.51 16.73
N LEU A 942 0.57 -2.29 17.17
CA LEU A 942 -0.32 -1.55 18.08
C LEU A 942 -1.69 -1.30 17.45
N LYS A 943 -1.75 -0.99 16.15
CA LYS A 943 -3.02 -0.80 15.42
C LYS A 943 -3.84 -2.09 15.39
N ALA A 944 -3.24 -3.22 15.02
CA ALA A 944 -3.91 -4.52 14.98
C ALA A 944 -4.45 -4.91 16.37
N LEU A 945 -3.64 -4.76 17.42
CA LEU A 945 -4.05 -5.07 18.80
C LEU A 945 -5.19 -4.17 19.31
N LYS A 946 -5.18 -2.88 18.95
CA LYS A 946 -6.25 -1.93 19.28
C LYS A 946 -7.57 -2.24 18.57
N ASN A 947 -7.50 -2.81 17.36
CA ASN A 947 -8.67 -3.26 16.61
C ASN A 947 -9.24 -4.59 17.12
N GLY A 948 -8.56 -5.21 18.10
CA GLY A 948 -9.01 -6.44 18.73
C GLY A 948 -8.66 -7.71 17.95
N ALA A 949 -7.61 -7.66 17.13
CA ALA A 949 -7.11 -8.82 16.42
C ALA A 949 -6.76 -9.97 17.38
N TYR A 950 -6.99 -11.22 16.95
CA TYR A 950 -6.68 -12.38 17.79
C TYR A 950 -5.17 -12.51 18.02
N ILE A 951 -4.75 -12.33 19.28
CA ILE A 951 -3.34 -12.12 19.63
C ILE A 951 -2.50 -13.41 19.66
N ASP A 952 -3.15 -14.55 19.90
CA ASP A 952 -2.50 -15.84 20.12
C ASP A 952 -2.46 -16.71 18.86
N ALA A 953 -2.66 -16.10 17.70
CA ALA A 953 -2.58 -16.76 16.40
C ALA A 953 -1.22 -17.45 16.19
N TYR A 954 -1.25 -18.69 15.71
CA TYR A 954 -0.09 -19.45 15.29
C TYR A 954 0.22 -19.20 13.82
N ASN A 955 1.50 -19.06 13.49
CA ASN A 955 1.94 -19.13 12.10
C ASN A 955 2.01 -20.58 11.61
N LYS A 956 2.21 -20.76 10.29
CA LYS A 956 2.37 -22.09 9.66
C LYS A 956 3.54 -22.94 10.19
N TYR A 957 4.42 -22.36 11.00
CA TYR A 957 5.54 -23.05 11.67
C TYR A 957 5.24 -23.37 13.13
N GLY A 958 4.00 -23.22 13.58
CA GLY A 958 3.59 -23.52 14.95
C GLY A 958 4.17 -22.58 16.00
N ASN A 959 4.42 -21.31 15.67
CA ASN A 959 4.84 -20.28 16.64
C ASN A 959 3.79 -19.16 16.73
N THR A 960 3.47 -18.72 17.94
CA THR A 960 2.63 -17.53 18.16
C THR A 960 3.42 -16.23 17.94
N ALA A 961 2.73 -15.10 17.82
CA ALA A 961 3.35 -13.77 17.74
C ALA A 961 4.33 -13.50 18.89
N LEU A 962 4.02 -13.98 20.09
CA LEU A 962 4.88 -13.82 21.26
C LEU A 962 6.17 -14.66 21.18
N HIS A 963 6.10 -15.87 20.61
CA HIS A 963 7.29 -16.69 20.30
C HIS A 963 8.17 -15.99 19.27
N VAL A 964 7.57 -15.46 18.21
CA VAL A 964 8.28 -14.77 17.12
C VAL A 964 8.97 -13.50 17.63
N ALA A 965 8.28 -12.66 18.40
CA ALA A 965 8.85 -11.46 19.02
C ALA A 965 10.02 -11.80 19.95
N THR A 966 9.91 -12.91 20.70
CA THR A 966 10.98 -13.38 21.57
C THR A 966 12.18 -13.89 20.78
N LYS A 967 11.97 -14.70 19.74
CA LYS A 967 13.03 -15.20 18.83
C LYS A 967 13.81 -14.07 18.15
N PHE A 968 13.12 -12.98 17.77
CA PHE A 968 13.75 -11.83 17.12
C PHE A 968 14.33 -10.81 18.10
N ALA A 969 14.30 -11.06 19.41
CA ALA A 969 14.80 -10.18 20.46
C ALA A 969 14.16 -8.77 20.44
N LEU A 970 12.83 -8.70 20.31
CA LEU A 970 12.05 -7.46 20.25
C LEU A 970 11.36 -7.12 21.60
N PRO A 971 12.04 -6.51 22.59
CA PRO A 971 11.50 -6.30 23.93
C PRO A 971 10.21 -5.47 23.94
N ASP A 972 10.14 -4.43 23.12
CA ASP A 972 8.95 -3.58 23.01
C ASP A 972 7.71 -4.33 22.51
N HIS A 973 7.90 -5.28 21.60
CA HIS A 973 6.82 -6.09 21.04
C HIS A 973 6.37 -7.15 22.06
N VAL A 974 7.32 -7.78 22.76
CA VAL A 974 7.03 -8.72 23.87
C VAL A 974 6.23 -8.03 24.98
N GLU A 975 6.66 -6.85 25.44
CA GLU A 975 5.93 -6.11 26.47
C GLU A 975 4.54 -5.67 25.98
N LEU A 976 4.42 -5.26 24.72
CA LEU A 976 3.14 -4.87 24.14
C LEU A 976 2.17 -6.05 24.05
N LEU A 977 2.60 -7.18 23.49
CA LEU A 977 1.79 -8.39 23.36
C LEU A 977 1.29 -8.90 24.72
N ILE A 978 2.18 -8.99 25.72
CA ILE A 978 1.80 -9.42 27.08
C ILE A 978 0.76 -8.48 27.69
N ARG A 979 0.93 -7.16 27.52
CA ARG A 979 -0.02 -6.16 28.05
C ARG A 979 -1.39 -6.19 27.40
N TYR A 980 -1.48 -6.70 26.16
CA TYR A 980 -2.72 -6.89 25.42
C TYR A 980 -3.31 -8.29 25.59
N GLY A 981 -2.79 -9.10 26.53
CA GLY A 981 -3.41 -10.36 26.92
C GLY A 981 -2.85 -11.60 26.24
N ALA A 982 -1.71 -11.53 25.55
CA ALA A 982 -1.10 -12.71 24.93
C ALA A 982 -0.81 -13.81 25.96
N ASP A 983 -1.24 -15.04 25.66
CA ASP A 983 -1.01 -16.19 26.53
C ASP A 983 0.46 -16.65 26.43
N ARG A 984 1.13 -16.63 27.59
CA ARG A 984 2.54 -16.98 27.74
C ARG A 984 2.75 -18.46 28.01
N SER A 985 1.67 -19.19 28.29
CA SER A 985 1.69 -20.63 28.55
C SER A 985 1.59 -21.46 27.28
N LEU A 986 1.19 -20.84 26.17
CA LEU A 986 1.08 -21.48 24.87
C LEU A 986 2.43 -22.06 24.45
N LEU A 987 2.38 -23.28 23.94
CA LEU A 987 3.54 -24.03 23.54
C LEU A 987 3.65 -24.01 22.01
N ASN A 988 4.86 -23.82 21.51
CA ASN A 988 5.14 -23.97 20.08
C ASN A 988 5.32 -25.46 19.72
N TYR A 989 5.57 -25.73 18.43
CA TYR A 989 5.79 -27.08 17.92
C TYR A 989 6.97 -27.83 18.56
N LYS A 990 7.90 -27.13 19.24
CA LYS A 990 9.01 -27.73 20.00
C LYS A 990 8.64 -27.97 21.48
N ASN A 991 7.38 -27.80 21.87
CA ASN A 991 6.91 -27.82 23.25
C ASN A 991 7.57 -26.77 24.16
N LEU A 992 7.98 -25.64 23.60
CA LEU A 992 8.58 -24.54 24.34
C LEU A 992 7.56 -23.42 24.51
N THR A 993 7.52 -22.82 25.69
CA THR A 993 6.86 -21.52 25.90
C THR A 993 7.65 -20.40 25.21
N PRO A 994 7.06 -19.21 24.98
CA PRO A 994 7.78 -18.08 24.39
C PRO A 994 9.06 -17.73 25.14
N MET A 995 9.04 -17.78 26.48
CA MET A 995 10.21 -17.49 27.31
C MET A 995 11.30 -18.57 27.19
N GLN A 996 10.92 -19.85 27.14
CA GLN A 996 11.86 -20.96 26.96
C GLN A 996 12.47 -21.01 25.56
N TYR A 997 11.88 -20.30 24.60
CA TYR A 997 12.38 -20.22 23.24
C TYR A 997 13.63 -19.32 23.11
N ILE A 998 14.04 -18.65 24.19
CA ILE A 998 15.36 -18.02 24.28
C ILE A 998 16.41 -19.13 24.38
N LEU A 999 17.29 -19.21 23.38
CA LEU A 999 18.32 -20.25 23.31
C LEU A 999 19.26 -20.20 24.54
N PRO A 1000 19.68 -21.34 25.13
CA PRO A 1000 20.57 -21.35 26.29
C PRO A 1000 21.94 -20.70 26.04
N ASP A 1001 22.42 -20.70 24.79
CA ASP A 1001 23.71 -20.18 24.35
C ASP A 1001 23.59 -18.91 23.50
N PHE A 1002 22.46 -18.19 23.59
CA PHE A 1002 22.20 -16.99 22.80
C PHE A 1002 23.29 -15.91 22.96
N GLU A 1003 23.97 -15.85 24.10
CA GLU A 1003 25.09 -14.94 24.36
C GLU A 1003 26.28 -15.19 23.43
N LYS A 1004 26.50 -16.45 23.06
CA LYS A 1004 27.54 -16.87 22.13
C LYS A 1004 27.05 -16.78 20.67
N LYS A 1005 25.79 -17.15 20.42
CA LYS A 1005 25.20 -17.23 19.07
C LYS A 1005 24.75 -15.87 18.51
N TYR A 1006 24.31 -14.96 19.37
CA TYR A 1006 23.78 -13.63 19.03
C TYR A 1006 24.29 -12.56 20.02
N PRO A 1007 25.60 -12.29 20.07
CA PRO A 1007 26.21 -11.37 21.03
C PRO A 1007 25.63 -9.95 20.97
N GLU A 1008 25.17 -9.51 19.80
CA GLU A 1008 24.58 -8.19 19.58
C GLU A 1008 23.16 -8.04 20.15
N ARG A 1009 22.48 -9.15 20.48
CA ARG A 1009 21.11 -9.17 20.98
C ARG A 1009 21.03 -9.42 22.49
N VAL A 1010 22.16 -9.60 23.15
CA VAL A 1010 22.22 -10.01 24.56
C VAL A 1010 21.45 -9.05 25.45
N GLU A 1011 21.67 -7.74 25.28
CA GLU A 1011 20.95 -6.72 26.05
C GLU A 1011 19.42 -6.81 25.88
N ASN A 1012 18.95 -7.09 24.66
CA ASN A 1012 17.53 -7.19 24.36
C ASN A 1012 16.90 -8.47 24.93
N TYR A 1013 17.59 -9.61 24.86
CA TYR A 1013 17.14 -10.84 25.52
C TYR A 1013 17.09 -10.70 27.04
N GLU A 1014 18.05 -10.00 27.64
CA GLU A 1014 18.02 -9.67 29.08
C GLU A 1014 16.85 -8.75 29.44
N LYS A 1015 16.54 -7.75 28.60
CA LYS A 1015 15.31 -6.94 28.75
C LYS A 1015 14.05 -7.81 28.67
N ILE A 1016 13.99 -8.73 27.71
CA ILE A 1016 12.87 -9.66 27.55
C ILE A 1016 12.71 -10.56 28.79
N ARG A 1017 13.79 -11.14 29.33
CA ARG A 1017 13.77 -11.92 30.57
C ARG A 1017 13.19 -11.10 31.73
N LYS A 1018 13.61 -9.84 31.87
CA LYS A 1018 13.06 -8.90 32.87
C LYS A 1018 11.57 -8.62 32.65
N ILE A 1019 11.13 -8.47 31.40
CA ILE A 1019 9.70 -8.26 31.06
C ILE A 1019 8.86 -9.48 31.47
N TYR A 1020 9.29 -10.70 31.12
CA TYR A 1020 8.59 -11.91 31.54
C TYR A 1020 8.53 -12.02 33.06
N GLY A 1021 9.62 -11.79 33.78
CA GLY A 1021 9.64 -11.78 35.25
C GLY A 1021 8.75 -10.69 35.86
N LYS A 1022 8.73 -9.48 35.29
CA LYS A 1022 7.88 -8.36 35.73
C LYS A 1022 6.39 -8.69 35.67
N TYR A 1023 5.98 -9.49 34.69
CA TYR A 1023 4.58 -9.79 34.44
C TYR A 1023 4.16 -11.22 34.82
N GLU A 1024 5.06 -12.10 35.24
CA GLU A 1024 4.81 -13.53 35.51
C GLU A 1024 3.49 -13.81 36.23
N LYS A 1025 3.21 -13.10 37.34
CA LYS A 1025 2.00 -13.24 38.17
C LYS A 1025 0.86 -12.27 37.82
N LYS A 1026 0.98 -11.53 36.72
CA LYS A 1026 -0.03 -10.55 36.25
C LYS A 1026 -0.72 -11.10 35.01
N GLY A 1027 -2.04 -11.22 35.08
CA GLY A 1027 -2.89 -11.48 33.91
C GLY A 1027 -3.33 -10.17 33.26
N PHE A 1028 -3.46 -10.17 31.94
CA PHE A 1028 -4.02 -9.06 31.18
C PHE A 1028 -5.24 -9.59 30.42
N ARG A 1029 -6.31 -8.78 30.34
CA ARG A 1029 -7.48 -9.12 29.54
C ARG A 1029 -7.18 -8.85 28.07
N SER A 1030 -7.59 -9.77 27.21
CA SER A 1030 -7.54 -9.59 25.76
C SER A 1030 -8.45 -8.45 25.32
N SER A 1031 -8.10 -7.76 24.23
CA SER A 1031 -8.96 -6.75 23.62
C SER A 1031 -10.23 -7.38 23.06
N VAL A 1032 -11.34 -6.64 23.10
CA VAL A 1032 -12.60 -7.08 22.47
C VAL A 1032 -12.48 -6.84 20.96
N PRO A 1033 -12.72 -7.86 20.12
CA PRO A 1033 -12.73 -7.68 18.67
C PRO A 1033 -13.84 -6.73 18.25
N HIS A 1034 -13.57 -5.93 17.24
CA HIS A 1034 -14.60 -5.11 16.63
C HIS A 1034 -15.71 -5.98 16.02
N ALA A 1035 -16.90 -5.39 15.90
CA ALA A 1035 -17.98 -6.03 15.17
C ALA A 1035 -17.59 -6.18 13.70
N PHE A 1036 -17.72 -7.37 13.13
CA PHE A 1036 -17.64 -7.52 11.68
C PHE A 1036 -18.91 -6.93 11.06
N PRO A 1037 -18.81 -5.90 10.20
CA PRO A 1037 -19.98 -5.29 9.58
C PRO A 1037 -20.68 -6.28 8.64
N ASP A 1038 -22.01 -6.34 8.72
CA ASP A 1038 -22.84 -7.12 7.78
C ASP A 1038 -22.70 -6.63 6.34
N SER A 1039 -22.43 -5.33 6.15
CA SER A 1039 -22.08 -4.74 4.85
C SER A 1039 -20.76 -5.25 4.25
N SER A 1040 -19.92 -5.92 5.03
CA SER A 1040 -18.64 -6.50 4.57
C SER A 1040 -18.73 -7.99 4.29
N PHE A 1041 -19.94 -8.57 4.36
CA PHE A 1041 -20.14 -9.98 4.04
C PHE A 1041 -19.90 -10.22 2.54
N HIS A 1042 -19.35 -11.39 2.23
CA HIS A 1042 -19.28 -11.94 0.88
C HIS A 1042 -19.97 -13.30 0.95
N ILE A 1043 -21.23 -13.34 0.55
CA ILE A 1043 -22.12 -14.47 0.69
C ILE A 1043 -22.18 -15.20 -0.66
N TRP A 1044 -21.76 -16.44 -0.66
CA TRP A 1044 -21.92 -17.36 -1.78
C TRP A 1044 -22.96 -18.42 -1.43
N MET A 1045 -23.71 -18.88 -2.43
CA MET A 1045 -24.77 -19.89 -2.27
C MET A 1045 -24.38 -21.14 -3.06
N ASP A 1046 -24.39 -22.30 -2.42
CA ASP A 1046 -24.09 -23.57 -3.10
C ASP A 1046 -25.15 -23.90 -4.14
N ASP A 1047 -24.74 -24.52 -5.25
CA ASP A 1047 -25.60 -24.84 -6.39
C ASP A 1047 -26.79 -25.75 -6.04
N ALA A 1048 -26.76 -26.45 -4.90
CA ALA A 1048 -27.88 -27.28 -4.44
C ALA A 1048 -29.02 -26.48 -3.80
N THR A 1049 -28.85 -25.18 -3.59
CA THR A 1049 -29.87 -24.28 -3.02
C THR A 1049 -30.96 -23.89 -4.04
N ASP A 1050 -32.12 -23.42 -3.57
CA ASP A 1050 -33.24 -23.06 -4.47
C ASP A 1050 -32.91 -21.81 -5.30
N VAL A 1051 -32.76 -21.98 -6.62
CA VAL A 1051 -32.38 -20.92 -7.56
C VAL A 1051 -33.31 -19.69 -7.49
N LYS A 1052 -34.62 -19.89 -7.29
CA LYS A 1052 -35.57 -18.76 -7.22
C LYS A 1052 -35.37 -17.97 -5.92
N LEU A 1053 -35.13 -18.67 -4.81
CA LEU A 1053 -34.78 -18.07 -3.54
C LEU A 1053 -33.46 -17.31 -3.62
N CYS A 1054 -32.43 -17.92 -4.21
CA CYS A 1054 -31.12 -17.29 -4.41
C CYS A 1054 -31.22 -16.02 -5.25
N ASN A 1055 -31.92 -16.06 -6.39
CA ASN A 1055 -32.09 -14.88 -7.24
C ASN A 1055 -32.79 -13.73 -6.50
N ARG A 1056 -33.85 -14.04 -5.74
CA ARG A 1056 -34.54 -13.03 -4.90
C ARG A 1056 -33.62 -12.47 -3.81
N PHE A 1057 -32.84 -13.33 -3.16
CA PHE A 1057 -31.91 -12.95 -2.11
C PHE A 1057 -30.77 -12.09 -2.65
N MET A 1058 -30.13 -12.51 -3.74
CA MET A 1058 -29.12 -11.72 -4.46
C MET A 1058 -29.70 -10.38 -4.91
N ASP A 1059 -30.89 -10.35 -5.50
CA ASP A 1059 -31.54 -9.09 -5.90
C ASP A 1059 -31.75 -8.12 -4.73
N ARG A 1060 -32.02 -8.65 -3.53
CA ARG A 1060 -32.22 -7.86 -2.32
C ARG A 1060 -30.92 -7.41 -1.68
N PHE A 1061 -29.86 -8.22 -1.73
CA PHE A 1061 -28.59 -8.04 -1.01
C PHE A 1061 -27.37 -7.97 -1.95
N ARG A 1062 -27.54 -7.43 -3.16
CA ARG A 1062 -26.53 -7.43 -4.24
C ARG A 1062 -25.12 -6.98 -3.82
N SER A 1063 -25.01 -6.04 -2.89
CA SER A 1063 -23.71 -5.49 -2.46
C SER A 1063 -22.86 -6.44 -1.62
N ILE A 1064 -23.43 -7.56 -1.13
CA ILE A 1064 -22.76 -8.51 -0.24
C ILE A 1064 -22.88 -9.97 -0.71
N THR A 1065 -23.48 -10.21 -1.88
CA THR A 1065 -23.67 -11.54 -2.46
C THR A 1065 -22.88 -11.70 -3.74
N SER A 1066 -22.34 -12.89 -3.98
CA SER A 1066 -21.64 -13.26 -5.22
C SER A 1066 -22.26 -14.54 -5.79
N ASP A 1067 -22.31 -14.63 -7.12
CA ASP A 1067 -22.69 -15.83 -7.86
C ASP A 1067 -21.55 -16.86 -7.90
N GLU A 1068 -20.30 -16.42 -7.75
CA GLU A 1068 -19.12 -17.29 -7.66
C GLU A 1068 -18.48 -17.28 -6.27
N ALA A 1069 -17.92 -18.43 -5.87
CA ALA A 1069 -17.13 -18.54 -4.65
C ALA A 1069 -15.75 -17.89 -4.85
N MET A 1070 -15.44 -16.89 -4.04
CA MET A 1070 -14.18 -16.13 -4.10
C MET A 1070 -13.28 -16.42 -2.88
N PRO A 1071 -11.97 -16.12 -2.93
CA PRO A 1071 -11.09 -16.19 -1.75
C PRO A 1071 -11.55 -15.32 -0.57
N THR A 1072 -12.33 -14.27 -0.83
CA THR A 1072 -12.91 -13.36 0.17
C THR A 1072 -14.26 -13.83 0.73
N THR A 1073 -14.78 -14.99 0.29
CA THR A 1073 -16.08 -15.53 0.72
C THR A 1073 -16.11 -15.71 2.23
N THR A 1074 -17.03 -15.02 2.90
CA THR A 1074 -17.20 -15.11 4.35
C THR A 1074 -18.26 -16.12 4.74
N HIS A 1075 -19.33 -16.23 3.96
CA HIS A 1075 -20.44 -17.14 4.22
C HIS A 1075 -20.74 -18.03 3.01
N CYS A 1076 -21.01 -19.30 3.28
CA CYS A 1076 -21.52 -20.25 2.30
C CYS A 1076 -22.91 -20.73 2.75
N VAL A 1077 -23.91 -20.47 1.91
CA VAL A 1077 -25.28 -20.91 2.16
C VAL A 1077 -25.48 -22.30 1.56
N VAL A 1078 -25.92 -23.24 2.37
CA VAL A 1078 -26.12 -24.63 1.95
C VAL A 1078 -27.53 -25.12 2.24
N ARG A 1079 -27.98 -26.05 1.40
CA ARG A 1079 -29.19 -26.84 1.65
C ARG A 1079 -28.92 -27.86 2.74
N VAL A 1080 -29.88 -28.03 3.64
CA VAL A 1080 -29.79 -28.96 4.78
C VAL A 1080 -30.95 -29.95 4.78
N ASP A 1081 -30.75 -31.09 5.47
CA ASP A 1081 -31.80 -32.07 5.70
C ASP A 1081 -32.85 -31.57 6.72
N ALA A 1082 -33.86 -32.40 7.00
CA ALA A 1082 -34.92 -32.07 7.97
C ALA A 1082 -34.42 -31.83 9.41
N ASN A 1083 -33.20 -32.29 9.72
CA ASN A 1083 -32.56 -32.08 11.02
C ASN A 1083 -31.60 -30.88 11.01
N GLY A 1084 -31.49 -30.16 9.89
CA GLY A 1084 -30.60 -29.01 9.73
C GLY A 1084 -29.13 -29.38 9.52
N MET A 1085 -28.84 -30.60 9.07
CA MET A 1085 -27.47 -31.08 8.81
C MET A 1085 -27.11 -30.98 7.32
N LEU A 1086 -25.83 -30.73 7.03
CA LEU A 1086 -25.30 -30.75 5.66
C LEU A 1086 -24.96 -32.20 5.28
N GLU A 1087 -25.72 -32.79 4.36
CA GLU A 1087 -25.41 -34.10 3.78
C GLU A 1087 -24.62 -33.93 2.50
N THR A 1088 -23.35 -34.35 2.51
CA THR A 1088 -22.46 -34.19 1.36
C THR A 1088 -21.27 -35.15 1.42
N ASP A 1089 -20.89 -35.69 0.27
CA ASP A 1089 -19.63 -36.37 -0.02
C ASP A 1089 -18.71 -35.52 -0.92
N ARG A 1090 -19.14 -34.31 -1.28
CA ARG A 1090 -18.42 -33.36 -2.14
C ARG A 1090 -17.23 -32.75 -1.41
N LEU A 1091 -16.02 -33.15 -1.77
CA LEU A 1091 -14.79 -32.61 -1.18
C LEU A 1091 -14.63 -31.10 -1.42
N ASP A 1092 -15.12 -30.57 -2.54
CA ASP A 1092 -15.15 -29.13 -2.83
C ASP A 1092 -16.03 -28.34 -1.86
N LEU A 1093 -17.12 -28.94 -1.35
CA LEU A 1093 -17.93 -28.31 -0.30
C LEU A 1093 -17.29 -28.49 1.09
N LEU A 1094 -16.70 -29.66 1.35
CA LEU A 1094 -15.95 -29.92 2.58
C LEU A 1094 -14.69 -29.05 2.71
N LEU A 1095 -14.08 -28.64 1.60
CA LEU A 1095 -12.98 -27.67 1.57
C LEU A 1095 -13.34 -26.40 2.34
N TRP A 1096 -14.54 -25.86 2.11
CA TRP A 1096 -14.99 -24.64 2.77
C TRP A 1096 -15.19 -24.82 4.28
N VAL A 1097 -15.61 -26.02 4.69
CA VAL A 1097 -15.64 -26.41 6.11
C VAL A 1097 -14.23 -26.39 6.69
N PHE A 1098 -13.26 -27.04 6.04
CA PHE A 1098 -11.88 -27.11 6.51
C PHE A 1098 -11.15 -25.76 6.47
N HIS A 1099 -11.51 -24.87 5.55
CA HIS A 1099 -10.99 -23.49 5.50
C HIS A 1099 -11.66 -22.55 6.49
N GLY A 1100 -12.71 -22.99 7.19
CA GLY A 1100 -13.39 -22.20 8.22
C GLY A 1100 -14.32 -21.11 7.69
N VAL A 1101 -14.86 -21.28 6.48
CA VAL A 1101 -15.95 -20.42 5.99
C VAL A 1101 -17.20 -20.65 6.84
N ILE A 1102 -17.97 -19.58 7.08
CA ILE A 1102 -19.18 -19.65 7.91
C ILE A 1102 -20.28 -20.34 7.11
N ILE A 1103 -20.60 -21.58 7.47
CA ILE A 1103 -21.62 -22.38 6.78
C ILE A 1103 -22.99 -22.14 7.42
N VAL A 1104 -23.96 -21.69 6.62
CA VAL A 1104 -25.30 -21.32 7.08
C VAL A 1104 -26.40 -22.02 6.28
N LYS A 1105 -27.55 -22.22 6.92
CA LYS A 1105 -28.73 -22.90 6.34
C LYS A 1105 -29.42 -22.02 5.30
N GLU A 1106 -29.98 -22.63 4.25
CA GLU A 1106 -30.80 -21.95 3.24
C GLU A 1106 -32.00 -21.16 3.82
N GLN A 1107 -32.54 -21.60 4.97
CA GLN A 1107 -33.60 -20.90 5.70
C GLN A 1107 -33.23 -19.45 6.05
N TRP A 1108 -31.94 -19.17 6.25
CA TRP A 1108 -31.45 -17.82 6.53
C TRP A 1108 -31.80 -16.85 5.41
N MET A 1109 -31.70 -17.29 4.15
CA MET A 1109 -32.06 -16.45 3.01
C MET A 1109 -33.55 -16.14 2.97
N ALA A 1110 -34.39 -17.15 3.22
CA ALA A 1110 -35.83 -17.00 3.27
C ALA A 1110 -36.25 -16.00 4.36
N ASP A 1111 -35.71 -16.17 5.57
CA ASP A 1111 -36.05 -15.31 6.71
C ASP A 1111 -35.50 -13.89 6.54
N CYS A 1112 -34.34 -13.71 5.89
CA CYS A 1112 -33.79 -12.39 5.57
C CYS A 1112 -34.60 -11.66 4.49
N LEU A 1113 -35.22 -12.37 3.55
CA LEU A 1113 -36.13 -11.78 2.57
C LEU A 1113 -37.40 -11.23 3.24
N ASP A 1114 -37.90 -11.92 4.25
CA ASP A 1114 -39.05 -11.48 5.04
C ASP A 1114 -38.68 -10.36 6.03
N ASN A 1115 -37.51 -10.46 6.66
CA ASN A 1115 -36.99 -9.47 7.61
C ASN A 1115 -35.48 -9.21 7.38
N PRO A 1116 -35.13 -8.13 6.65
CA PRO A 1116 -33.73 -7.82 6.33
C PRO A 1116 -32.80 -7.61 7.52
N LYS A 1117 -33.33 -7.35 8.72
CA LYS A 1117 -32.51 -7.19 9.94
C LYS A 1117 -31.90 -8.50 10.43
N LEU A 1118 -32.32 -9.64 9.89
CA LEU A 1118 -31.79 -10.96 10.24
C LEU A 1118 -30.46 -11.27 9.54
N ILE A 1119 -30.01 -10.42 8.60
CA ILE A 1119 -28.71 -10.60 7.93
C ILE A 1119 -27.55 -10.60 8.95
N GLY A 1120 -27.57 -9.73 9.96
CA GLY A 1120 -26.57 -9.72 11.04
C GLY A 1120 -26.79 -10.79 12.12
N ARG A 1121 -27.74 -11.73 11.92
CA ARG A 1121 -28.09 -12.82 12.84
C ARG A 1121 -27.79 -14.21 12.27
N ASP A 1122 -26.78 -14.29 11.42
CA ASP A 1122 -26.25 -15.53 10.81
C ASP A 1122 -25.97 -16.64 11.83
N VAL A 1123 -25.58 -16.29 13.06
CA VAL A 1123 -25.32 -17.22 14.19
C VAL A 1123 -26.51 -18.12 14.49
N ASP A 1124 -27.74 -17.66 14.26
CA ASP A 1124 -28.96 -18.43 14.52
C ASP A 1124 -29.21 -19.50 13.43
N TYR A 1125 -28.45 -19.48 12.34
CA TYR A 1125 -28.62 -20.32 11.15
C TYR A 1125 -27.40 -21.18 10.83
N LEU A 1126 -26.45 -21.32 11.75
CA LEU A 1126 -25.24 -22.09 11.51
C LEU A 1126 -25.54 -23.57 11.29
N VAL A 1127 -24.77 -24.17 10.39
CA VAL A 1127 -24.71 -25.61 10.24
C VAL A 1127 -23.66 -26.15 11.19
N GLU A 1128 -24.04 -27.09 12.06
CA GLU A 1128 -23.13 -27.67 13.06
C GLU A 1128 -22.50 -28.98 12.59
N ASN A 1129 -23.27 -29.77 11.84
CA ASN A 1129 -22.97 -31.17 11.56
C ASN A 1129 -22.93 -31.44 10.07
N VAL A 1130 -21.97 -32.29 9.68
CA VAL A 1130 -21.86 -32.85 8.33
C VAL A 1130 -22.21 -34.34 8.38
N LYS A 1131 -23.05 -34.79 7.46
CA LYS A 1131 -23.31 -36.22 7.21
C LYS A 1131 -22.53 -36.65 5.97
N PHE A 1132 -21.47 -37.41 6.18
CA PHE A 1132 -20.56 -37.90 5.14
C PHE A 1132 -20.64 -39.43 5.11
N ASN A 1133 -20.92 -40.02 3.94
CA ASN A 1133 -21.12 -41.47 3.75
C ASN A 1133 -22.06 -42.13 4.78
N GLY A 1134 -23.13 -41.42 5.17
CA GLY A 1134 -24.12 -41.92 6.13
C GLY A 1134 -23.74 -41.76 7.61
N GLN A 1135 -22.51 -41.34 7.94
CA GLN A 1135 -22.06 -41.05 9.30
C GLN A 1135 -22.09 -39.54 9.58
N VAL A 1136 -22.50 -39.16 10.79
CA VAL A 1136 -22.61 -37.76 11.22
C VAL A 1136 -21.37 -37.33 12.00
N TYR A 1137 -20.81 -36.17 11.64
CA TYR A 1137 -19.64 -35.56 12.27
C TYR A 1137 -19.97 -34.14 12.75
N LYS A 1138 -19.78 -33.87 14.04
CA LYS A 1138 -19.93 -32.55 14.65
C LYS A 1138 -18.62 -31.77 14.52
N THR A 1139 -18.41 -31.17 13.34
CA THR A 1139 -17.08 -30.67 12.94
C THR A 1139 -17.06 -29.25 12.40
N VAL A 1140 -18.19 -28.75 11.89
CA VAL A 1140 -18.21 -27.48 11.14
C VAL A 1140 -17.77 -26.32 12.03
N LEU A 1141 -18.39 -26.20 13.21
CA LEU A 1141 -18.05 -25.13 14.15
C LEU A 1141 -16.61 -25.26 14.65
N THR A 1142 -16.14 -26.48 14.93
CA THR A 1142 -14.77 -26.70 15.41
C THR A 1142 -13.71 -26.30 14.40
N TRP A 1143 -13.95 -26.51 13.10
CA TRP A 1143 -13.04 -26.02 12.06
C TRP A 1143 -13.13 -24.51 11.89
N SER A 1144 -14.34 -23.94 11.89
CA SER A 1144 -14.52 -22.49 11.78
C SER A 1144 -13.82 -21.73 12.89
N GLU A 1145 -13.94 -22.19 14.15
CA GLU A 1145 -13.28 -21.58 15.30
C GLU A 1145 -11.76 -21.71 15.22
N ALA A 1146 -11.25 -22.90 14.89
CA ALA A 1146 -9.82 -23.15 14.81
C ALA A 1146 -9.15 -22.31 13.72
N MET A 1147 -9.78 -22.18 12.56
CA MET A 1147 -9.27 -21.40 11.44
C MET A 1147 -9.39 -19.90 11.72
N ALA A 1148 -10.51 -19.44 12.28
CA ALA A 1148 -10.70 -18.04 12.65
C ALA A 1148 -9.62 -17.55 13.63
N LYS A 1149 -9.23 -18.38 14.60
CA LYS A 1149 -8.17 -18.07 15.58
C LYS A 1149 -6.76 -18.40 15.10
N SER A 1150 -6.60 -19.03 13.94
CA SER A 1150 -5.32 -19.56 13.47
C SER A 1150 -4.66 -20.44 14.55
N GLU A 1151 -5.36 -21.48 15.01
CA GLU A 1151 -4.79 -22.46 15.94
C GLU A 1151 -3.56 -23.18 15.35
N MET A 1152 -2.84 -23.93 16.19
CA MET A 1152 -1.71 -24.77 15.76
C MET A 1152 -2.11 -25.58 14.51
N PRO A 1153 -1.36 -25.47 13.39
CA PRO A 1153 -1.77 -26.13 12.14
C PRO A 1153 -1.93 -27.63 12.33
N TYR A 1154 -3.10 -28.16 11.96
CA TYR A 1154 -3.53 -29.52 12.27
C TYR A 1154 -2.55 -30.58 11.73
N LEU A 1155 -2.02 -30.36 10.53
CA LEU A 1155 -1.11 -31.29 9.83
C LEU A 1155 0.37 -30.88 9.95
N LEU A 1156 0.73 -30.07 10.95
CA LEU A 1156 2.11 -29.62 11.14
C LEU A 1156 3.07 -30.81 11.32
N GLY A 1157 4.00 -30.96 10.38
CA GLY A 1157 4.96 -32.07 10.35
C GLY A 1157 4.48 -33.34 9.64
N ALA A 1158 3.29 -33.31 9.02
CA ALA A 1158 2.84 -34.38 8.12
C ALA A 1158 3.33 -34.12 6.70
N TYR A 1159 4.01 -35.11 6.13
CA TYR A 1159 4.46 -35.14 4.75
C TYR A 1159 3.54 -36.07 3.97
N VAL A 1160 2.68 -35.48 3.17
CA VAL A 1160 1.56 -36.18 2.53
C VAL A 1160 1.92 -36.50 1.10
N ALA A 1161 1.76 -37.75 0.70
CA ALA A 1161 1.88 -38.20 -0.69
C ALA A 1161 0.62 -38.97 -1.08
N VAL A 1162 0.15 -38.75 -2.30
CA VAL A 1162 -0.93 -39.53 -2.88
C VAL A 1162 -0.32 -40.69 -3.66
N VAL A 1163 -0.72 -41.92 -3.32
CA VAL A 1163 -0.29 -43.18 -3.93
C VAL A 1163 -1.51 -43.78 -4.63
N ALA A 1164 -1.87 -43.16 -5.74
CA ALA A 1164 -2.99 -43.54 -6.57
C ALA A 1164 -2.65 -43.20 -8.02
N THR A 1165 -3.12 -44.03 -8.96
CA THR A 1165 -2.79 -43.85 -10.39
C THR A 1165 -3.57 -42.70 -11.04
N ASP A 1166 -4.78 -42.38 -10.55
CA ASP A 1166 -5.55 -41.19 -10.89
C ASP A 1166 -6.26 -40.67 -9.64
N TYR A 1167 -6.07 -39.39 -9.32
CA TYR A 1167 -6.62 -38.77 -8.12
C TYR A 1167 -7.25 -37.42 -8.45
N LYS A 1168 -8.56 -37.44 -8.71
CA LYS A 1168 -9.34 -36.29 -9.21
C LYS A 1168 -9.28 -35.08 -8.28
N ASN A 1169 -9.16 -35.34 -6.97
CA ASN A 1169 -9.26 -34.36 -5.92
C ASN A 1169 -7.91 -33.73 -5.50
N LEU A 1170 -6.81 -33.97 -6.25
CA LEU A 1170 -5.45 -33.59 -5.83
C LEU A 1170 -5.27 -32.09 -5.50
N LEU A 1171 -5.82 -31.18 -6.30
CA LEU A 1171 -5.69 -29.74 -6.02
C LEU A 1171 -6.43 -29.34 -4.74
N THR A 1172 -7.65 -29.87 -4.55
CA THR A 1172 -8.49 -29.63 -3.37
C THR A 1172 -7.82 -30.22 -2.13
N LEU A 1173 -7.35 -31.47 -2.22
CA LEU A 1173 -6.58 -32.12 -1.16
C LEU A 1173 -5.28 -31.36 -0.85
N SER A 1174 -4.52 -30.94 -1.88
CA SER A 1174 -3.30 -30.16 -1.69
C SER A 1174 -3.60 -28.85 -0.98
N SER A 1175 -4.70 -28.17 -1.33
CA SER A 1175 -5.17 -26.98 -0.62
C SER A 1175 -5.41 -27.30 0.86
N ILE A 1176 -6.23 -28.32 1.17
CA ILE A 1176 -6.52 -28.76 2.55
C ILE A 1176 -5.21 -29.04 3.31
N VAL A 1177 -4.33 -29.85 2.73
CA VAL A 1177 -3.05 -30.24 3.35
C VAL A 1177 -2.19 -29.01 3.66
N THR A 1178 -1.99 -28.13 2.67
CA THR A 1178 -1.13 -26.95 2.82
C THR A 1178 -1.71 -25.90 3.76
N THR A 1179 -3.02 -25.65 3.72
CA THR A 1179 -3.71 -24.73 4.62
C THR A 1179 -3.55 -25.15 6.09
N HIS A 1180 -3.53 -26.45 6.35
CA HIS A 1180 -3.33 -26.99 7.70
C HIS A 1180 -1.86 -27.28 8.05
N GLY A 1181 -0.90 -26.72 7.31
CA GLY A 1181 0.53 -26.78 7.65
C GLY A 1181 1.24 -28.09 7.30
N GLY A 1182 0.56 -28.99 6.57
CA GLY A 1182 1.16 -30.19 5.99
C GLY A 1182 1.95 -29.87 4.72
N VAL A 1183 2.90 -30.74 4.39
CA VAL A 1183 3.71 -30.61 3.18
C VAL A 1183 3.23 -31.62 2.16
N MET A 1184 2.61 -31.13 1.08
CA MET A 1184 2.25 -31.97 -0.04
C MET A 1184 3.52 -32.33 -0.83
N MET A 1185 3.87 -33.60 -0.82
CA MET A 1185 5.05 -34.12 -1.48
C MET A 1185 4.79 -34.29 -2.98
N ASN A 1186 5.71 -33.79 -3.80
CA ASN A 1186 5.72 -33.99 -5.24
C ASN A 1186 6.43 -35.29 -5.65
N THR A 1187 7.08 -35.98 -4.71
CA THR A 1187 7.75 -37.28 -4.89
C THR A 1187 7.43 -38.20 -3.71
N PHE A 1188 7.53 -39.52 -3.90
CA PHE A 1188 7.26 -40.47 -2.81
C PHE A 1188 8.25 -40.25 -1.63
N PRO A 1189 7.77 -40.14 -0.38
CA PRO A 1189 8.65 -39.86 0.76
C PRO A 1189 9.42 -41.11 1.18
N LEU A 1190 10.70 -41.17 0.84
CA LEU A 1190 11.60 -42.23 1.30
C LEU A 1190 11.98 -41.98 2.76
N LYS A 1191 11.75 -42.96 3.64
CA LYS A 1191 11.97 -42.85 5.08
C LYS A 1191 13.42 -42.49 5.49
N GLU A 1192 14.39 -42.69 4.60
CA GLU A 1192 15.80 -42.33 4.82
C GLU A 1192 16.07 -40.82 4.89
N HIS A 1193 15.15 -39.98 4.38
CA HIS A 1193 15.24 -38.53 4.50
C HIS A 1193 14.64 -37.97 5.81
N PHE A 1194 14.10 -38.86 6.65
CA PHE A 1194 13.34 -38.50 7.85
C PHE A 1194 13.93 -39.13 9.10
N ASN A 1195 13.85 -38.43 10.23
CA ASN A 1195 14.34 -38.96 11.48
C ASN A 1195 13.42 -40.07 11.98
N LYS A 1196 14.00 -41.24 12.28
CA LYS A 1196 13.26 -42.37 12.84
C LYS A 1196 12.60 -41.98 14.17
N GLY A 1197 11.33 -42.35 14.34
CA GLY A 1197 10.55 -42.01 15.53
C GLY A 1197 10.11 -40.54 15.61
N SER A 1198 10.25 -39.76 14.53
CA SER A 1198 9.57 -38.47 14.41
C SER A 1198 8.08 -38.67 14.10
N HIS A 1199 7.25 -37.69 14.44
CA HIS A 1199 5.80 -37.72 14.24
C HIS A 1199 5.27 -36.31 13.93
N PRO A 1200 4.12 -36.16 13.24
CA PRO A 1200 3.44 -34.88 13.14
C PRO A 1200 3.01 -34.40 14.53
N TYR A 1201 3.11 -33.10 14.78
CA TYR A 1201 3.03 -32.56 16.14
C TYR A 1201 1.70 -32.85 16.84
N LEU A 1202 0.58 -32.73 16.12
CA LEU A 1202 -0.76 -33.02 16.65
C LEU A 1202 -1.21 -34.48 16.41
N HIS A 1203 -0.34 -35.32 15.86
CA HIS A 1203 -0.61 -36.72 15.53
C HIS A 1203 0.56 -37.64 15.92
N ALA A 1204 1.00 -37.57 17.18
CA ALA A 1204 2.14 -38.32 17.70
C ALA A 1204 2.01 -39.85 17.64
N HIS A 1205 0.79 -40.36 17.45
CA HIS A 1205 0.50 -41.78 17.29
C HIS A 1205 0.68 -42.28 15.85
N LEU A 1206 0.90 -41.38 14.88
CA LEU A 1206 1.00 -41.66 13.47
C LEU A 1206 2.43 -41.43 12.96
N GLY A 1207 2.87 -42.24 11.99
CA GLY A 1207 4.09 -41.98 11.25
C GLY A 1207 3.96 -40.70 10.42
N PRO A 1208 5.01 -39.89 10.25
CA PRO A 1208 4.93 -38.57 9.63
C PRO A 1208 4.68 -38.60 8.12
N LEU A 1209 4.82 -39.77 7.50
CA LEU A 1209 4.66 -39.96 6.06
C LEU A 1209 3.26 -40.47 5.78
N PHE A 1210 2.35 -39.56 5.43
CA PHE A 1210 0.96 -39.90 5.16
C PHE A 1210 0.82 -40.30 3.69
N LEU A 1211 0.46 -41.55 3.44
CA LEU A 1211 0.22 -42.11 2.11
C LEU A 1211 -1.28 -42.24 1.89
N ILE A 1212 -1.85 -41.36 1.07
CA ILE A 1212 -3.26 -41.41 0.68
C ILE A 1212 -3.39 -42.26 -0.57
N HIS A 1213 -4.08 -43.39 -0.52
CA HIS A 1213 -4.15 -44.36 -1.60
C HIS A 1213 -5.59 -44.66 -2.04
N ASP A 1214 -5.74 -45.17 -3.26
CA ASP A 1214 -7.02 -45.65 -3.80
C ASP A 1214 -7.22 -47.17 -3.61
N GLY A 1215 -6.24 -47.85 -3.01
CA GLY A 1215 -6.26 -49.29 -2.79
C GLY A 1215 -5.88 -50.12 -4.03
N SER A 1216 -5.47 -49.47 -5.12
CA SER A 1216 -5.05 -50.13 -6.36
C SER A 1216 -3.66 -50.76 -6.28
N MET A 1217 -2.84 -50.36 -5.30
CA MET A 1217 -1.45 -50.81 -5.12
C MET A 1217 -1.28 -51.56 -3.80
N ASP A 1218 -0.47 -52.63 -3.81
CA ASP A 1218 -0.10 -53.32 -2.58
C ASP A 1218 0.91 -52.49 -1.78
N LEU A 1219 0.43 -51.91 -0.68
CA LEU A 1219 1.23 -51.11 0.24
C LEU A 1219 1.56 -51.86 1.54
N SER A 1220 1.45 -53.19 1.55
CA SER A 1220 1.73 -54.03 2.72
C SER A 1220 3.13 -53.82 3.30
N VAL A 1221 4.13 -53.54 2.45
CA VAL A 1221 5.51 -53.24 2.88
C VAL A 1221 5.58 -51.95 3.73
N TYR A 1222 4.80 -50.93 3.39
CA TYR A 1222 4.76 -49.66 4.12
C TYR A 1222 3.87 -49.75 5.36
N LYS A 1223 2.75 -50.47 5.24
CA LYS A 1223 1.86 -50.76 6.37
C LYS A 1223 2.57 -51.54 7.49
N ASN A 1224 3.45 -52.47 7.10
CA ASN A 1224 4.23 -53.30 8.01
C ASN A 1224 5.65 -52.76 8.23
N ASP A 1225 5.88 -51.47 7.96
CA ASP A 1225 7.19 -50.86 8.17
C ASP A 1225 7.64 -51.01 9.63
N VAL A 1226 8.82 -51.60 9.83
CA VAL A 1226 9.38 -51.89 11.16
C VAL A 1226 9.61 -50.60 11.94
N ASP A 1227 9.96 -49.52 11.24
CA ASP A 1227 10.20 -48.21 11.84
C ASP A 1227 8.89 -47.41 12.08
N LYS A 1228 7.73 -47.91 11.61
CA LYS A 1228 6.40 -47.28 11.69
C LYS A 1228 6.36 -45.82 11.21
N MET A 1229 7.14 -45.51 10.18
CA MET A 1229 7.26 -44.14 9.64
C MET A 1229 6.10 -43.74 8.71
N TYR A 1230 5.38 -44.73 8.18
CA TYR A 1230 4.29 -44.54 7.23
C TYR A 1230 2.93 -44.66 7.90
N THR A 1231 2.03 -43.75 7.54
CA THR A 1231 0.60 -43.80 7.88
C THR A 1231 -0.19 -43.88 6.59
N LEU A 1232 -1.03 -44.89 6.45
CA LEU A 1232 -1.80 -45.10 5.23
C LEU A 1232 -3.25 -44.70 5.46
N PHE A 1233 -3.81 -43.99 4.49
CA PHE A 1233 -5.23 -43.63 4.43
C PHE A 1233 -5.77 -43.92 3.03
N THR A 1234 -7.01 -44.35 2.93
CA THR A 1234 -7.81 -44.05 1.72
C THR A 1234 -8.23 -42.58 1.72
N GLU A 1235 -8.69 -42.04 0.57
CA GLU A 1235 -9.27 -40.68 0.54
C GLU A 1235 -10.38 -40.53 1.58
N GLU A 1236 -11.26 -41.52 1.65
CA GLU A 1236 -12.36 -41.55 2.60
C GLU A 1236 -11.84 -41.54 4.05
N GLU A 1237 -10.89 -42.40 4.39
CA GLU A 1237 -10.30 -42.44 5.74
C GLU A 1237 -9.60 -41.13 6.10
N PHE A 1238 -8.94 -40.47 5.14
CA PHE A 1238 -8.32 -39.17 5.37
C PHE A 1238 -9.36 -38.06 5.59
N ILE A 1239 -10.43 -38.04 4.80
CA ILE A 1239 -11.55 -37.09 5.00
C ILE A 1239 -12.18 -37.33 6.37
N VAL A 1240 -12.45 -38.59 6.73
CA VAL A 1240 -12.97 -38.95 8.06
C VAL A 1240 -12.01 -38.52 9.16
N PHE A 1241 -10.69 -38.68 8.96
CA PHE A 1241 -9.67 -38.20 9.89
C PHE A 1241 -9.71 -36.67 10.07
N MET A 1242 -9.90 -35.91 8.99
CA MET A 1242 -10.08 -34.45 9.03
C MET A 1242 -11.42 -34.05 9.68
N LEU A 1243 -12.52 -34.71 9.33
CA LEU A 1243 -13.85 -34.46 9.90
C LEU A 1243 -13.89 -34.76 11.41
N LYS A 1244 -13.15 -35.79 11.87
CA LYS A 1244 -13.04 -36.10 13.29
C LYS A 1244 -12.22 -35.08 14.06
N ARG A 1245 -11.22 -34.45 13.43
CA ARG A 1245 -10.28 -33.48 14.03
C ARG A 1245 -9.69 -33.98 15.36
N GLU A 1246 -9.34 -35.27 15.43
CA GLU A 1246 -8.75 -35.90 16.62
C GLU A 1246 -7.30 -35.44 16.85
N ILE A 1247 -7.01 -34.91 18.04
CA ILE A 1247 -5.69 -34.39 18.40
C ILE A 1247 -4.99 -35.37 19.35
N ASN A 1248 -3.79 -35.81 18.97
CA ASN A 1248 -2.87 -36.56 19.82
C ASN A 1248 -1.51 -35.87 19.77
N ARG A 1249 -1.33 -34.92 20.68
CA ARG A 1249 -0.18 -34.03 20.69
C ARG A 1249 1.08 -34.75 21.15
N ASP A 1250 2.20 -34.50 20.48
CA ASP A 1250 3.52 -34.97 20.91
C ASP A 1250 3.92 -34.27 22.22
N SER A 1251 4.02 -35.05 23.29
CA SER A 1251 4.35 -34.56 24.63
C SER A 1251 5.83 -34.70 24.98
N ARG A 1252 6.68 -35.12 24.04
CA ARG A 1252 8.13 -35.27 24.29
C ARG A 1252 8.77 -33.91 24.53
N VAL A 1253 9.76 -33.88 25.43
CA VAL A 1253 10.62 -32.71 25.62
C VAL A 1253 11.57 -32.65 24.43
N ASN A 1254 11.46 -31.59 23.63
CA ASN A 1254 12.09 -31.46 22.30
C ASN A 1254 11.65 -32.57 21.32
N PRO A 1255 10.45 -32.47 20.74
CA PRO A 1255 9.99 -33.37 19.68
C PRO A 1255 11.04 -33.54 18.58
N VAL A 1256 11.24 -34.78 18.13
CA VAL A 1256 12.22 -35.10 17.09
C VAL A 1256 11.79 -34.41 15.79
N ALA A 1257 12.67 -33.59 15.22
CA ALA A 1257 12.40 -32.94 13.94
C ALA A 1257 12.10 -33.99 12.87
N VAL A 1258 11.10 -33.74 12.02
CA VAL A 1258 10.61 -34.75 11.07
C VAL A 1258 11.64 -35.03 9.97
N MET A 1259 12.19 -33.98 9.35
CA MET A 1259 13.27 -34.10 8.37
C MET A 1259 14.64 -34.13 9.02
N ILE A 1260 15.57 -34.85 8.39
CA ILE A 1260 16.98 -34.83 8.78
C ILE A 1260 17.56 -33.44 8.46
N GLY A 1261 18.16 -32.78 9.45
CA GLY A 1261 18.80 -31.47 9.31
C GLY A 1261 17.98 -30.25 9.75
N ASP A 1262 16.75 -30.44 10.23
CA ASP A 1262 15.82 -29.37 10.65
C ASP A 1262 15.98 -28.90 12.13
N GLU A 1263 17.02 -29.36 12.86
CA GLU A 1263 17.19 -29.09 14.31
C GLU A 1263 17.57 -27.64 14.69
#